data_AF-A4IC17-F1
#
_entry.id   AF-A4IC17-F1
#
_cell.length_a   1.000
_cell.length_b   1.000
_cell.length_c   1.000
_cell.angle_alpha   90.00
_cell.angle_beta   90.00
_cell.angle_gamma   90.00
#
_symmetry.space_group_name_H-M   'P 1'
#
loop_
_entity.id
_entity.type
_entity.pdbx_description
1 polymer ?
#
loop_
_entity_poly.entity_id
_entity_poly.type
_entity_poly.pdbx_seq_one_letter_code
_entity_poly.pdbx_strand_id
1 'polypeptide(L)'
;MMDSKSNVGDSATMPMLPEPYHGALFQPASPHSDSASTARFSEKSGQLHSCHGVPHGGLTREPSEMFQVVIDGDDGGVEMRRVHDRIEAALRVRLLYRPLETRVGSRERANPYVSAPMPGRITIVQKDGVYQVSDHDASLFLPIPTWSQYAMDVQKVRLTVGNAGCVNACHHRLGIMQERSRMFFLLNAEMEERANYHKAGGVFSAARKVDNAVLLSESMDAQELLEGVKEMYRRSPEAAVHLRDGSNSMLRELLGAHGVRSADELTVAGLGWKAEKDTPHQGQIDSADCESMAALGAELRFSFTALQGYLCEKVLRRVVSRAERPLLTPQAAEYSVPLYGLQSSELSDLAELMRRKLEGPHPRVQYILSICFTESPPFEVASSCTTLQDQLDNIFLALFKATLAPEDPSNAGVAWLLGQVGGLQMLHAQDGPGRDFDEMAPPPDQVRIGAKQSGLYYMYYLYANLAVLNSLRRRKGLEPLQLRCTGNKPTGMDDLIGAYILSDVITRATKITDYPVLQYLCGLHRVGLTVSPLCDHMEGIVAYKDHPLPHFLHRCLHITLSTESPLRYHHNPRALIEEYATAQKMFRLSSLDMTELAHNSVLMSSFSPEVKRQWLGDNYQLGVEGNEFELSHVTNARLAFRDEAWQLERNMMRDLNLNPPHEVGAGLSRWHHLSNVQEVEYDTVMDNRVRFPRTVLKGPHKDAKAATAAPRVARALDLRHQYIWRPPPPWETAQRHGVETDFQRRTATFNEDEWTYAASDAVFIAYPKSAVHAWPRSLPTLDDFHKHLRELRDICASAEVKEYAHKRLENLDHKFRLHLALNHENEAGTTEDRQSSNRDFYQATKVDTHIHMAAGMTPKQILKFVLAKLKESGDDIAMKKGDDIITLGQLFAKAGITPNLTVDQLNVQADHTLFERFDNFNSKYNPMENGDLRSLLLKTDNFMNGRYFAELIHDVFEQYSRDRYTYAENRLSVYGINVKEWDKLAHWFATHGMANKHNKWIIQVPRVYKVFRAQNVIGSFGQYLQNIFQPLWEASLHPSEHPTLHNFLNHVSGFDSVDNEATIDLPFTTVSPWAWTVVENPPYNYYLYYLYANIRTLNEFRASRGFSTFGLRPHCGESGSEVHLYGAFLCANSICHGINLRNDPPMQYLYYLAQIGLHVSPLSNNALFLHFLNNPFPDFFHRGLNVSLSTDDPMMFHQTQEPLIEEYSIAARVWGLSANDLCEIARNSVLQCGFDNNFKCNAIGDRWFLSSSLGNDSLRTHLSDIRVAFRFETYHTELQQLELCCGRPVSRFMMTAAEERAVDVQLVDVQREYVLLSTHDQAMEVMLREMEDTKAKILQTRAQVDILRRQQRSLLEKITEMGIRRQEAEEQSAQEKELPSRKGPLYVREKSQVSQVGGGDGERSCVLRSPTCPTQQGETLKRLLRWKPMPPDLMRSVTQASFSGSRGRPLPPLPVRQLYQSTTSVKGPAKY
;
A
#
# COMPACT_ATOMS: atom_id res chain seq x y z
N MET A 1 -30.69 -31.94 -50.78
CA MET A 1 -31.41 -32.12 -52.06
C MET A 1 -32.60 -31.16 -52.08
N MET A 2 -32.84 -30.53 -53.23
CA MET A 2 -34.08 -29.94 -53.79
C MET A 2 -35.35 -29.77 -52.92
N ASP A 3 -36.22 -28.76 -53.11
CA ASP A 3 -36.10 -27.39 -53.66
C ASP A 3 -37.48 -26.66 -53.53
N SER A 4 -37.49 -25.32 -53.46
CA SER A 4 -38.62 -24.42 -53.86
C SER A 4 -40.00 -24.46 -53.11
N LYS A 5 -40.91 -23.46 -53.12
CA LYS A 5 -40.91 -21.98 -53.36
C LYS A 5 -42.29 -21.35 -52.98
N SER A 6 -42.33 -20.03 -52.70
CA SER A 6 -43.46 -19.07 -52.91
C SER A 6 -44.75 -19.19 -52.02
N ASN A 7 -45.59 -18.16 -51.76
CA ASN A 7 -45.52 -16.69 -51.93
C ASN A 7 -46.62 -15.94 -51.11
N VAL A 8 -46.33 -14.70 -50.65
CA VAL A 8 -47.20 -13.47 -50.56
C VAL A 8 -48.56 -13.47 -49.80
N GLY A 9 -48.82 -12.44 -48.96
CA GLY A 9 -50.18 -12.07 -48.52
C GLY A 9 -50.37 -11.06 -47.35
N ASP A 10 -50.20 -9.76 -47.62
CA ASP A 10 -50.87 -8.56 -47.06
C ASP A 10 -50.99 -8.16 -45.55
N SER A 11 -51.00 -6.82 -45.41
CA SER A 11 -50.89 -5.87 -44.30
C SER A 11 -52.10 -5.63 -43.36
N ALA A 12 -51.85 -5.06 -42.15
CA ALA A 12 -52.63 -3.94 -41.56
C ALA A 12 -52.06 -3.26 -40.26
N THR A 13 -51.69 -1.96 -40.38
CA THR A 13 -51.81 -0.82 -39.40
C THR A 13 -51.27 -0.79 -37.94
N MET A 14 -50.72 0.40 -37.59
CA MET A 14 -50.13 0.89 -36.31
C MET A 14 -51.01 1.97 -35.62
N PRO A 15 -50.76 2.42 -34.36
CA PRO A 15 -50.13 3.76 -34.15
C PRO A 15 -49.35 4.09 -32.82
N MET A 16 -48.22 4.82 -32.98
CA MET A 16 -47.77 6.06 -32.26
C MET A 16 -47.28 6.14 -30.77
N LEU A 17 -45.93 6.23 -30.57
CA LEU A 17 -45.06 7.38 -30.15
C LEU A 17 -45.51 8.47 -29.12
N PRO A 18 -44.60 9.16 -28.34
CA PRO A 18 -43.54 10.03 -28.89
C PRO A 18 -42.16 10.22 -28.18
N GLU A 19 -41.29 10.84 -29.00
CA GLU A 19 -39.88 11.31 -29.01
C GLU A 19 -39.37 12.28 -27.90
N PRO A 20 -38.08 12.74 -27.91
CA PRO A 20 -37.79 14.04 -28.59
C PRO A 20 -36.35 14.37 -29.15
N TYR A 21 -36.36 15.21 -30.21
CA TYR A 21 -35.44 16.33 -30.57
C TYR A 21 -34.10 16.14 -31.35
N HIS A 22 -33.84 17.10 -32.26
CA HIS A 22 -32.90 17.06 -33.40
C HIS A 22 -32.34 18.47 -33.78
N GLY A 23 -31.10 18.56 -34.29
CA GLY A 23 -30.61 19.63 -35.20
C GLY A 23 -29.54 20.63 -34.67
N ALA A 24 -28.73 21.34 -35.48
CA ALA A 24 -28.39 21.19 -36.93
C ALA A 24 -27.18 22.09 -37.38
N LEU A 25 -26.48 21.67 -38.46
CA LEU A 25 -25.79 22.47 -39.52
C LEU A 25 -24.62 23.44 -39.22
N PHE A 26 -23.48 23.26 -39.91
CA PHE A 26 -23.04 24.05 -41.10
C PHE A 26 -21.86 23.38 -41.87
N GLN A 27 -21.50 23.88 -43.07
CA GLN A 27 -20.92 23.11 -44.21
C GLN A 27 -19.42 23.35 -44.56
N PRO A 28 -18.81 22.52 -45.48
CA PRO A 28 -17.35 22.38 -45.67
C PRO A 28 -16.79 22.86 -47.04
N ALA A 29 -15.48 22.66 -47.27
CA ALA A 29 -14.81 22.70 -48.59
C ALA A 29 -13.77 21.55 -48.72
N SER A 30 -13.53 21.08 -49.96
CA SER A 30 -12.78 19.86 -50.36
C SER A 30 -11.78 20.18 -51.51
N PRO A 31 -11.19 19.27 -52.36
CA PRO A 31 -11.23 17.78 -52.44
C PRO A 31 -9.89 17.07 -52.81
N HIS A 32 -9.98 15.76 -53.17
CA HIS A 32 -9.02 14.85 -53.87
C HIS A 32 -8.06 13.98 -53.00
N SER A 33 -7.86 12.67 -53.25
CA SER A 33 -8.55 11.70 -54.16
C SER A 33 -8.43 10.23 -53.68
N ASP A 34 -9.23 9.36 -54.32
CA ASP A 34 -9.07 7.89 -54.49
C ASP A 34 -9.59 6.87 -53.44
N SER A 35 -10.82 6.36 -53.71
CA SER A 35 -11.31 4.94 -53.69
C SER A 35 -11.06 4.02 -52.46
N ALA A 36 -11.93 3.09 -52.04
CA ALA A 36 -13.31 2.66 -52.34
C ALA A 36 -13.63 1.47 -51.39
N SER A 37 -14.87 1.07 -51.04
CA SER A 37 -16.23 1.63 -51.19
C SER A 37 -17.18 0.97 -50.15
N THR A 38 -18.40 1.50 -49.96
CA THR A 38 -19.43 0.95 -49.05
C THR A 38 -20.33 -0.10 -49.71
N ALA A 39 -20.57 -1.26 -49.05
CA ALA A 39 -21.62 -2.19 -49.45
C ALA A 39 -22.25 -3.00 -48.28
N ARG A 40 -23.46 -2.57 -47.89
CA ARG A 40 -24.66 -3.31 -47.41
C ARG A 40 -24.54 -4.70 -46.74
N PHE A 41 -25.25 -4.81 -45.61
CA PHE A 41 -25.78 -6.06 -45.05
C PHE A 41 -26.55 -6.89 -46.09
N SER A 42 -26.33 -8.21 -46.08
CA SER A 42 -27.31 -9.21 -46.53
C SER A 42 -26.92 -10.58 -45.95
N GLU A 43 -27.89 -11.29 -45.36
CA GLU A 43 -27.70 -12.66 -44.88
C GLU A 43 -27.47 -13.62 -46.06
N LYS A 44 -26.50 -14.53 -45.93
CA LYS A 44 -26.53 -15.84 -46.61
C LYS A 44 -25.57 -16.83 -45.98
N SER A 45 -26.06 -18.05 -45.78
CA SER A 45 -25.33 -19.22 -45.33
C SER A 45 -24.25 -19.65 -46.34
N GLY A 46 -23.04 -19.96 -45.86
CA GLY A 46 -21.99 -20.53 -46.70
C GLY A 46 -20.61 -20.61 -46.02
N GLN A 47 -20.19 -21.84 -45.72
CA GLN A 47 -18.79 -22.32 -45.60
C GLN A 47 -17.71 -21.36 -45.07
N LEU A 48 -17.30 -21.58 -43.82
CA LEU A 48 -16.08 -21.01 -43.24
C LEU A 48 -14.83 -21.53 -43.96
N HIS A 49 -14.32 -20.76 -44.93
CA HIS A 49 -12.97 -20.91 -45.43
C HIS A 49 -11.94 -20.29 -44.48
N SER A 50 -10.75 -20.89 -44.45
CA SER A 50 -9.61 -20.53 -43.62
C SER A 50 -9.09 -19.11 -43.88
N CYS A 51 -9.07 -18.25 -42.85
CA CYS A 51 -8.26 -17.04 -42.84
C CYS A 51 -6.82 -17.37 -42.37
N HIS A 52 -6.02 -17.98 -43.26
CA HIS A 52 -4.56 -17.92 -43.13
C HIS A 52 -4.10 -16.49 -43.48
N GLY A 53 -3.36 -15.82 -42.60
CA GLY A 53 -2.84 -14.48 -42.92
C GLY A 53 -2.53 -13.53 -41.75
N VAL A 54 -2.12 -14.03 -40.58
CA VAL A 54 -1.45 -13.20 -39.56
C VAL A 54 0.05 -13.53 -39.61
N PRO A 55 0.97 -12.56 -39.68
CA PRO A 55 2.39 -12.84 -39.80
C PRO A 55 2.94 -13.51 -38.53
N HIS A 56 3.27 -14.80 -38.63
CA HIS A 56 3.73 -15.69 -37.55
C HIS A 56 5.13 -15.36 -36.95
N GLY A 57 5.52 -14.09 -36.83
CA GLY A 57 6.91 -13.69 -36.55
C GLY A 57 7.13 -12.49 -35.64
N GLY A 58 6.16 -12.08 -34.80
CA GLY A 58 6.31 -10.83 -34.03
C GLY A 58 5.55 -10.68 -32.70
N LEU A 59 5.00 -11.77 -32.14
CA LEU A 59 4.17 -11.70 -30.91
C LEU A 59 4.90 -12.13 -29.63
N THR A 60 5.98 -12.91 -29.72
CA THR A 60 6.90 -13.19 -28.61
C THR A 60 7.96 -12.09 -28.54
N ARG A 61 7.64 -10.98 -27.87
CA ARG A 61 8.63 -9.95 -27.53
C ARG A 61 9.47 -10.39 -26.33
N GLU A 62 10.76 -10.06 -26.38
CA GLU A 62 11.75 -10.46 -25.38
C GLU A 62 11.49 -9.84 -23.99
N PRO A 63 11.89 -10.51 -22.88
CA PRO A 63 11.85 -9.94 -21.54
C PRO A 63 12.61 -8.61 -21.36
N SER A 64 13.53 -8.30 -22.28
CA SER A 64 14.32 -7.06 -22.34
C SER A 64 13.49 -5.82 -22.70
N GLU A 65 12.31 -5.97 -23.28
CA GLU A 65 11.40 -4.86 -23.59
C GLU A 65 10.47 -4.47 -22.43
N MET A 66 10.67 -4.97 -21.20
CA MET A 66 9.72 -4.76 -20.09
C MET A 66 10.35 -4.25 -18.80
N PHE A 67 9.55 -3.57 -17.98
CA PHE A 67 9.97 -3.07 -16.68
C PHE A 67 9.92 -4.18 -15.62
N GLN A 68 11.09 -4.63 -15.17
CA GLN A 68 11.27 -5.52 -14.05
C GLN A 68 11.43 -4.68 -12.76
N VAL A 69 10.64 -5.02 -11.74
CA VAL A 69 10.76 -4.44 -10.39
C VAL A 69 11.64 -5.36 -9.55
N VAL A 70 12.95 -5.12 -9.54
CA VAL A 70 13.93 -5.96 -8.84
C VAL A 70 14.09 -5.44 -7.40
N ILE A 71 14.08 -6.35 -6.44
CA ILE A 71 14.46 -6.05 -5.05
C ILE A 71 15.89 -6.56 -4.88
N ASP A 72 16.83 -5.64 -4.72
CA ASP A 72 18.25 -5.94 -4.52
C ASP A 72 18.57 -5.98 -3.01
N GLY A 73 19.20 -7.07 -2.58
CA GLY A 73 19.64 -7.29 -1.21
C GLY A 73 18.54 -7.50 -0.16
N ASP A 74 17.44 -8.15 -0.54
CA ASP A 74 16.40 -8.54 0.41
C ASP A 74 16.93 -9.53 1.46
N ASP A 75 16.99 -9.09 2.72
CA ASP A 75 17.46 -9.88 3.86
C ASP A 75 16.31 -10.39 4.76
N GLY A 76 15.07 -10.30 4.25
CA GLY A 76 13.84 -10.73 4.89
C GLY A 76 13.26 -9.80 5.95
N GLY A 77 13.97 -8.74 6.36
CA GLY A 77 13.53 -7.89 7.48
C GLY A 77 13.71 -8.55 8.86
N VAL A 78 13.46 -7.79 9.94
CA VAL A 78 13.80 -8.22 11.31
C VAL A 78 12.91 -9.36 11.78
N GLU A 79 11.61 -9.30 11.49
CA GLU A 79 10.66 -10.32 11.93
C GLU A 79 10.87 -11.67 11.21
N MET A 80 11.09 -11.68 9.88
CA MET A 80 11.30 -12.95 9.16
C MET A 80 12.54 -13.68 9.68
N ARG A 81 13.65 -12.95 9.93
CA ARG A 81 14.87 -13.51 10.53
C ARG A 81 14.62 -14.21 11.87
N ARG A 82 13.69 -13.71 12.68
CA ARG A 82 13.35 -14.29 14.00
C ARG A 82 12.53 -15.58 13.90
N VAL A 83 11.86 -15.83 12.78
CA VAL A 83 10.84 -16.91 12.68
C VAL A 83 11.02 -17.84 11.47
N HIS A 84 12.01 -17.60 10.60
CA HIS A 84 12.24 -18.37 9.38
C HIS A 84 12.36 -19.89 9.62
N ASP A 85 13.13 -20.33 10.62
CA ASP A 85 13.25 -21.76 10.99
C ASP A 85 11.88 -22.44 11.23
N ARG A 86 10.94 -21.71 11.85
CA ARG A 86 9.61 -22.21 12.18
C ARG A 86 8.70 -22.29 10.95
N ILE A 87 8.84 -21.33 10.03
CA ILE A 87 8.16 -21.35 8.73
C ILE A 87 8.72 -22.48 7.86
N GLU A 88 10.04 -22.69 7.85
CA GLU A 88 10.65 -23.80 7.11
C GLU A 88 10.23 -25.17 7.67
N ALA A 89 10.13 -25.31 8.99
CA ALA A 89 9.60 -26.52 9.62
C ALA A 89 8.17 -26.84 9.14
N ALA A 90 7.30 -25.82 8.99
CA ALA A 90 5.96 -25.99 8.43
C ALA A 90 5.95 -26.31 6.92
N LEU A 91 6.86 -25.72 6.12
CA LEU A 91 7.03 -26.08 4.71
C LEU A 91 7.44 -27.55 4.55
N ARG A 92 8.40 -28.01 5.36
CA ARG A 92 8.88 -29.40 5.32
C ARG A 92 7.77 -30.42 5.60
N VAL A 93 6.75 -30.08 6.38
CA VAL A 93 5.60 -30.96 6.66
C VAL A 93 4.85 -31.34 5.38
N ARG A 94 4.45 -30.39 4.50
CA ARG A 94 3.70 -30.76 3.27
C ARG A 94 4.50 -31.72 2.38
N LEU A 95 5.83 -31.56 2.31
CA LEU A 95 6.70 -32.43 1.51
C LEU A 95 6.73 -33.89 1.99
N LEU A 96 6.36 -34.19 3.25
CA LEU A 96 6.19 -35.56 3.75
C LEU A 96 4.95 -36.25 3.18
N TYR A 97 3.88 -35.48 2.90
CA TYR A 97 2.59 -35.99 2.41
C TYR A 97 2.43 -35.83 0.89
N ARG A 98 3.14 -34.86 0.30
CA ARG A 98 3.12 -34.50 -1.12
C ARG A 98 4.55 -34.17 -1.56
N PRO A 99 5.40 -35.17 -1.84
CA PRO A 99 6.70 -34.92 -2.44
C PRO A 99 6.50 -34.22 -3.79
N LEU A 100 7.37 -33.25 -4.10
CA LEU A 100 7.42 -32.62 -5.41
C LEU A 100 7.65 -33.70 -6.48
N GLU A 101 6.70 -33.86 -7.40
CA GLU A 101 6.88 -34.72 -8.56
C GLU A 101 8.12 -34.23 -9.33
N THR A 102 9.15 -35.08 -9.41
CA THR A 102 10.43 -34.73 -10.00
C THR A 102 10.23 -34.34 -11.45
N ARG A 103 10.61 -33.10 -11.81
CA ARG A 103 10.49 -32.51 -13.15
C ARG A 103 10.82 -33.54 -14.23
N VAL A 104 9.84 -33.77 -15.12
CA VAL A 104 10.01 -34.56 -16.35
C VAL A 104 11.23 -34.04 -17.09
N GLY A 105 12.31 -34.83 -17.12
CA GLY A 105 13.63 -34.40 -17.62
C GLY A 105 14.81 -34.82 -16.74
N SER A 106 14.63 -34.99 -15.43
CA SER A 106 15.63 -35.70 -14.61
C SER A 106 15.49 -37.20 -14.86
N ARG A 107 16.57 -37.87 -15.32
CA ARG A 107 16.61 -39.31 -15.65
C ARG A 107 15.79 -40.15 -14.67
N GLU A 108 14.71 -40.74 -15.15
CA GLU A 108 13.92 -41.69 -14.37
C GLU A 108 14.84 -42.78 -13.84
N ARG A 109 14.97 -42.86 -12.51
CA ARG A 109 15.31 -44.15 -11.89
C ARG A 109 14.09 -45.02 -12.08
N ALA A 110 14.06 -45.74 -13.20
CA ALA A 110 12.98 -46.65 -13.56
C ALA A 110 12.63 -47.51 -12.35
N ASN A 111 11.47 -47.24 -11.74
CA ASN A 111 11.05 -47.92 -10.51
C ASN A 111 10.76 -49.38 -10.90
N PRO A 112 11.53 -50.37 -10.42
CA PRO A 112 11.56 -51.72 -11.01
C PRO A 112 10.23 -52.47 -10.94
N TYR A 113 9.28 -51.98 -10.13
CA TYR A 113 7.92 -52.54 -10.01
C TYR A 113 6.92 -52.05 -11.06
N VAL A 114 7.22 -50.98 -11.80
CA VAL A 114 6.37 -50.49 -12.92
C VAL A 114 6.49 -51.41 -14.14
N SER A 115 7.65 -52.09 -14.29
CA SER A 115 7.90 -53.06 -15.37
C SER A 115 7.37 -54.47 -15.07
N ALA A 116 7.04 -54.77 -13.81
CA ALA A 116 6.67 -56.11 -13.36
C ALA A 116 5.14 -56.33 -13.42
N PRO A 117 4.63 -57.27 -14.23
CA PRO A 117 3.20 -57.54 -14.28
C PRO A 117 2.68 -57.99 -12.91
N MET A 118 1.50 -57.49 -12.53
CA MET A 118 0.88 -57.87 -11.26
C MET A 118 0.47 -59.35 -11.27
N PRO A 119 0.64 -60.07 -10.14
CA PRO A 119 0.28 -61.47 -10.05
C PRO A 119 -1.23 -61.66 -10.20
N GLY A 120 -1.64 -62.80 -10.77
CA GLY A 120 -3.05 -63.11 -11.07
C GLY A 120 -3.97 -63.31 -9.84
N ARG A 121 -3.43 -63.27 -8.62
CA ARG A 121 -4.18 -63.31 -7.37
C ARG A 121 -3.66 -62.20 -6.46
N ILE A 122 -4.55 -61.27 -6.12
CA ILE A 122 -4.22 -60.08 -5.33
C ILE A 122 -5.18 -60.05 -4.14
N THR A 123 -4.65 -59.81 -2.95
CA THR A 123 -5.40 -59.69 -1.71
C THR A 123 -5.42 -58.23 -1.29
N ILE A 124 -6.60 -57.67 -1.08
CA ILE A 124 -6.77 -56.37 -0.42
C ILE A 124 -7.02 -56.66 1.06
N VAL A 125 -6.24 -56.03 1.93
CA VAL A 125 -6.40 -56.10 3.39
C VAL A 125 -6.51 -54.67 3.91
N GLN A 126 -7.32 -54.43 4.93
CA GLN A 126 -7.35 -53.15 5.64
C GLN A 126 -6.62 -53.32 6.99
N LYS A 127 -5.93 -52.27 7.43
CA LYS A 127 -5.30 -52.19 8.75
C LYS A 127 -5.42 -50.76 9.28
N ASP A 128 -5.97 -50.61 10.48
CA ASP A 128 -6.08 -49.32 11.20
C ASP A 128 -6.73 -48.19 10.37
N GLY A 129 -7.65 -48.54 9.46
CA GLY A 129 -8.31 -47.61 8.54
C GLY A 129 -7.65 -47.43 7.16
N VAL A 130 -6.48 -48.04 6.93
CA VAL A 130 -5.69 -47.88 5.70
C VAL A 130 -5.61 -49.21 4.92
N TYR A 131 -5.89 -49.17 3.62
CA TYR A 131 -5.77 -50.36 2.75
C TYR A 131 -4.32 -50.72 2.41
N GLN A 132 -4.10 -52.02 2.22
CA GLN A 132 -2.86 -52.63 1.73
C GLN A 132 -3.21 -53.63 0.64
N VAL A 133 -2.38 -53.69 -0.41
CA VAL A 133 -2.60 -54.55 -1.58
C VAL A 133 -1.42 -55.51 -1.68
N SER A 134 -1.67 -56.81 -1.71
CA SER A 134 -0.59 -57.81 -1.73
C SER A 134 0.32 -57.62 -2.95
N ASP A 135 1.62 -57.80 -2.76
CA ASP A 135 2.67 -57.57 -3.75
C ASP A 135 2.73 -56.13 -4.31
N HIS A 136 2.12 -55.16 -3.63
CA HIS A 136 2.20 -53.74 -3.93
C HIS A 136 2.48 -52.91 -2.66
N ASP A 137 3.72 -52.44 -2.55
CA ASP A 137 4.12 -51.50 -1.51
C ASP A 137 3.92 -50.06 -1.99
N ALA A 138 2.97 -49.35 -1.39
CA ALA A 138 2.70 -47.95 -1.68
C ALA A 138 3.83 -47.01 -1.21
N SER A 139 4.64 -47.43 -0.21
CA SER A 139 5.76 -46.65 0.33
C SER A 139 6.87 -46.39 -0.70
N LEU A 140 6.96 -47.23 -1.74
CA LEU A 140 7.83 -47.06 -2.91
C LEU A 140 7.46 -45.86 -3.79
N PHE A 141 6.28 -45.27 -3.59
CA PHE A 141 5.80 -44.08 -4.30
C PHE A 141 5.62 -42.89 -3.34
N LEU A 142 4.95 -43.12 -2.21
CA LEU A 142 4.80 -42.16 -1.12
C LEU A 142 4.85 -42.89 0.23
N PRO A 143 5.71 -42.51 1.19
CA PRO A 143 5.54 -42.94 2.57
C PRO A 143 4.22 -42.37 3.09
N ILE A 144 3.33 -43.23 3.59
CA ILE A 144 2.03 -42.82 4.16
C ILE A 144 2.19 -42.75 5.68
N PRO A 145 2.20 -41.55 6.30
CA PRO A 145 2.39 -41.43 7.74
C PRO A 145 1.19 -41.99 8.51
N THR A 146 1.41 -42.47 9.73
CA THR A 146 0.34 -42.94 10.62
C THR A 146 -0.54 -41.77 11.09
N TRP A 147 -1.74 -42.06 11.60
CA TRP A 147 -2.63 -41.06 12.19
C TRP A 147 -1.93 -40.23 13.28
N SER A 148 -1.20 -40.90 14.19
CA SER A 148 -0.42 -40.23 15.24
C SER A 148 0.64 -39.28 14.68
N GLN A 149 1.35 -39.68 13.62
CA GLN A 149 2.34 -38.81 12.96
C GLN A 149 1.66 -37.61 12.29
N TYR A 150 0.52 -37.83 11.61
CA TYR A 150 -0.29 -36.74 11.04
C TYR A 150 -0.81 -35.78 12.10
N ALA A 151 -1.26 -36.27 13.25
CA ALA A 151 -1.69 -35.42 14.35
C ALA A 151 -0.55 -34.54 14.89
N MET A 152 0.63 -35.12 15.09
CA MET A 152 1.83 -34.36 15.47
C MET A 152 2.23 -33.32 14.42
N ASP A 153 2.13 -33.64 13.13
CA ASP A 153 2.53 -32.76 12.03
C ASP A 153 1.51 -31.63 11.78
N VAL A 154 0.21 -31.91 11.90
CA VAL A 154 -0.85 -30.89 11.97
C VAL A 154 -0.58 -29.94 13.12
N GLN A 155 -0.24 -30.46 14.32
CA GLN A 155 0.03 -29.63 15.49
C GLN A 155 1.28 -28.74 15.30
N LYS A 156 2.34 -29.22 14.62
CA LYS A 156 3.49 -28.38 14.23
C LYS A 156 3.08 -27.22 13.32
N VAL A 157 2.25 -27.48 12.30
CA VAL A 157 1.75 -26.44 11.39
C VAL A 157 0.81 -25.48 12.14
N ARG A 158 -0.12 -25.97 12.95
CA ARG A 158 -1.04 -25.16 13.80
C ARG A 158 -0.25 -24.22 14.70
N LEU A 159 0.79 -24.71 15.37
CA LEU A 159 1.69 -23.91 16.20
C LEU A 159 2.45 -22.84 15.40
N THR A 160 2.67 -23.02 14.10
CA THR A 160 3.32 -22.02 13.23
C THR A 160 2.31 -20.98 12.73
N VAL A 161 1.14 -21.41 12.27
CA VAL A 161 0.07 -20.52 11.79
C VAL A 161 -0.48 -19.63 12.91
N GLY A 162 -0.58 -20.15 14.13
CA GLY A 162 -0.99 -19.39 15.32
C GLY A 162 0.11 -18.53 15.98
N ASN A 163 1.35 -18.54 15.48
CA ASN A 163 2.43 -17.77 16.08
C ASN A 163 2.39 -16.30 15.60
N ALA A 164 2.25 -15.36 16.53
CA ALA A 164 2.14 -13.93 16.20
C ALA A 164 3.32 -13.36 15.40
N GLY A 165 4.55 -13.83 15.65
CA GLY A 165 5.73 -13.45 14.87
C GLY A 165 5.67 -13.98 13.44
N CYS A 166 5.30 -15.25 13.25
CA CYS A 166 5.06 -15.82 11.91
C CYS A 166 3.93 -15.10 11.18
N VAL A 167 2.82 -14.78 11.86
CA VAL A 167 1.69 -14.03 11.27
C VAL A 167 2.13 -12.66 10.80
N ASN A 168 2.85 -11.89 11.63
CA ASN A 168 3.37 -10.58 11.26
C ASN A 168 4.36 -10.68 10.09
N ALA A 169 5.33 -11.59 10.16
CA ALA A 169 6.33 -11.79 9.10
C ALA A 169 5.69 -12.20 7.77
N CYS A 170 4.83 -13.22 7.74
CA CYS A 170 4.15 -13.65 6.51
C CYS A 170 3.19 -12.58 5.96
N HIS A 171 2.47 -11.84 6.82
CA HIS A 171 1.63 -10.74 6.37
C HIS A 171 2.45 -9.61 5.75
N HIS A 172 3.59 -9.27 6.36
CA HIS A 172 4.53 -8.28 5.84
C HIS A 172 5.13 -8.70 4.49
N ARG A 173 5.63 -9.94 4.36
CA ARG A 173 6.12 -10.50 3.08
C ARG A 173 5.05 -10.49 1.98
N LEU A 174 3.83 -10.95 2.30
CA LEU A 174 2.70 -10.88 1.35
C LEU A 174 2.35 -9.44 0.95
N GLY A 175 2.54 -8.46 1.84
CA GLY A 175 2.44 -7.04 1.55
C GLY A 175 3.49 -6.54 0.56
N ILE A 176 4.76 -6.90 0.77
CA ILE A 176 5.88 -6.60 -0.16
C ILE A 176 5.57 -7.18 -1.55
N MET A 177 5.15 -8.45 -1.63
CA MET A 177 4.78 -9.09 -2.90
C MET A 177 3.63 -8.36 -3.60
N GLN A 178 2.61 -7.94 -2.83
CA GLN A 178 1.44 -7.22 -3.35
C GLN A 178 1.82 -5.85 -3.93
N GLU A 179 2.63 -5.05 -3.23
CA GLU A 179 3.06 -3.75 -3.73
C GLU A 179 4.05 -3.87 -4.90
N ARG A 180 4.96 -4.87 -4.87
CA ARG A 180 5.81 -5.21 -6.01
C ARG A 180 4.98 -5.56 -7.25
N SER A 181 3.90 -6.34 -7.09
CA SER A 181 2.98 -6.67 -8.20
C SER A 181 2.23 -5.46 -8.71
N ARG A 182 1.77 -4.55 -7.85
CA ARG A 182 1.14 -3.29 -8.26
C ARG A 182 2.09 -2.42 -9.06
N MET A 183 3.34 -2.26 -8.61
CA MET A 183 4.37 -1.50 -9.30
C MET A 183 4.71 -2.12 -10.67
N PHE A 184 4.82 -3.46 -10.75
CA PHE A 184 5.03 -4.16 -12.02
C PHE A 184 3.88 -3.88 -13.00
N PHE A 185 2.62 -4.00 -12.58
CA PHE A 185 1.49 -3.75 -13.48
C PHE A 185 1.35 -2.27 -13.87
N LEU A 186 1.63 -1.32 -12.96
CA LEU A 186 1.65 0.10 -13.30
C LEU A 186 2.67 0.43 -14.40
N LEU A 187 3.91 -0.08 -14.26
CA LEU A 187 4.99 0.19 -15.21
C LEU A 187 4.82 -0.53 -16.56
N ASN A 188 4.14 -1.68 -16.58
CA ASN A 188 3.94 -2.48 -17.80
C ASN A 188 2.53 -2.34 -18.41
N ALA A 189 1.62 -1.58 -17.79
CA ALA A 189 0.21 -1.44 -18.20
C ALA A 189 0.07 -1.19 -19.71
N GLU A 190 0.80 -0.22 -20.28
CA GLU A 190 0.69 0.11 -21.71
C GLU A 190 1.08 -1.05 -22.64
N MET A 191 2.00 -1.91 -22.21
CA MET A 191 2.44 -3.06 -23.00
C MET A 191 1.41 -4.19 -22.93
N GLU A 192 0.78 -4.36 -21.76
CA GLU A 192 -0.34 -5.27 -21.53
C GLU A 192 -1.62 -4.80 -22.23
N GLU A 193 -1.83 -3.49 -22.38
CA GLU A 193 -2.97 -2.84 -23.04
C GLU A 193 -2.77 -2.58 -24.55
N ARG A 194 -1.68 -3.04 -25.18
CA ARG A 194 -1.56 -2.89 -26.65
C ARG A 194 -2.69 -3.63 -27.34
N ALA A 195 -3.24 -3.01 -28.40
CA ALA A 195 -4.47 -3.45 -29.07
C ALA A 195 -4.48 -4.93 -29.55
N ASN A 196 -3.31 -5.55 -29.74
CA ASN A 196 -3.19 -6.97 -30.07
C ASN A 196 -3.59 -7.86 -28.90
N TYR A 197 -3.21 -7.50 -27.66
CA TYR A 197 -3.59 -8.23 -26.44
C TYR A 197 -5.06 -7.99 -26.08
N HIS A 198 -5.58 -6.77 -26.27
CA HIS A 198 -7.02 -6.49 -26.08
C HIS A 198 -7.93 -7.30 -27.01
N LYS A 199 -7.51 -7.62 -28.24
CA LYS A 199 -8.29 -8.46 -29.17
C LYS A 199 -8.30 -9.95 -28.78
N ALA A 200 -7.31 -10.40 -28.01
CA ALA A 200 -7.22 -11.78 -27.53
C ALA A 200 -7.84 -11.96 -26.13
N GLY A 201 -7.62 -11.03 -25.21
CA GLY A 201 -7.93 -11.19 -23.78
C GLY A 201 -9.40 -10.99 -23.38
N GLY A 202 -9.66 -11.12 -22.08
CA GLY A 202 -10.95 -10.81 -21.43
C GLY A 202 -11.88 -12.00 -21.23
N VAL A 203 -13.07 -11.73 -20.69
CA VAL A 203 -14.07 -12.75 -20.34
C VAL A 203 -14.49 -13.61 -21.54
N PHE A 204 -14.63 -12.99 -22.72
CA PHE A 204 -15.05 -13.65 -23.96
C PHE A 204 -13.87 -14.16 -24.82
N SER A 205 -12.65 -14.18 -24.27
CA SER A 205 -11.47 -14.74 -24.95
C SER A 205 -11.63 -16.22 -25.33
N ALA A 206 -10.89 -16.64 -26.36
CA ALA A 206 -10.78 -18.03 -26.78
C ALA A 206 -9.94 -18.92 -25.84
N ALA A 207 -9.27 -18.34 -24.84
CA ALA A 207 -8.62 -19.07 -23.76
C ALA A 207 -9.65 -19.95 -23.01
N ARG A 208 -9.29 -21.22 -22.78
CA ARG A 208 -10.19 -22.22 -22.17
C ARG A 208 -10.37 -21.90 -20.69
N LYS A 209 -11.62 -22.00 -20.21
CA LYS A 209 -12.02 -21.71 -18.83
C LYS A 209 -12.66 -22.96 -18.24
N VAL A 210 -12.16 -23.41 -17.10
CA VAL A 210 -12.70 -24.57 -16.36
C VAL A 210 -13.50 -24.05 -15.17
N ASP A 211 -14.73 -24.52 -14.99
CA ASP A 211 -15.41 -24.37 -13.69
C ASP A 211 -14.91 -25.48 -12.76
N ASN A 212 -13.93 -25.15 -11.91
CA ASN A 212 -13.22 -26.14 -11.09
C ASN A 212 -14.00 -26.62 -9.85
N ALA A 213 -15.13 -25.98 -9.52
CA ALA A 213 -15.98 -26.40 -8.41
C ALA A 213 -17.44 -26.00 -8.68
N VAL A 214 -18.23 -26.96 -9.12
CA VAL A 214 -19.67 -26.81 -9.37
C VAL A 214 -20.40 -28.12 -9.07
N LEU A 215 -21.45 -28.07 -8.25
CA LEU A 215 -22.26 -29.24 -7.90
C LEU A 215 -23.19 -29.61 -9.07
N LEU A 216 -23.18 -30.87 -9.54
CA LEU A 216 -23.94 -31.29 -10.73
C LEU A 216 -25.44 -30.98 -10.62
N SER A 217 -26.05 -31.24 -9.45
CA SER A 217 -27.47 -30.96 -9.18
C SER A 217 -27.80 -29.47 -8.99
N GLU A 218 -26.80 -28.59 -8.94
CA GLU A 218 -26.99 -27.14 -8.82
C GLU A 218 -26.35 -26.36 -9.98
N SER A 219 -25.89 -27.07 -11.02
CA SER A 219 -25.14 -26.54 -12.17
C SER A 219 -25.98 -25.81 -13.24
N MET A 220 -27.30 -25.82 -13.10
CA MET A 220 -28.25 -25.20 -14.03
C MET A 220 -28.82 -23.90 -13.45
N ASP A 221 -29.11 -22.93 -14.31
CA ASP A 221 -29.83 -21.72 -13.94
C ASP A 221 -31.27 -22.04 -13.47
N ALA A 222 -31.80 -21.23 -12.54
CA ALA A 222 -33.11 -21.45 -11.95
C ALA A 222 -34.27 -21.15 -12.92
N GLN A 223 -34.11 -20.20 -13.86
CA GLN A 223 -35.13 -19.98 -14.89
C GLN A 223 -35.12 -21.13 -15.92
N GLU A 224 -33.93 -21.65 -16.27
CA GLU A 224 -33.80 -22.83 -17.13
C GLU A 224 -34.42 -24.09 -16.48
N LEU A 225 -34.29 -24.26 -15.15
CA LEU A 225 -35.01 -25.30 -14.40
C LEU A 225 -36.53 -25.09 -14.49
N LEU A 226 -36.98 -23.87 -14.24
CA LEU A 226 -38.41 -23.53 -14.21
C LEU A 226 -39.07 -23.81 -15.56
N GLU A 227 -38.49 -23.36 -16.67
CA GLU A 227 -39.00 -23.67 -18.01
C GLU A 227 -38.93 -25.18 -18.31
N GLY A 228 -37.92 -25.90 -17.79
CA GLY A 228 -37.85 -27.36 -17.84
C GLY A 228 -39.04 -28.04 -17.15
N VAL A 229 -39.44 -27.57 -15.98
CA VAL A 229 -40.60 -28.06 -15.22
C VAL A 229 -41.90 -27.69 -15.94
N LYS A 230 -42.08 -26.41 -16.33
CA LYS A 230 -43.29 -25.95 -17.05
C LYS A 230 -43.49 -26.72 -18.35
N GLU A 231 -42.43 -26.94 -19.11
CA GLU A 231 -42.49 -27.70 -20.36
C GLU A 231 -42.79 -29.20 -20.14
N MET A 232 -42.28 -29.80 -19.06
CA MET A 232 -42.61 -31.17 -18.70
C MET A 232 -44.09 -31.30 -18.32
N TYR A 233 -44.61 -30.38 -17.50
CA TYR A 233 -46.03 -30.37 -17.13
C TYR A 233 -46.96 -30.16 -18.34
N ARG A 234 -46.60 -29.26 -19.27
CA ARG A 234 -47.38 -29.03 -20.50
C ARG A 234 -47.40 -30.25 -21.43
N ARG A 235 -46.30 -31.01 -21.54
CA ARG A 235 -46.20 -32.19 -22.43
C ARG A 235 -46.67 -33.49 -21.80
N SER A 236 -46.46 -33.68 -20.50
CA SER A 236 -46.63 -34.95 -19.80
C SER A 236 -46.95 -34.69 -18.32
N PRO A 237 -48.15 -34.18 -18.01
CA PRO A 237 -48.56 -33.90 -16.63
C PRO A 237 -48.69 -35.17 -15.76
N GLU A 238 -48.91 -36.33 -16.39
CA GLU A 238 -48.92 -37.65 -15.74
C GLU A 238 -47.51 -38.27 -15.64
N ALA A 239 -46.44 -37.47 -15.83
CA ALA A 239 -45.07 -37.97 -15.64
C ALA A 239 -44.85 -38.39 -14.19
N ALA A 240 -44.33 -39.59 -13.99
CA ALA A 240 -44.00 -40.10 -12.66
C ALA A 240 -42.87 -39.27 -12.02
N VAL A 241 -43.04 -39.00 -10.73
CA VAL A 241 -42.14 -38.24 -9.87
C VAL A 241 -41.86 -39.10 -8.63
N HIS A 242 -40.59 -39.19 -8.26
CA HIS A 242 -40.17 -39.88 -7.04
C HIS A 242 -39.78 -38.82 -6.02
N LEU A 243 -40.50 -38.77 -4.90
CA LEU A 243 -40.32 -37.77 -3.86
C LEU A 243 -39.19 -38.18 -2.91
N ARG A 244 -38.68 -37.23 -2.11
CA ARG A 244 -37.55 -37.46 -1.19
C ARG A 244 -37.86 -38.48 -0.07
N ASP A 245 -39.13 -38.69 0.24
CA ASP A 245 -39.63 -39.69 1.20
C ASP A 245 -39.79 -41.11 0.61
N GLY A 246 -39.36 -41.32 -0.64
CA GLY A 246 -39.48 -42.60 -1.33
C GLY A 246 -40.86 -42.90 -1.91
N SER A 247 -41.84 -42.00 -1.76
CA SER A 247 -43.16 -42.14 -2.38
C SER A 247 -43.13 -41.80 -3.87
N ASN A 248 -44.09 -42.35 -4.61
CA ASN A 248 -44.29 -42.05 -6.04
C ASN A 248 -45.56 -41.23 -6.21
N SER A 249 -45.47 -40.15 -6.98
CA SER A 249 -46.58 -39.25 -7.31
C SER A 249 -46.53 -38.91 -8.81
N MET A 250 -47.65 -38.52 -9.41
CA MET A 250 -47.62 -37.89 -10.73
C MET A 250 -47.32 -36.39 -10.61
N LEU A 251 -46.68 -35.79 -11.61
CA LEU A 251 -46.30 -34.37 -11.59
C LEU A 251 -47.52 -33.46 -11.34
N ARG A 252 -48.68 -33.81 -11.91
CA ARG A 252 -49.98 -33.16 -11.64
C ARG A 252 -50.43 -33.29 -10.18
N GLU A 253 -50.26 -34.45 -9.57
CA GLU A 253 -50.65 -34.69 -8.18
C GLU A 253 -49.76 -33.91 -7.21
N LEU A 254 -48.45 -33.89 -7.44
CA LEU A 254 -47.49 -33.11 -6.67
C LEU A 254 -47.80 -31.60 -6.71
N LEU A 255 -48.08 -31.07 -7.90
CA LEU A 255 -48.47 -29.66 -8.08
C LEU A 255 -49.83 -29.35 -7.42
N GLY A 256 -50.81 -30.23 -7.60
CA GLY A 256 -52.14 -30.08 -7.01
C GLY A 256 -52.15 -30.18 -5.48
N ALA A 257 -51.30 -31.02 -4.90
CA ALA A 257 -51.13 -31.16 -3.45
C ALA A 257 -50.63 -29.87 -2.78
N HIS A 258 -49.86 -29.05 -3.51
CA HIS A 258 -49.35 -27.76 -3.07
C HIS A 258 -50.17 -26.57 -3.63
N GLY A 259 -51.39 -26.83 -4.11
CA GLY A 259 -52.34 -25.79 -4.52
C GLY A 259 -52.16 -25.19 -5.91
N VAL A 260 -51.15 -25.60 -6.67
CA VAL A 260 -50.82 -25.06 -7.99
C VAL A 260 -51.78 -25.61 -9.05
N ARG A 261 -52.54 -24.73 -9.72
CA ARG A 261 -53.54 -25.09 -10.74
C ARG A 261 -52.99 -24.98 -12.16
N SER A 262 -52.08 -24.04 -12.39
CA SER A 262 -51.39 -23.85 -13.67
C SER A 262 -49.88 -23.84 -13.48
N ALA A 263 -49.14 -24.45 -14.40
CA ALA A 263 -47.67 -24.31 -14.43
C ALA A 263 -47.21 -22.85 -14.61
N ASP A 264 -48.07 -21.96 -15.09
CA ASP A 264 -47.73 -20.54 -15.23
C ASP A 264 -47.70 -19.79 -13.89
N GLU A 265 -48.35 -20.32 -12.84
CA GLU A 265 -48.28 -19.82 -11.45
C GLU A 265 -46.90 -20.07 -10.81
N LEU A 266 -46.12 -21.02 -11.32
CA LEU A 266 -44.79 -21.33 -10.80
C LEU A 266 -43.80 -20.21 -11.13
N THR A 267 -43.07 -19.74 -10.11
CA THR A 267 -41.99 -18.76 -10.21
C THR A 267 -40.74 -19.24 -9.48
N VAL A 268 -39.56 -18.76 -9.89
CA VAL A 268 -38.27 -19.12 -9.25
C VAL A 268 -38.25 -18.73 -7.77
N ALA A 269 -38.80 -17.56 -7.43
CA ALA A 269 -38.88 -17.05 -6.07
C ALA A 269 -39.83 -17.90 -5.21
N GLY A 270 -41.05 -18.18 -5.70
CA GLY A 270 -42.02 -19.01 -4.96
C GLY A 270 -41.51 -20.42 -4.66
N LEU A 271 -40.69 -21.00 -5.56
CA LEU A 271 -40.09 -22.33 -5.35
C LEU A 271 -38.81 -22.31 -4.48
N GLY A 272 -38.40 -21.17 -3.93
CA GLY A 272 -37.26 -21.10 -3.00
C GLY A 272 -35.91 -21.51 -3.60
N TRP A 273 -35.75 -21.45 -4.93
CA TRP A 273 -34.51 -21.90 -5.61
C TRP A 273 -33.39 -20.85 -5.59
N LYS A 274 -33.70 -19.60 -5.27
CA LYS A 274 -32.73 -18.52 -5.02
C LYS A 274 -32.62 -18.27 -3.53
N ALA A 275 -31.41 -18.01 -3.05
CA ALA A 275 -31.18 -17.65 -1.65
C ALA A 275 -31.65 -16.21 -1.39
N GLU A 276 -32.65 -16.04 -0.53
CA GLU A 276 -33.07 -14.73 -0.03
C GLU A 276 -32.30 -14.40 1.26
N LYS A 277 -31.79 -13.18 1.34
CA LYS A 277 -30.90 -12.74 2.43
C LYS A 277 -31.64 -12.19 3.64
N ASP A 278 -32.89 -11.77 3.42
CA ASP A 278 -33.76 -11.17 4.40
C ASP A 278 -34.99 -12.07 4.54
N THR A 279 -35.07 -12.85 5.62
CA THR A 279 -36.37 -13.36 6.08
C THR A 279 -37.30 -12.15 6.22
N PRO A 280 -38.48 -12.12 5.57
CA PRO A 280 -39.39 -11.00 5.68
C PRO A 280 -39.68 -10.70 7.15
N HIS A 281 -39.65 -9.41 7.51
CA HIS A 281 -40.14 -8.97 8.81
C HIS A 281 -41.54 -9.54 9.05
N GLN A 282 -41.78 -10.04 10.27
CA GLN A 282 -43.07 -10.59 10.69
C GLN A 282 -44.22 -9.61 10.43
N GLY A 283 -44.91 -9.77 9.30
CA GLY A 283 -46.02 -8.91 8.89
C GLY A 283 -46.15 -8.77 7.38
N GLN A 284 -47.28 -9.28 6.86
CA GLN A 284 -47.74 -9.27 5.46
C GLN A 284 -47.22 -10.44 4.61
N ILE A 285 -48.16 -11.10 3.92
CA ILE A 285 -48.09 -12.43 3.27
C ILE A 285 -48.18 -13.59 4.29
N ASP A 286 -49.14 -14.50 4.08
CA ASP A 286 -49.44 -15.62 4.99
C ASP A 286 -48.32 -16.68 4.96
N SER A 287 -47.76 -17.00 6.13
CA SER A 287 -46.54 -17.83 6.24
C SER A 287 -46.71 -19.27 5.73
N ALA A 288 -47.93 -19.81 5.75
CA ALA A 288 -48.22 -21.19 5.39
C ALA A 288 -48.04 -21.49 3.88
N ASP A 289 -48.39 -20.54 3.00
CA ASP A 289 -48.27 -20.72 1.55
C ASP A 289 -46.81 -20.71 1.10
N CYS A 290 -45.96 -19.95 1.79
CA CYS A 290 -44.52 -19.87 1.51
C CYS A 290 -43.79 -21.18 1.86
N GLU A 291 -44.07 -21.76 3.03
CA GLU A 291 -43.51 -23.06 3.44
C GLU A 291 -43.95 -24.19 2.49
N SER A 292 -45.23 -24.20 2.09
CA SER A 292 -45.78 -25.15 1.11
C SER A 292 -45.06 -25.06 -0.25
N MET A 293 -44.90 -23.85 -0.80
CA MET A 293 -44.25 -23.65 -2.10
C MET A 293 -42.73 -23.91 -2.06
N ALA A 294 -42.06 -23.66 -0.93
CA ALA A 294 -40.67 -24.05 -0.72
C ALA A 294 -40.50 -25.58 -0.64
N ALA A 295 -41.43 -26.30 0.00
CA ALA A 295 -41.44 -27.77 0.03
C ALA A 295 -41.63 -28.36 -1.38
N LEU A 296 -42.61 -27.84 -2.15
CA LEU A 296 -42.78 -28.16 -3.58
C LEU A 296 -41.49 -27.90 -4.38
N GLY A 297 -40.85 -26.76 -4.12
CA GLY A 297 -39.58 -26.38 -4.73
C GLY A 297 -38.47 -27.40 -4.47
N ALA A 298 -38.36 -27.93 -3.26
CA ALA A 298 -37.39 -28.96 -2.90
C ALA A 298 -37.67 -30.30 -3.60
N GLU A 299 -38.94 -30.75 -3.66
CA GLU A 299 -39.33 -31.98 -4.38
C GLU A 299 -39.09 -31.87 -5.89
N LEU A 300 -39.50 -30.75 -6.51
CA LEU A 300 -39.27 -30.49 -7.92
C LEU A 300 -37.76 -30.43 -8.22
N ARG A 301 -36.97 -29.77 -7.37
CA ARG A 301 -35.52 -29.71 -7.53
C ARG A 301 -34.91 -31.10 -7.45
N PHE A 302 -35.25 -31.91 -6.44
CA PHE A 302 -34.76 -33.30 -6.33
C PHE A 302 -35.09 -34.10 -7.60
N SER A 303 -36.37 -34.07 -8.00
CA SER A 303 -36.90 -34.84 -9.13
C SER A 303 -36.28 -34.50 -10.49
N PHE A 304 -35.92 -33.24 -10.71
CA PHE A 304 -35.39 -32.72 -11.98
C PHE A 304 -33.87 -32.50 -11.99
N THR A 305 -33.16 -32.54 -10.85
CA THR A 305 -31.71 -32.23 -10.80
C THR A 305 -30.86 -33.26 -10.06
N ALA A 306 -31.41 -34.01 -9.08
CA ALA A 306 -30.65 -35.10 -8.45
C ALA A 306 -30.55 -36.28 -9.40
N LEU A 307 -29.42 -37.01 -9.38
CA LEU A 307 -29.23 -38.17 -10.24
C LEU A 307 -30.29 -39.26 -9.99
N GLN A 308 -30.72 -39.42 -8.74
CA GLN A 308 -31.80 -40.31 -8.31
C GLN A 308 -33.18 -39.88 -8.86
N GLY A 309 -33.37 -38.59 -9.16
CA GLY A 309 -34.64 -38.03 -9.65
C GLY A 309 -35.08 -38.63 -10.99
N TYR A 310 -36.36 -38.99 -11.10
CA TYR A 310 -36.88 -39.68 -12.29
C TYR A 310 -36.86 -38.81 -13.56
N LEU A 311 -36.95 -37.48 -13.42
CA LEU A 311 -37.06 -36.53 -14.53
C LEU A 311 -35.74 -35.80 -14.86
N CYS A 312 -34.65 -36.11 -14.14
CA CYS A 312 -33.38 -35.39 -14.26
C CYS A 312 -32.64 -35.59 -15.60
N GLU A 313 -32.94 -36.67 -16.33
CA GLU A 313 -32.20 -37.11 -17.51
C GLU A 313 -32.14 -36.02 -18.61
N LYS A 314 -33.29 -35.44 -18.96
CA LYS A 314 -33.39 -34.37 -19.98
C LYS A 314 -32.67 -33.08 -19.55
N VAL A 315 -32.67 -32.80 -18.24
CA VAL A 315 -32.06 -31.62 -17.63
C VAL A 315 -30.54 -31.74 -17.60
N LEU A 316 -30.01 -32.82 -17.04
CA LEU A 316 -28.58 -33.01 -16.88
C LEU A 316 -27.87 -33.25 -18.23
N ARG A 317 -28.48 -33.94 -19.20
CA ARG A 317 -27.94 -34.00 -20.57
C ARG A 317 -27.81 -32.61 -21.21
N ARG A 318 -28.72 -31.67 -20.90
CA ARG A 318 -28.65 -30.29 -21.41
C ARG A 318 -27.49 -29.50 -20.80
N VAL A 319 -27.23 -29.69 -19.50
CA VAL A 319 -26.04 -29.16 -18.81
C VAL A 319 -24.74 -29.70 -19.43
N VAL A 320 -24.62 -31.02 -19.58
CA VAL A 320 -23.41 -31.66 -20.14
C VAL A 320 -23.19 -31.24 -21.60
N SER A 321 -24.24 -31.25 -22.42
CA SER A 321 -24.20 -30.79 -23.82
C SER A 321 -23.78 -29.31 -23.97
N ARG A 322 -24.11 -28.45 -22.99
CA ARG A 322 -23.68 -27.04 -22.95
C ARG A 322 -22.17 -26.88 -22.72
N ALA A 323 -21.57 -27.71 -21.87
CA ALA A 323 -20.12 -27.74 -21.67
C ALA A 323 -19.39 -28.29 -22.91
N GLU A 324 -19.94 -29.34 -23.53
CA GLU A 324 -19.38 -29.93 -24.75
C GLU A 324 -19.44 -29.03 -25.98
N ARG A 325 -20.58 -28.33 -26.18
CA ARG A 325 -20.84 -27.48 -27.37
C ARG A 325 -20.99 -25.99 -27.01
N PRO A 326 -19.91 -25.32 -26.55
CA PRO A 326 -19.90 -23.89 -26.36
C PRO A 326 -20.06 -23.18 -27.71
N LEU A 327 -21.16 -22.46 -27.89
CA LEU A 327 -21.52 -21.82 -29.15
C LEU A 327 -20.56 -20.68 -29.59
N LEU A 328 -19.83 -20.07 -28.64
CA LEU A 328 -19.01 -18.88 -28.89
C LEU A 328 -17.70 -18.79 -28.07
N THR A 329 -17.67 -19.32 -26.84
CA THR A 329 -16.50 -19.18 -25.95
C THR A 329 -16.22 -20.49 -25.21
N PRO A 330 -15.02 -21.08 -25.33
CA PRO A 330 -14.77 -22.45 -24.91
C PRO A 330 -14.71 -22.58 -23.38
N GLN A 331 -15.47 -23.55 -22.86
CA GLN A 331 -15.60 -23.85 -21.44
C GLN A 331 -15.50 -25.35 -21.21
N ALA A 332 -15.08 -25.71 -20.00
CA ALA A 332 -15.12 -27.05 -19.45
C ALA A 332 -15.62 -26.97 -18.00
N ALA A 333 -16.04 -28.10 -17.42
CA ALA A 333 -16.55 -28.13 -16.06
C ALA A 333 -16.12 -29.40 -15.31
N GLU A 334 -15.89 -29.24 -14.01
CA GLU A 334 -15.60 -30.32 -13.07
C GLU A 334 -16.79 -30.51 -12.14
N TYR A 335 -17.76 -31.32 -12.60
CA TYR A 335 -19.01 -31.50 -11.88
C TYR A 335 -18.84 -32.39 -10.66
N SER A 336 -19.06 -31.81 -9.49
CA SER A 336 -19.09 -32.53 -8.24
C SER A 336 -20.36 -33.36 -8.10
N VAL A 337 -20.21 -34.61 -7.66
CA VAL A 337 -21.31 -35.57 -7.46
C VAL A 337 -21.18 -36.15 -6.04
N PRO A 338 -22.19 -36.02 -5.16
CA PRO A 338 -22.10 -36.50 -3.78
C PRO A 338 -22.14 -38.03 -3.72
N LEU A 339 -21.32 -38.60 -2.82
CA LEU A 339 -21.23 -40.03 -2.51
C LEU A 339 -21.18 -40.18 -0.98
N TYR A 340 -22.11 -40.93 -0.40
CA TYR A 340 -22.30 -41.05 1.05
C TYR A 340 -21.70 -42.34 1.61
N GLY A 341 -21.53 -43.39 0.80
CA GLY A 341 -20.94 -44.66 1.22
C GLY A 341 -21.83 -45.47 2.18
N LEU A 342 -23.15 -45.29 2.11
CA LEU A 342 -24.12 -45.90 3.04
C LEU A 342 -24.47 -47.35 2.69
N GLN A 343 -24.20 -47.77 1.45
CA GLN A 343 -24.45 -49.11 0.94
C GLN A 343 -23.33 -49.56 -0.01
N SER A 344 -23.02 -50.86 -0.04
CA SER A 344 -21.93 -51.40 -0.87
C SER A 344 -22.19 -51.36 -2.38
N SER A 345 -23.45 -51.15 -2.79
CA SER A 345 -23.81 -50.97 -4.20
C SER A 345 -23.79 -49.51 -4.66
N GLU A 346 -23.77 -48.53 -3.74
CA GLU A 346 -24.01 -47.11 -4.05
C GLU A 346 -23.13 -46.58 -5.18
N LEU A 347 -21.84 -46.94 -5.21
CA LEU A 347 -20.91 -46.52 -6.26
C LEU A 347 -21.21 -47.17 -7.62
N SER A 348 -21.63 -48.45 -7.61
CA SER A 348 -22.01 -49.20 -8.81
C SER A 348 -23.34 -48.71 -9.37
N ASP A 349 -24.32 -48.46 -8.49
CA ASP A 349 -25.63 -47.90 -8.84
C ASP A 349 -25.46 -46.49 -9.41
N LEU A 350 -24.63 -45.65 -8.78
CA LEU A 350 -24.26 -44.33 -9.29
C LEU A 350 -23.59 -44.41 -10.68
N ALA A 351 -22.65 -45.33 -10.85
CA ALA A 351 -21.94 -45.50 -12.12
C ALA A 351 -22.87 -45.92 -13.26
N GLU A 352 -23.75 -46.91 -13.05
CA GLU A 352 -24.70 -47.36 -14.05
C GLU A 352 -25.79 -46.29 -14.33
N LEU A 353 -26.22 -45.55 -13.30
CA LEU A 353 -27.13 -44.43 -13.43
C LEU A 353 -26.54 -43.28 -14.27
N MET A 354 -25.27 -42.91 -14.03
CA MET A 354 -24.56 -41.91 -14.83
C MET A 354 -24.36 -42.40 -16.26
N ARG A 355 -23.97 -43.66 -16.45
CA ARG A 355 -23.81 -44.30 -17.77
C ARG A 355 -25.09 -44.28 -18.59
N ARG A 356 -26.24 -44.58 -17.95
CA ARG A 356 -27.57 -44.59 -18.57
C ARG A 356 -28.11 -43.18 -18.84
N LYS A 357 -27.95 -42.23 -17.91
CA LYS A 357 -28.61 -40.92 -18.00
C LYS A 357 -27.78 -39.84 -18.71
N LEU A 358 -26.45 -39.82 -18.56
CA LEU A 358 -25.60 -38.74 -19.05
C LEU A 358 -24.84 -39.08 -20.33
N GLU A 359 -24.62 -40.38 -20.59
CA GLU A 359 -23.69 -40.90 -21.61
C GLU A 359 -22.25 -40.38 -21.39
N GLY A 360 -21.25 -40.90 -22.12
CA GLY A 360 -19.84 -40.50 -21.95
C GLY A 360 -18.85 -41.54 -22.49
N PRO A 361 -17.54 -41.21 -22.60
CA PRO A 361 -16.86 -40.04 -22.02
C PRO A 361 -17.04 -38.72 -22.80
N HIS A 362 -16.86 -37.61 -22.07
CA HIS A 362 -17.01 -36.23 -22.58
C HIS A 362 -15.67 -35.47 -22.47
N PRO A 363 -15.07 -34.95 -23.55
CA PRO A 363 -13.73 -34.33 -23.52
C PRO A 363 -13.64 -33.01 -22.73
N ARG A 364 -14.75 -32.36 -22.36
CA ARG A 364 -14.81 -31.09 -21.60
C ARG A 364 -15.55 -31.21 -20.27
N VAL A 365 -15.87 -32.43 -19.85
CA VAL A 365 -16.50 -32.70 -18.55
C VAL A 365 -15.71 -33.75 -17.80
N GLN A 366 -15.31 -33.40 -16.57
CA GLN A 366 -14.77 -34.33 -15.59
C GLN A 366 -15.70 -34.35 -14.38
N TYR A 367 -15.72 -35.48 -13.66
CA TYR A 367 -16.49 -35.61 -12.42
C TYR A 367 -15.59 -35.63 -11.20
N ILE A 368 -16.06 -35.04 -10.11
CA ILE A 368 -15.40 -35.06 -8.80
C ILE A 368 -16.32 -35.75 -7.81
N LEU A 369 -15.89 -36.86 -7.21
CA LEU A 369 -16.70 -37.56 -6.21
C LEU A 369 -16.58 -36.83 -4.88
N SER A 370 -17.67 -36.17 -4.46
CA SER A 370 -17.76 -35.44 -3.19
C SER A 370 -18.16 -36.41 -2.08
N ILE A 371 -17.18 -36.82 -1.28
CA ILE A 371 -17.36 -37.78 -0.19
C ILE A 371 -18.02 -37.08 1.01
N CYS A 372 -19.24 -37.50 1.34
CA CYS A 372 -20.07 -36.95 2.40
C CYS A 372 -20.05 -37.86 3.63
N PHE A 373 -19.05 -37.71 4.50
CA PHE A 373 -18.93 -38.52 5.72
C PHE A 373 -19.97 -38.16 6.81
N THR A 374 -20.35 -36.89 6.89
CA THR A 374 -21.15 -36.35 8.03
C THR A 374 -22.52 -35.80 7.66
N GLU A 375 -22.81 -35.65 6.37
CA GLU A 375 -24.11 -35.18 5.88
C GLU A 375 -25.00 -36.38 5.59
N SER A 376 -26.27 -36.28 5.97
CA SER A 376 -27.30 -37.24 5.55
C SER A 376 -27.73 -36.93 4.11
N PRO A 377 -28.02 -37.94 3.27
CA PRO A 377 -28.59 -37.71 1.95
C PRO A 377 -29.93 -36.96 2.06
N PRO A 378 -30.29 -36.10 1.09
CA PRO A 378 -31.55 -35.35 1.09
C PRO A 378 -32.77 -36.23 0.69
N PHE A 379 -32.65 -37.54 0.81
CA PHE A 379 -33.65 -38.56 0.48
C PHE A 379 -33.48 -39.75 1.44
N GLU A 380 -34.55 -40.48 1.74
CA GLU A 380 -34.45 -41.62 2.65
C GLU A 380 -33.58 -42.75 2.07
N VAL A 381 -32.52 -43.13 2.81
CA VAL A 381 -31.64 -44.25 2.49
C VAL A 381 -31.39 -45.09 3.73
N ALA A 382 -31.70 -46.37 3.67
CA ALA A 382 -31.30 -47.32 4.69
C ALA A 382 -29.77 -47.49 4.69
N SER A 383 -29.09 -47.01 5.74
CA SER A 383 -27.65 -47.26 5.90
C SER A 383 -27.41 -48.71 6.35
N SER A 384 -26.52 -49.41 5.64
CA SER A 384 -26.03 -50.74 6.06
C SER A 384 -24.84 -50.66 7.03
N CYS A 385 -24.37 -49.46 7.33
CA CYS A 385 -23.10 -49.23 7.99
C CYS A 385 -23.26 -49.03 9.50
N THR A 386 -22.41 -49.70 10.28
CA THR A 386 -22.34 -49.59 11.76
C THR A 386 -21.14 -48.75 12.21
N THR A 387 -20.03 -48.84 11.49
CA THR A 387 -18.76 -48.16 11.73
C THR A 387 -18.38 -47.25 10.55
N LEU A 388 -17.49 -46.31 10.80
CA LEU A 388 -16.89 -45.49 9.75
C LEU A 388 -16.02 -46.31 8.80
N GLN A 389 -15.50 -47.46 9.26
CA GLN A 389 -14.85 -48.42 8.37
C GLN A 389 -15.83 -48.98 7.33
N ASP A 390 -17.05 -49.34 7.71
CA ASP A 390 -18.06 -49.85 6.77
C ASP A 390 -18.36 -48.83 5.65
N GLN A 391 -18.35 -47.53 5.99
CA GLN A 391 -18.48 -46.43 5.03
C GLN A 391 -17.26 -46.29 4.10
N LEU A 392 -16.04 -46.43 4.65
CA LEU A 392 -14.80 -46.49 3.87
C LEU A 392 -14.73 -47.73 2.97
N ASP A 393 -15.29 -48.86 3.40
CA ASP A 393 -15.38 -50.12 2.64
C ASP A 393 -16.29 -49.98 1.42
N ASN A 394 -17.47 -49.40 1.59
CA ASN A 394 -18.40 -49.14 0.49
C ASN A 394 -17.82 -48.22 -0.60
N ILE A 395 -16.90 -47.32 -0.23
CA ILE A 395 -16.23 -46.40 -1.17
C ILE A 395 -14.96 -47.05 -1.74
N PHE A 396 -13.94 -47.26 -0.92
CA PHE A 396 -12.61 -47.59 -1.40
C PHE A 396 -12.48 -49.03 -1.91
N LEU A 397 -13.17 -50.01 -1.31
CA LEU A 397 -13.06 -51.39 -1.78
C LEU A 397 -13.60 -51.54 -3.22
N ALA A 398 -14.67 -50.79 -3.56
CA ALA A 398 -15.18 -50.71 -4.93
C ALA A 398 -14.18 -50.04 -5.89
N LEU A 399 -13.57 -48.92 -5.49
CA LEU A 399 -12.53 -48.23 -6.26
C LEU A 399 -11.28 -49.11 -6.51
N PHE A 400 -10.84 -49.86 -5.49
CA PHE A 400 -9.72 -50.80 -5.60
C PHE A 400 -10.06 -51.97 -6.54
N LYS A 401 -11.23 -52.61 -6.38
CA LYS A 401 -11.68 -53.71 -7.26
C LYS A 401 -11.72 -53.27 -8.72
N ALA A 402 -12.34 -52.13 -9.01
CA ALA A 402 -12.40 -51.56 -10.37
C ALA A 402 -11.02 -51.17 -10.94
N THR A 403 -10.07 -50.77 -10.10
CA THR A 403 -8.68 -50.49 -10.52
C THR A 403 -7.87 -51.78 -10.79
N LEU A 404 -8.13 -52.85 -10.03
CA LEU A 404 -7.42 -54.13 -10.16
C LEU A 404 -7.94 -54.98 -11.33
N ALA A 405 -9.26 -55.10 -11.44
CA ALA A 405 -9.98 -55.99 -12.35
C ALA A 405 -11.13 -55.24 -13.07
N PRO A 406 -10.80 -54.27 -13.96
CA PRO A 406 -11.82 -53.53 -14.73
C PRO A 406 -12.60 -54.43 -15.71
N GLU A 407 -11.99 -55.55 -16.13
CA GLU A 407 -12.59 -56.55 -17.03
C GLU A 407 -13.67 -57.42 -16.36
N ASP A 408 -13.77 -57.39 -15.02
CA ASP A 408 -14.81 -58.11 -14.29
C ASP A 408 -16.17 -57.41 -14.51
N PRO A 409 -17.20 -58.10 -15.04
CA PRO A 409 -18.52 -57.50 -15.27
C PRO A 409 -19.14 -56.83 -14.03
N SER A 410 -18.79 -57.29 -12.81
CA SER A 410 -19.26 -56.69 -11.56
C SER A 410 -18.62 -55.32 -11.25
N ASN A 411 -17.43 -55.06 -11.78
CA ASN A 411 -16.69 -53.81 -11.59
C ASN A 411 -16.74 -52.88 -12.82
N ALA A 412 -17.13 -53.39 -13.99
CA ALA A 412 -17.08 -52.67 -15.27
C ALA A 412 -17.79 -51.30 -15.26
N GLY A 413 -18.91 -51.16 -14.54
CA GLY A 413 -19.59 -49.88 -14.35
C GLY A 413 -18.74 -48.87 -13.58
N VAL A 414 -18.21 -49.27 -12.42
CA VAL A 414 -17.32 -48.42 -11.60
C VAL A 414 -16.02 -48.10 -12.33
N ALA A 415 -15.49 -49.03 -13.13
CA ALA A 415 -14.32 -48.80 -13.98
C ALA A 415 -14.60 -47.75 -15.09
N TRP A 416 -15.77 -47.79 -15.72
CA TRP A 416 -16.23 -46.76 -16.67
C TRP A 416 -16.38 -45.38 -16.02
N LEU A 417 -16.90 -45.33 -14.79
CA LEU A 417 -16.97 -44.08 -14.01
C LEU A 417 -15.57 -43.55 -13.66
N LEU A 418 -14.66 -44.43 -13.21
CA LEU A 418 -13.27 -44.08 -12.88
C LEU A 418 -12.42 -43.59 -14.05
N GLY A 419 -12.87 -43.79 -15.30
CA GLY A 419 -12.28 -43.17 -16.49
C GLY A 419 -12.71 -41.72 -16.73
N GLN A 420 -13.72 -41.22 -16.00
CA GLN A 420 -14.27 -39.86 -16.09
C GLN A 420 -14.28 -39.12 -14.75
N VAL A 421 -13.70 -39.71 -13.71
CA VAL A 421 -13.49 -39.08 -12.41
C VAL A 421 -12.04 -38.61 -12.33
N GLY A 422 -11.84 -37.32 -12.09
CA GLY A 422 -10.51 -36.71 -11.98
C GLY A 422 -10.06 -36.49 -10.52
N GLY A 423 -10.96 -36.62 -9.55
CA GLY A 423 -10.62 -36.43 -8.14
C GLY A 423 -11.70 -36.82 -7.14
N LEU A 424 -11.30 -36.88 -5.87
CA LEU A 424 -12.18 -36.96 -4.71
C LEU A 424 -12.16 -35.62 -4.00
N GLN A 425 -13.33 -35.11 -3.62
CA GLN A 425 -13.49 -33.92 -2.80
C GLN A 425 -14.07 -34.32 -1.45
N MET A 426 -13.53 -33.81 -0.35
CA MET A 426 -14.21 -33.95 0.94
C MET A 426 -15.23 -32.83 1.09
N LEU A 427 -16.50 -33.20 1.27
CA LEU A 427 -17.56 -32.25 1.58
C LEU A 427 -17.86 -32.30 3.08
N HIS A 428 -18.15 -31.13 3.63
CA HIS A 428 -18.29 -30.91 5.07
C HIS A 428 -19.71 -30.49 5.40
N ALA A 429 -20.29 -31.06 6.44
CA ALA A 429 -21.57 -30.61 6.98
C ALA A 429 -21.56 -29.09 7.25
N GLN A 430 -22.54 -28.40 6.68
CA GLN A 430 -22.78 -26.97 6.94
C GLN A 430 -23.25 -26.73 8.38
N ASP A 431 -23.93 -27.72 8.99
CA ASP A 431 -24.58 -27.57 10.30
C ASP A 431 -23.83 -28.20 11.49
N GLY A 432 -23.48 -27.32 12.43
CA GLY A 432 -23.05 -27.63 13.79
C GLY A 432 -21.57 -27.32 14.08
N PRO A 433 -21.22 -27.01 15.35
CA PRO A 433 -19.82 -26.89 15.74
C PRO A 433 -19.12 -28.24 15.51
N GLY A 434 -18.03 -28.22 14.74
CA GLY A 434 -17.18 -29.41 14.57
C GLY A 434 -16.62 -29.86 15.92
N ARG A 435 -16.39 -31.17 16.10
CA ARG A 435 -15.67 -31.65 17.28
C ARG A 435 -14.21 -31.18 17.22
N ASP A 436 -13.68 -30.87 18.40
CA ASP A 436 -12.27 -30.58 18.59
C ASP A 436 -11.39 -31.74 18.08
N PHE A 437 -10.16 -31.39 17.70
CA PHE A 437 -9.18 -32.34 17.19
C PHE A 437 -8.63 -33.25 18.30
N ASP A 438 -8.89 -34.55 18.20
CA ASP A 438 -8.37 -35.58 19.11
C ASP A 438 -7.16 -36.30 18.49
N GLU A 439 -5.96 -36.04 19.01
CA GLU A 439 -4.71 -36.68 18.57
C GLU A 439 -4.71 -38.21 18.83
N MET A 440 -5.53 -38.68 19.77
CA MET A 440 -5.63 -40.08 20.20
C MET A 440 -6.90 -40.77 19.68
N ALA A 441 -7.57 -40.18 18.67
CA ALA A 441 -8.77 -40.74 18.08
C ALA A 441 -8.58 -42.21 17.65
N PRO A 442 -9.52 -43.12 17.97
CA PRO A 442 -9.42 -44.53 17.62
C PRO A 442 -9.61 -44.74 16.11
N PRO A 443 -9.14 -45.86 15.54
CA PRO A 443 -9.26 -46.14 14.11
C PRO A 443 -10.72 -46.35 13.64
N PRO A 444 -11.01 -46.27 12.33
CA PRO A 444 -12.38 -46.16 11.80
C PRO A 444 -13.30 -47.36 12.10
N ASP A 445 -12.74 -48.53 12.35
CA ASP A 445 -13.44 -49.76 12.77
C ASP A 445 -14.02 -49.67 14.18
N GLN A 446 -13.52 -48.74 15.01
CA GLN A 446 -13.98 -48.49 16.38
C GLN A 446 -14.87 -47.24 16.46
N VAL A 447 -14.92 -46.41 15.41
CA VAL A 447 -15.77 -45.22 15.34
C VAL A 447 -17.14 -45.58 14.75
N ARG A 448 -18.21 -45.48 15.55
CA ARG A 448 -19.59 -45.58 15.06
C ARG A 448 -19.94 -44.36 14.19
N ILE A 449 -20.71 -44.53 13.11
CA ILE A 449 -21.07 -43.43 12.18
C ILE A 449 -21.74 -42.23 12.88
N GLY A 450 -22.60 -42.47 13.87
CA GLY A 450 -23.23 -41.39 14.65
C GLY A 450 -22.26 -40.58 15.53
N ALA A 451 -21.03 -41.06 15.75
CA ALA A 451 -20.01 -40.36 16.53
C ALA A 451 -19.17 -39.45 15.61
N LYS A 452 -19.72 -38.27 15.27
CA LYS A 452 -19.03 -37.22 14.50
C LYS A 452 -17.60 -37.00 15.02
N GLN A 453 -16.62 -37.00 14.13
CA GLN A 453 -15.21 -36.70 14.41
C GLN A 453 -14.80 -35.30 13.91
N SER A 454 -13.54 -34.91 14.11
CA SER A 454 -12.98 -33.67 13.56
C SER A 454 -12.82 -33.75 12.03
N GLY A 455 -12.83 -32.61 11.33
CA GLY A 455 -12.64 -32.56 9.87
C GLY A 455 -11.32 -33.20 9.42
N LEU A 456 -10.24 -32.94 10.18
CA LEU A 456 -8.91 -33.50 10.00
C LEU A 456 -8.88 -35.04 10.03
N TYR A 457 -9.72 -35.68 10.85
CA TYR A 457 -9.85 -37.13 10.92
C TYR A 457 -10.32 -37.69 9.57
N TYR A 458 -11.42 -37.14 9.04
CA TYR A 458 -11.96 -37.55 7.75
C TYR A 458 -10.98 -37.25 6.60
N MET A 459 -10.27 -36.10 6.63
CA MET A 459 -9.25 -35.76 5.64
C MET A 459 -8.11 -36.78 5.60
N TYR A 460 -7.61 -37.22 6.75
CA TYR A 460 -6.52 -38.18 6.83
C TYR A 460 -6.89 -39.53 6.21
N TYR A 461 -8.03 -40.13 6.61
CA TYR A 461 -8.43 -41.44 6.10
C TYR A 461 -8.86 -41.41 4.63
N LEU A 462 -9.39 -40.27 4.16
CA LEU A 462 -9.61 -40.04 2.72
C LEU A 462 -8.26 -39.97 1.97
N TYR A 463 -7.30 -39.18 2.47
CA TYR A 463 -5.97 -39.05 1.87
C TYR A 463 -5.19 -40.36 1.85
N ALA A 464 -5.09 -41.07 2.98
CA ALA A 464 -4.24 -42.26 3.12
C ALA A 464 -4.68 -43.36 2.15
N ASN A 465 -5.99 -43.60 2.06
CA ASN A 465 -6.56 -44.59 1.16
C ASN A 465 -6.49 -44.13 -0.32
N LEU A 466 -6.64 -42.84 -0.59
CA LEU A 466 -6.42 -42.27 -1.91
C LEU A 466 -4.96 -42.35 -2.36
N ALA A 467 -4.00 -42.22 -1.44
CA ALA A 467 -2.56 -42.36 -1.74
C ALA A 467 -2.22 -43.80 -2.14
N VAL A 468 -2.75 -44.80 -1.45
CA VAL A 468 -2.63 -46.23 -1.83
C VAL A 468 -3.30 -46.48 -3.18
N LEU A 469 -4.52 -45.96 -3.39
CA LEU A 469 -5.24 -46.09 -4.66
C LEU A 469 -4.48 -45.45 -5.83
N ASN A 470 -3.93 -44.25 -5.64
CA ASN A 470 -3.14 -43.55 -6.66
C ASN A 470 -1.79 -44.22 -6.94
N SER A 471 -1.14 -44.79 -5.92
CA SER A 471 0.06 -45.62 -6.09
C SER A 471 -0.25 -46.84 -6.97
N LEU A 472 -1.38 -47.49 -6.73
CA LEU A 472 -1.85 -48.64 -7.50
C LEU A 472 -2.25 -48.25 -8.94
N ARG A 473 -2.97 -47.13 -9.11
CA ARG A 473 -3.34 -46.58 -10.42
C ARG A 473 -2.11 -46.27 -11.27
N ARG A 474 -1.12 -45.55 -10.71
CA ARG A 474 0.17 -45.30 -11.36
C ARG A 474 0.87 -46.60 -11.78
N ARG A 475 0.90 -47.63 -10.94
CA ARG A 475 1.46 -48.95 -11.30
C ARG A 475 0.71 -49.63 -12.44
N LYS A 476 -0.60 -49.39 -12.58
CA LYS A 476 -1.44 -49.88 -13.68
C LYS A 476 -1.39 -49.01 -14.94
N GLY A 477 -0.63 -47.90 -14.95
CA GLY A 477 -0.63 -46.93 -16.06
C GLY A 477 -1.91 -46.08 -16.15
N LEU A 478 -2.60 -45.90 -15.01
CA LEU A 478 -3.81 -45.09 -14.89
C LEU A 478 -3.51 -43.78 -14.17
N GLU A 479 -4.12 -42.68 -14.62
CA GLU A 479 -3.93 -41.35 -14.04
C GLU A 479 -4.32 -41.28 -12.56
N PRO A 480 -3.52 -40.62 -11.70
CA PRO A 480 -3.85 -40.43 -10.29
C PRO A 480 -5.02 -39.44 -10.12
N LEU A 481 -5.86 -39.69 -9.12
CA LEU A 481 -7.00 -38.84 -8.76
C LEU A 481 -6.55 -37.72 -7.81
N GLN A 482 -6.96 -36.48 -8.07
CA GLN A 482 -6.71 -35.35 -7.16
C GLN A 482 -7.48 -35.49 -5.84
N LEU A 483 -6.95 -34.90 -4.77
CA LEU A 483 -7.68 -34.65 -3.52
C LEU A 483 -8.06 -33.17 -3.41
N ARG A 484 -9.34 -32.89 -3.16
CA ARG A 484 -9.86 -31.54 -2.95
C ARG A 484 -10.52 -31.41 -1.57
N CYS A 485 -10.42 -30.23 -0.96
CA CYS A 485 -11.03 -29.95 0.34
C CYS A 485 -11.67 -28.55 0.36
N THR A 486 -12.85 -28.43 0.97
CA THR A 486 -13.56 -27.16 1.12
C THR A 486 -13.00 -26.33 2.29
N GLY A 487 -12.64 -25.07 2.04
CA GLY A 487 -11.93 -24.21 2.99
C GLY A 487 -12.77 -23.24 3.82
N ASN A 488 -14.11 -23.32 3.75
CA ASN A 488 -14.99 -22.20 4.13
C ASN A 488 -15.78 -22.39 5.44
N LYS A 489 -15.35 -23.30 6.33
CA LYS A 489 -16.05 -23.47 7.62
C LYS A 489 -15.92 -22.23 8.51
N PRO A 490 -16.97 -21.87 9.29
CA PRO A 490 -16.88 -20.81 10.31
C PRO A 490 -15.76 -21.03 11.34
N THR A 491 -15.41 -22.30 11.63
CA THR A 491 -14.36 -22.71 12.60
C THR A 491 -13.05 -23.16 11.91
N GLY A 492 -12.84 -22.78 10.66
CA GLY A 492 -11.99 -23.52 9.71
C GLY A 492 -10.46 -23.38 9.75
N MET A 493 -9.82 -22.97 10.86
CA MET A 493 -8.34 -22.92 10.90
C MET A 493 -7.72 -24.31 10.65
N ASP A 494 -8.24 -25.32 11.36
CA ASP A 494 -7.77 -26.70 11.27
C ASP A 494 -8.08 -27.33 9.91
N ASP A 495 -9.26 -27.06 9.35
CA ASP A 495 -9.63 -27.55 8.02
C ASP A 495 -8.69 -26.99 6.94
N LEU A 496 -8.32 -25.71 7.02
CA LEU A 496 -7.37 -25.09 6.10
C LEU A 496 -5.94 -25.61 6.30
N ILE A 497 -5.53 -25.98 7.52
CA ILE A 497 -4.25 -26.67 7.78
C ILE A 497 -4.27 -28.07 7.16
N GLY A 498 -5.32 -28.85 7.38
CA GLY A 498 -5.47 -30.19 6.81
C GLY A 498 -5.47 -30.17 5.28
N ALA A 499 -6.22 -29.24 4.69
CA ALA A 499 -6.23 -28.99 3.26
C ALA A 499 -4.84 -28.58 2.74
N TYR A 500 -4.14 -27.65 3.40
CA TYR A 500 -2.78 -27.27 3.05
C TYR A 500 -1.79 -28.45 3.11
N ILE A 501 -1.92 -29.39 4.05
CA ILE A 501 -1.00 -30.52 4.15
C ILE A 501 -1.33 -31.58 3.07
N LEU A 502 -2.61 -31.88 2.84
CA LEU A 502 -3.03 -33.07 2.10
C LEU A 502 -3.57 -32.82 0.67
N SER A 503 -4.27 -31.70 0.43
CA SER A 503 -5.02 -31.50 -0.82
C SER A 503 -4.18 -30.93 -1.97
N ASP A 504 -4.63 -31.15 -3.20
CA ASP A 504 -4.09 -30.55 -4.42
C ASP A 504 -4.72 -29.17 -4.67
N VAL A 505 -6.03 -29.07 -4.43
CA VAL A 505 -6.83 -27.84 -4.56
C VAL A 505 -7.67 -27.62 -3.29
N ILE A 506 -7.72 -26.37 -2.83
CA ILE A 506 -8.64 -25.91 -1.78
C ILE A 506 -9.79 -25.16 -2.46
N THR A 507 -11.00 -25.70 -2.37
CA THR A 507 -12.22 -25.09 -2.92
C THR A 507 -12.86 -24.13 -1.91
N ARG A 508 -13.50 -23.06 -2.39
CA ARG A 508 -14.02 -21.96 -1.55
C ARG A 508 -12.98 -21.41 -0.55
N ALA A 509 -11.78 -21.10 -1.04
CA ALA A 509 -10.61 -20.75 -0.23
C ALA A 509 -10.64 -19.36 0.43
N THR A 510 -11.74 -18.59 0.31
CA THR A 510 -11.85 -17.18 0.72
C THR A 510 -11.44 -16.90 2.18
N LYS A 511 -11.71 -17.86 3.09
CA LYS A 511 -11.30 -17.81 4.51
C LYS A 511 -9.79 -17.86 4.76
N ILE A 512 -8.97 -18.25 3.78
CA ILE A 512 -7.49 -18.23 3.92
C ILE A 512 -6.96 -16.80 4.13
N THR A 513 -7.74 -15.76 3.78
CA THR A 513 -7.46 -14.34 4.04
C THR A 513 -7.08 -14.07 5.50
N ASP A 514 -7.77 -14.74 6.43
CA ASP A 514 -7.59 -14.56 7.88
C ASP A 514 -6.29 -15.20 8.42
N TYR A 515 -5.59 -15.99 7.59
CA TYR A 515 -4.40 -16.75 7.94
C TYR A 515 -3.21 -16.44 7.01
N PRO A 516 -2.48 -15.33 7.21
CA PRO A 516 -1.35 -14.93 6.36
C PRO A 516 -0.25 -16.00 6.22
N VAL A 517 0.00 -16.78 7.28
CA VAL A 517 0.96 -17.89 7.24
C VAL A 517 0.52 -18.96 6.24
N LEU A 518 -0.77 -19.35 6.25
CA LEU A 518 -1.28 -20.34 5.29
C LEU A 518 -1.27 -19.81 3.85
N GLN A 519 -1.58 -18.53 3.62
CA GLN A 519 -1.42 -17.92 2.30
C GLN A 519 0.03 -18.02 1.79
N TYR A 520 1.01 -17.66 2.63
CA TYR A 520 2.43 -17.71 2.29
C TYR A 520 2.91 -19.14 2.01
N LEU A 521 2.50 -20.09 2.85
CA LEU A 521 2.78 -21.52 2.69
C LEU A 521 2.13 -22.11 1.42
N CYS A 522 0.86 -21.78 1.13
CA CYS A 522 0.17 -22.19 -0.09
C CYS A 522 0.83 -21.62 -1.34
N GLY A 523 1.28 -20.37 -1.31
CA GLY A 523 1.97 -19.72 -2.42
C GLY A 523 3.32 -20.34 -2.74
N LEU A 524 4.17 -20.56 -1.72
CA LEU A 524 5.47 -21.22 -1.88
C LEU A 524 5.37 -22.61 -2.52
N HIS A 525 4.31 -23.37 -2.20
CA HIS A 525 4.01 -24.70 -2.77
C HIS A 525 3.01 -24.70 -3.94
N ARG A 526 2.54 -23.54 -4.42
CA ARG A 526 1.55 -23.38 -5.50
C ARG A 526 0.26 -24.21 -5.35
N VAL A 527 -0.23 -24.36 -4.12
CA VAL A 527 -1.51 -25.02 -3.84
C VAL A 527 -2.62 -24.28 -4.58
N GLY A 528 -3.45 -25.00 -5.35
CA GLY A 528 -4.52 -24.40 -6.13
C GLY A 528 -5.65 -23.90 -5.23
N LEU A 529 -6.14 -22.68 -5.46
CA LEU A 529 -7.22 -22.08 -4.69
C LEU A 529 -8.38 -21.72 -5.63
N THR A 530 -9.59 -22.21 -5.36
CA THR A 530 -10.81 -21.70 -6.03
C THR A 530 -11.57 -20.77 -5.10
N VAL A 531 -12.13 -19.70 -5.64
CA VAL A 531 -13.00 -18.77 -4.91
C VAL A 531 -14.26 -18.49 -5.71
N SER A 532 -15.36 -18.20 -5.01
CA SER A 532 -16.68 -18.02 -5.63
C SER A 532 -17.35 -16.76 -5.08
N PRO A 533 -16.94 -15.57 -5.55
CA PRO A 533 -17.38 -14.29 -5.02
C PRO A 533 -18.90 -14.11 -4.90
N LEU A 534 -19.70 -14.56 -5.87
CA LEU A 534 -21.17 -14.50 -5.75
C LEU A 534 -21.70 -15.42 -4.64
N CYS A 535 -21.23 -16.66 -4.56
CA CYS A 535 -21.58 -17.60 -3.49
C CYS A 535 -21.21 -17.04 -2.11
N ASP A 536 -19.96 -16.62 -1.93
CA ASP A 536 -19.48 -16.10 -0.64
C ASP A 536 -20.14 -14.77 -0.25
N HIS A 537 -20.64 -14.00 -1.23
CA HIS A 537 -21.49 -12.86 -0.96
C HIS A 537 -22.86 -13.28 -0.42
N MET A 538 -23.55 -14.21 -1.08
CA MET A 538 -24.90 -14.63 -0.72
C MET A 538 -24.92 -15.36 0.63
N GLU A 539 -23.94 -16.22 0.88
CA GLU A 539 -23.71 -16.93 2.15
C GLU A 539 -23.19 -16.03 3.30
N GLY A 540 -23.06 -14.71 3.08
CA GLY A 540 -22.74 -13.74 4.13
C GLY A 540 -21.29 -13.76 4.65
N ILE A 541 -20.37 -14.44 3.95
CA ILE A 541 -18.97 -14.60 4.37
C ILE A 541 -18.16 -13.30 4.16
N VAL A 542 -18.33 -12.67 3.00
CA VAL A 542 -17.71 -11.38 2.66
C VAL A 542 -18.59 -10.62 1.67
N ALA A 543 -18.69 -9.29 1.77
CA ALA A 543 -19.41 -8.53 0.76
C ALA A 543 -18.67 -8.59 -0.59
N TYR A 544 -19.38 -8.67 -1.72
CA TYR A 544 -18.74 -8.86 -3.03
C TYR A 544 -17.65 -7.82 -3.32
N LYS A 545 -17.94 -6.54 -3.02
CA LYS A 545 -17.00 -5.42 -3.19
C LYS A 545 -15.72 -5.52 -2.33
N ASP A 546 -15.77 -6.26 -1.21
CA ASP A 546 -14.70 -6.39 -0.22
C ASP A 546 -13.99 -7.77 -0.36
N HIS A 547 -14.32 -8.55 -1.39
CA HIS A 547 -13.80 -9.89 -1.60
C HIS A 547 -12.29 -9.88 -1.91
N PRO A 548 -11.48 -10.78 -1.31
CA PRO A 548 -10.01 -10.75 -1.34
C PRO A 548 -9.35 -11.10 -2.69
N LEU A 549 -10.12 -11.37 -3.76
CA LEU A 549 -9.61 -11.82 -5.06
C LEU A 549 -8.49 -10.93 -5.64
N PRO A 550 -8.60 -9.58 -5.66
CA PRO A 550 -7.52 -8.74 -6.18
C PRO A 550 -6.25 -8.81 -5.34
N HIS A 551 -6.40 -8.95 -4.01
CA HIS A 551 -5.26 -9.14 -3.11
C HIS A 551 -4.57 -10.47 -3.36
N PHE A 552 -5.32 -11.56 -3.56
CA PHE A 552 -4.75 -12.86 -3.88
C PHE A 552 -4.01 -12.87 -5.22
N LEU A 553 -4.54 -12.19 -6.24
CA LEU A 553 -3.89 -12.03 -7.54
C LEU A 553 -2.59 -11.22 -7.43
N HIS A 554 -2.58 -10.08 -6.74
CA HIS A 554 -1.36 -9.29 -6.51
C HIS A 554 -0.35 -9.99 -5.57
N ARG A 555 -0.81 -10.84 -4.64
CA ARG A 555 0.05 -11.74 -3.84
C ARG A 555 0.57 -12.94 -4.65
N CYS A 556 0.30 -13.00 -5.95
CA CYS A 556 0.74 -14.06 -6.86
C CYS A 556 0.27 -15.47 -6.45
N LEU A 557 -0.84 -15.61 -5.72
CA LEU A 557 -1.37 -16.92 -5.33
C LEU A 557 -1.96 -17.65 -6.56
N HIS A 558 -1.89 -18.99 -6.55
CA HIS A 558 -2.37 -19.82 -7.65
C HIS A 558 -3.90 -19.99 -7.58
N ILE A 559 -4.62 -18.96 -8.05
CA ILE A 559 -6.07 -18.79 -7.85
C ILE A 559 -6.87 -18.81 -9.15
N THR A 560 -8.14 -19.24 -9.07
CA THR A 560 -9.16 -19.08 -10.10
C THR A 560 -10.57 -18.88 -9.52
N LEU A 561 -11.55 -18.63 -10.41
CA LEU A 561 -12.97 -18.48 -10.11
C LEU A 561 -13.74 -19.78 -10.38
N SER A 562 -14.65 -20.14 -9.47
CA SER A 562 -15.61 -21.24 -9.60
C SER A 562 -17.04 -20.76 -9.30
N THR A 563 -18.09 -21.48 -9.74
CA THR A 563 -19.49 -21.05 -9.51
C THR A 563 -20.17 -21.68 -8.29
N GLU A 564 -19.72 -22.86 -7.83
CA GLU A 564 -20.27 -23.71 -6.77
C GLU A 564 -21.72 -24.17 -7.01
N SER A 565 -22.67 -23.24 -7.11
CA SER A 565 -24.11 -23.53 -7.24
C SER A 565 -24.84 -22.47 -8.09
N PRO A 566 -24.66 -22.51 -9.44
CA PRO A 566 -25.40 -21.70 -10.41
C PRO A 566 -26.89 -21.50 -10.11
N LEU A 567 -27.58 -22.57 -9.72
CA LEU A 567 -29.00 -22.56 -9.38
C LEU A 567 -29.33 -21.48 -8.34
N ARG A 568 -28.55 -21.39 -7.26
CA ARG A 568 -28.78 -20.47 -6.14
C ARG A 568 -28.32 -19.04 -6.41
N TYR A 569 -27.22 -18.84 -7.14
CA TYR A 569 -26.51 -17.55 -7.14
C TYR A 569 -26.44 -16.83 -8.49
N HIS A 570 -26.59 -17.52 -9.62
CA HIS A 570 -26.34 -16.98 -10.97
C HIS A 570 -27.62 -16.80 -11.78
N HIS A 571 -27.75 -15.72 -12.54
CA HIS A 571 -28.93 -15.42 -13.37
C HIS A 571 -28.73 -15.74 -14.85
N ASN A 572 -27.49 -16.08 -15.25
CA ASN A 572 -27.14 -16.44 -16.61
C ASN A 572 -26.98 -17.97 -16.73
N PRO A 573 -27.57 -18.63 -17.75
CA PRO A 573 -27.28 -20.03 -18.07
C PRO A 573 -25.78 -20.32 -18.31
N ARG A 574 -24.96 -19.29 -18.51
CA ARG A 574 -23.48 -19.37 -18.55
C ARG A 574 -22.86 -18.81 -17.27
N ALA A 575 -23.23 -19.36 -16.12
CA ALA A 575 -22.84 -18.90 -14.78
C ALA A 575 -21.35 -18.54 -14.62
N LEU A 576 -20.42 -19.35 -15.14
CA LEU A 576 -18.97 -19.04 -15.07
C LEU A 576 -18.60 -17.72 -15.78
N ILE A 577 -19.29 -17.37 -16.88
CA ILE A 577 -19.08 -16.10 -17.59
C ILE A 577 -19.68 -14.92 -16.83
N GLU A 578 -20.79 -15.14 -16.11
CA GLU A 578 -21.35 -14.14 -15.20
C GLU A 578 -20.40 -13.87 -14.02
N GLU A 579 -19.80 -14.91 -13.43
CA GLU A 579 -18.80 -14.76 -12.36
C GLU A 579 -17.58 -13.97 -12.85
N TYR A 580 -16.98 -14.38 -13.99
CA TYR A 580 -15.84 -13.68 -14.59
C TYR A 580 -16.19 -12.23 -14.99
N ALA A 581 -17.35 -11.99 -15.60
CA ALA A 581 -17.76 -10.63 -16.02
C ALA A 581 -18.07 -9.71 -14.83
N THR A 582 -18.66 -10.25 -13.77
CA THR A 582 -18.96 -9.48 -12.55
C THR A 582 -17.67 -9.18 -11.79
N ALA A 583 -16.76 -10.16 -11.67
CA ALA A 583 -15.45 -9.96 -11.08
C ALA A 583 -14.63 -8.91 -11.86
N GLN A 584 -14.60 -9.00 -13.20
CA GLN A 584 -13.88 -8.02 -14.01
C GLN A 584 -14.34 -6.58 -13.76
N LYS A 585 -15.66 -6.36 -13.76
CA LYS A 585 -16.25 -5.02 -13.57
C LYS A 585 -16.12 -4.49 -12.15
N MET A 586 -16.46 -5.31 -11.15
CA MET A 586 -16.51 -4.88 -9.75
C MET A 586 -15.11 -4.63 -9.17
N PHE A 587 -14.13 -5.45 -9.57
CA PHE A 587 -12.75 -5.34 -9.09
C PHE A 587 -11.81 -4.55 -10.02
N ARG A 588 -12.32 -4.05 -11.15
CA ARG A 588 -11.54 -3.34 -12.19
C ARG A 588 -10.34 -4.14 -12.72
N LEU A 589 -10.52 -5.46 -12.87
CA LEU A 589 -9.47 -6.34 -13.37
C LEU A 589 -9.31 -6.20 -14.89
N SER A 590 -8.07 -6.29 -15.37
CA SER A 590 -7.75 -6.17 -16.78
C SER A 590 -8.25 -7.38 -17.60
N SER A 591 -8.27 -7.24 -18.92
CA SER A 591 -8.56 -8.37 -19.81
C SER A 591 -7.53 -9.51 -19.70
N LEU A 592 -6.29 -9.22 -19.28
CA LEU A 592 -5.24 -10.23 -19.09
C LEU A 592 -5.34 -10.92 -17.73
N ASP A 593 -5.85 -10.25 -16.69
CA ASP A 593 -6.15 -10.92 -15.41
C ASP A 593 -7.24 -11.98 -15.58
N MET A 594 -8.21 -11.73 -16.46
CA MET A 594 -9.24 -12.72 -16.82
C MET A 594 -8.68 -13.93 -17.56
N THR A 595 -7.64 -13.75 -18.40
CA THR A 595 -6.96 -14.89 -19.05
C THR A 595 -5.98 -15.58 -18.13
N GLU A 596 -5.38 -14.87 -17.15
CA GLU A 596 -4.57 -15.48 -16.09
C GLU A 596 -5.41 -16.43 -15.21
N LEU A 597 -6.58 -15.97 -14.75
CA LEU A 597 -7.52 -16.83 -14.00
C LEU A 597 -7.99 -18.04 -14.83
N ALA A 598 -8.23 -17.85 -16.13
CA ALA A 598 -8.59 -18.92 -17.06
C ALA A 598 -7.45 -19.95 -17.24
N HIS A 599 -6.24 -19.49 -17.47
CA HIS A 599 -5.03 -20.31 -17.56
C HIS A 599 -4.83 -21.15 -16.28
N ASN A 600 -4.95 -20.51 -15.11
CA ASN A 600 -4.85 -21.19 -13.82
C ASN A 600 -5.97 -22.23 -13.63
N SER A 601 -7.19 -21.97 -14.11
CA SER A 601 -8.31 -22.93 -14.05
C SER A 601 -7.98 -24.25 -14.77
N VAL A 602 -7.28 -24.17 -15.91
CA VAL A 602 -6.82 -25.34 -16.66
C VAL A 602 -5.68 -26.04 -15.92
N LEU A 603 -4.69 -25.29 -15.40
CA LEU A 603 -3.57 -25.87 -14.67
C LEU A 603 -4.01 -26.68 -13.45
N MET A 604 -4.90 -26.13 -12.62
CA MET A 604 -5.37 -26.79 -11.39
C MET A 604 -6.44 -27.88 -11.63
N SER A 605 -7.06 -27.91 -12.82
CA SER A 605 -8.04 -28.93 -13.16
C SER A 605 -7.47 -30.36 -13.11
N SER A 606 -8.37 -31.33 -13.07
CA SER A 606 -8.11 -32.78 -13.05
C SER A 606 -8.18 -33.43 -14.43
N PHE A 607 -8.36 -32.65 -15.50
CA PHE A 607 -8.26 -33.14 -16.87
C PHE A 607 -6.86 -33.73 -17.15
N SER A 608 -6.82 -34.74 -18.03
CA SER A 608 -5.58 -35.48 -18.32
C SER A 608 -4.50 -34.58 -18.94
N PRO A 609 -3.22 -34.98 -18.88
CA PRO A 609 -2.12 -34.22 -19.48
C PRO A 609 -2.34 -33.90 -20.96
N GLU A 610 -2.94 -34.82 -21.73
CA GLU A 610 -3.24 -34.67 -23.16
C GLU A 610 -4.26 -33.55 -23.41
N VAL A 611 -5.31 -33.47 -22.59
CA VAL A 611 -6.32 -32.41 -22.67
C VAL A 611 -5.70 -31.06 -22.30
N LYS A 612 -4.84 -31.02 -21.28
CA LYS A 612 -4.11 -29.80 -20.91
C LYS A 612 -3.17 -29.34 -22.01
N ARG A 613 -2.45 -30.25 -22.69
CA ARG A 613 -1.62 -29.92 -23.88
C ARG A 613 -2.45 -29.28 -24.99
N GLN A 614 -3.63 -29.83 -25.29
CA GLN A 614 -4.55 -29.24 -26.28
C GLN A 614 -5.08 -27.85 -25.92
N TRP A 615 -5.06 -27.46 -24.64
CA TRP A 615 -5.63 -26.19 -24.17
C TRP A 615 -4.59 -25.12 -23.83
N LEU A 616 -3.35 -25.49 -23.52
CA LEU A 616 -2.28 -24.59 -23.09
C LEU A 616 -0.98 -24.69 -23.92
N GLY A 617 -0.81 -25.74 -24.72
CA GLY A 617 0.41 -26.05 -25.46
C GLY A 617 1.14 -27.30 -24.95
N ASP A 618 1.94 -27.94 -25.79
CA ASP A 618 2.54 -29.25 -25.49
C ASP A 618 3.46 -29.22 -24.27
N ASN A 619 4.11 -28.07 -24.04
CA ASN A 619 5.14 -27.87 -23.03
C ASN A 619 4.65 -27.14 -21.75
N TYR A 620 3.34 -26.98 -21.54
CA TYR A 620 2.76 -26.15 -20.46
C TYR A 620 3.36 -26.36 -19.05
N GLN A 621 3.91 -27.55 -18.78
CA GLN A 621 4.57 -27.92 -17.52
C GLN A 621 5.88 -27.17 -17.25
N LEU A 622 6.53 -26.60 -18.28
CA LEU A 622 7.75 -25.80 -18.18
C LEU A 622 7.49 -24.36 -17.70
N GLY A 623 6.23 -23.98 -17.45
CA GLY A 623 5.86 -22.63 -17.05
C GLY A 623 6.05 -21.64 -18.21
N VAL A 624 6.89 -20.62 -18.01
CA VAL A 624 7.08 -19.53 -19.00
C VAL A 624 7.61 -20.05 -20.33
N GLU A 625 8.58 -20.98 -20.31
CA GLU A 625 9.19 -21.57 -21.51
C GLU A 625 8.21 -22.41 -22.33
N GLY A 626 7.12 -22.87 -21.70
CA GLY A 626 6.10 -23.72 -22.31
C GLY A 626 4.77 -23.03 -22.61
N ASN A 627 4.67 -21.72 -22.43
CA ASN A 627 3.42 -20.98 -22.62
C ASN A 627 3.17 -20.62 -24.09
N GLU A 628 2.15 -21.22 -24.70
CA GLU A 628 1.69 -20.86 -26.03
C GLU A 628 0.65 -19.74 -25.97
N PHE A 629 1.07 -18.50 -26.26
CA PHE A 629 0.22 -17.31 -26.16
C PHE A 629 -1.09 -17.41 -26.96
N GLU A 630 -1.07 -18.03 -28.14
CA GLU A 630 -2.25 -18.25 -29.00
C GLU A 630 -3.31 -19.20 -28.38
N LEU A 631 -2.96 -19.90 -27.30
CA LEU A 631 -3.87 -20.80 -26.57
C LEU A 631 -4.23 -20.26 -25.18
N SER A 632 -3.23 -19.79 -24.41
CA SER A 632 -3.43 -19.27 -23.06
C SER A 632 -3.97 -17.84 -23.04
N HIS A 633 -3.62 -17.03 -24.05
CA HIS A 633 -3.82 -15.59 -24.08
C HIS A 633 -3.25 -14.86 -22.85
N VAL A 634 -2.20 -15.41 -22.22
CA VAL A 634 -1.46 -14.80 -21.10
C VAL A 634 -0.04 -14.47 -21.56
N THR A 635 0.44 -13.27 -21.27
CA THR A 635 1.79 -12.84 -21.65
C THR A 635 2.86 -13.59 -20.85
N ASN A 636 3.95 -13.99 -21.53
CA ASN A 636 5.12 -14.60 -20.87
C ASN A 636 5.66 -13.70 -19.75
N ALA A 637 5.56 -12.37 -19.93
CA ALA A 637 5.81 -11.32 -18.95
C ALA A 637 5.16 -11.58 -17.59
N ARG A 638 3.82 -11.76 -17.60
CA ARG A 638 3.01 -11.94 -16.40
C ARG A 638 3.39 -13.24 -15.71
N LEU A 639 3.50 -14.33 -16.47
CA LEU A 639 3.91 -15.64 -15.94
C LEU A 639 5.31 -15.62 -15.35
N ALA A 640 6.27 -14.95 -15.98
CA ALA A 640 7.64 -14.78 -15.48
C ALA A 640 7.65 -14.00 -14.16
N PHE A 641 6.92 -12.89 -14.09
CA PHE A 641 6.79 -12.12 -12.85
C PHE A 641 6.20 -12.97 -11.69
N ARG A 642 5.17 -13.80 -11.95
CA ARG A 642 4.60 -14.72 -10.95
C ARG A 642 5.60 -15.79 -10.49
N ASP A 643 6.47 -16.28 -11.38
CA ASP A 643 7.49 -17.28 -11.04
C ASP A 643 8.63 -16.67 -10.23
N GLU A 644 9.16 -15.54 -10.71
CA GLU A 644 10.23 -14.79 -10.06
C GLU A 644 9.82 -14.32 -8.65
N ALA A 645 8.57 -13.87 -8.46
CA ALA A 645 8.07 -13.43 -7.15
C ALA A 645 8.17 -14.52 -6.07
N TRP A 646 7.72 -15.75 -6.36
CA TRP A 646 7.89 -16.86 -5.41
C TRP A 646 9.31 -17.40 -5.36
N GLN A 647 10.09 -17.26 -6.44
CA GLN A 647 11.48 -17.69 -6.44
C GLN A 647 12.37 -16.80 -5.57
N LEU A 648 12.10 -15.49 -5.51
CA LEU A 648 12.77 -14.56 -4.58
C LEU A 648 12.50 -14.92 -3.12
N GLU A 649 11.24 -15.21 -2.76
CA GLU A 649 10.91 -15.68 -1.40
C GLU A 649 11.63 -16.99 -1.04
N ARG A 650 11.74 -17.94 -1.98
CA ARG A 650 12.51 -19.18 -1.79
C ARG A 650 14.01 -18.93 -1.63
N ASN A 651 14.58 -18.03 -2.44
CA ASN A 651 16.01 -17.68 -2.37
C ASN A 651 16.31 -17.00 -1.02
N MET A 652 15.51 -16.00 -0.62
CA MET A 652 15.61 -15.34 0.69
C MET A 652 15.56 -16.36 1.85
N MET A 653 14.57 -17.27 1.86
CA MET A 653 14.47 -18.33 2.88
C MET A 653 15.71 -19.23 2.92
N ARG A 654 16.25 -19.59 1.75
CA ARG A 654 17.48 -20.37 1.63
C ARG A 654 18.70 -19.61 2.17
N ASP A 655 18.81 -18.32 1.85
CA ASP A 655 19.97 -17.49 2.23
C ASP A 655 19.99 -17.17 3.73
N LEU A 656 18.80 -17.05 4.35
CA LEU A 656 18.64 -16.99 5.81
C LEU A 656 19.12 -18.27 6.50
N ASN A 657 18.69 -19.44 6.00
CA ASN A 657 19.09 -20.74 6.53
C ASN A 657 20.60 -21.02 6.38
N LEU A 658 21.22 -20.56 5.29
CA LEU A 658 22.66 -20.70 5.06
C LEU A 658 23.49 -19.78 5.96
N ASN A 659 22.93 -18.64 6.39
CA ASN A 659 23.61 -17.61 7.18
C ASN A 659 22.80 -17.23 8.44
N PRO A 660 22.70 -18.14 9.44
CA PRO A 660 21.90 -17.92 10.64
C PRO A 660 22.41 -16.71 11.46
N PRO A 661 21.52 -15.99 12.17
CA PRO A 661 21.78 -14.65 12.71
C PRO A 661 22.77 -14.55 13.90
N HIS A 662 23.53 -15.60 14.21
CA HIS A 662 24.40 -15.66 15.40
C HIS A 662 25.71 -14.86 15.30
N GLU A 663 26.01 -14.20 14.17
CA GLU A 663 27.19 -13.33 14.02
C GLU A 663 26.90 -11.87 14.40
N VAL A 664 26.94 -11.59 15.71
CA VAL A 664 26.78 -10.28 16.36
C VAL A 664 27.98 -9.34 16.09
N GLY A 665 28.27 -9.10 14.81
CA GLY A 665 29.42 -8.29 14.35
C GLY A 665 29.67 -8.30 12.84
N ALA A 666 28.87 -9.03 12.05
CA ALA A 666 29.10 -9.25 10.62
C ALA A 666 28.31 -8.29 9.67
N GLY A 667 27.87 -7.13 10.18
CA GLY A 667 26.98 -6.21 9.44
C GLY A 667 27.51 -5.74 8.07
N LEU A 668 28.83 -5.64 7.91
CA LEU A 668 29.48 -5.23 6.66
C LEU A 668 29.74 -6.38 5.66
N SER A 669 29.89 -7.63 6.14
CA SER A 669 30.25 -8.77 5.28
C SER A 669 29.05 -9.51 4.69
N ARG A 670 27.89 -9.51 5.37
CA ARG A 670 26.70 -10.28 4.97
C ARG A 670 26.20 -9.94 3.55
N TRP A 671 26.36 -8.67 3.14
CA TRP A 671 25.88 -8.18 1.84
C TRP A 671 26.63 -8.73 0.63
N HIS A 672 27.91 -9.10 0.76
CA HIS A 672 28.64 -9.80 -0.30
C HIS A 672 28.15 -11.22 -0.55
N HIS A 673 27.27 -11.75 0.32
CA HIS A 673 26.65 -13.07 0.19
C HIS A 673 25.15 -13.01 -0.17
N LEU A 674 24.50 -11.84 -0.04
CA LEU A 674 23.07 -11.65 -0.37
C LEU A 674 22.86 -10.99 -1.76
N SER A 675 23.87 -10.27 -2.27
CA SER A 675 23.86 -9.78 -3.65
C SER A 675 24.08 -10.94 -4.63
N ASN A 676 22.98 -11.57 -5.08
CA ASN A 676 23.00 -12.59 -6.13
C ASN A 676 23.29 -12.03 -7.54
N VAL A 677 23.52 -10.72 -7.68
CA VAL A 677 23.77 -10.06 -8.97
C VAL A 677 25.19 -9.49 -8.98
N GLN A 678 26.10 -10.17 -9.68
CA GLN A 678 27.53 -9.80 -9.70
C GLN A 678 27.80 -8.50 -10.46
N GLU A 679 26.95 -8.13 -11.42
CA GLU A 679 26.97 -6.86 -12.16
C GLU A 679 25.53 -6.37 -12.35
N VAL A 680 25.08 -5.44 -11.50
CA VAL A 680 23.98 -4.53 -11.87
C VAL A 680 24.62 -3.26 -12.39
N GLU A 681 24.51 -3.01 -13.70
CA GLU A 681 24.50 -1.62 -14.15
C GLU A 681 23.25 -0.97 -13.56
N TYR A 682 23.46 -0.23 -12.47
CA TYR A 682 22.41 0.58 -11.87
C TYR A 682 22.23 1.82 -12.74
N ASP A 683 21.23 1.81 -13.63
CA ASP A 683 20.69 3.02 -14.28
C ASP A 683 19.92 3.93 -13.29
N THR A 684 20.43 4.00 -12.07
CA THR A 684 19.91 4.73 -10.92
C THR A 684 21.08 5.33 -10.15
N VAL A 685 20.99 6.60 -9.78
CA VAL A 685 22.02 7.23 -8.93
C VAL A 685 21.95 6.64 -7.52
N MET A 686 23.11 6.27 -6.97
CA MET A 686 23.26 5.53 -5.71
C MET A 686 24.04 6.35 -4.66
N ASP A 687 23.59 6.33 -3.41
CA ASP A 687 24.35 6.78 -2.25
C ASP A 687 25.14 5.60 -1.66
N ASN A 688 26.34 5.38 -2.20
CA ASN A 688 27.19 4.23 -1.90
C ASN A 688 27.63 4.12 -0.42
N ARG A 689 27.38 5.14 0.43
CA ARG A 689 27.71 5.11 1.87
C ARG A 689 26.66 4.36 2.69
N VAL A 690 25.40 4.37 2.26
CA VAL A 690 24.29 3.74 2.97
C VAL A 690 23.92 2.42 2.29
N ARG A 691 23.84 1.34 3.06
CA ARG A 691 23.49 0.00 2.57
C ARG A 691 22.13 -0.42 3.13
N PHE A 692 21.17 -0.64 2.26
CA PHE A 692 19.80 -1.05 2.58
C PHE A 692 19.18 -1.78 1.37
N PRO A 693 18.16 -2.65 1.57
CA PRO A 693 17.36 -3.25 0.51
C PRO A 693 16.78 -2.21 -0.46
N ARG A 694 17.06 -2.34 -1.76
CA ARG A 694 16.67 -1.33 -2.76
C ARG A 694 15.69 -1.88 -3.79
N THR A 695 14.71 -1.07 -4.14
CA THR A 695 13.87 -1.27 -5.34
C THR A 695 14.57 -0.68 -6.56
N VAL A 696 15.07 -1.54 -7.44
CA VAL A 696 15.69 -1.18 -8.72
C VAL A 696 14.71 -1.46 -9.85
N LEU A 697 14.50 -0.47 -10.72
CA LEU A 697 13.70 -0.65 -11.93
C LEU A 697 14.64 -0.89 -13.12
N LYS A 698 14.53 -2.04 -13.77
CA LYS A 698 15.24 -2.35 -15.02
C LYS A 698 14.22 -2.41 -16.16
N GLY A 699 14.46 -1.79 -17.31
CA GLY A 699 13.50 -1.86 -18.43
C GLY A 699 13.79 -0.90 -19.57
N PRO A 700 12.91 -0.82 -20.58
CA PRO A 700 13.13 -0.01 -21.77
C PRO A 700 13.06 1.49 -21.44
N HIS A 701 14.21 2.15 -21.43
CA HIS A 701 14.34 3.58 -21.12
C HIS A 701 13.65 4.56 -22.10
N LYS A 702 13.02 4.06 -23.17
CA LYS A 702 12.43 4.89 -24.23
C LYS A 702 10.95 4.56 -24.41
N ASP A 703 10.11 5.24 -23.64
CA ASP A 703 8.69 5.33 -23.93
C ASP A 703 8.42 6.39 -25.02
N ALA A 704 7.72 5.98 -26.08
CA ALA A 704 7.38 6.84 -27.21
C ALA A 704 6.38 7.95 -26.85
N LYS A 705 5.54 7.77 -25.82
CA LYS A 705 4.69 8.85 -25.30
C LYS A 705 5.49 9.82 -24.44
N ALA A 706 6.35 9.31 -23.54
CA ALA A 706 7.25 10.16 -22.76
C ALA A 706 8.11 11.07 -23.65
N ALA A 707 8.50 10.64 -24.86
CA ALA A 707 9.26 11.45 -25.80
C ALA A 707 8.56 12.74 -26.27
N THR A 708 7.22 12.86 -26.18
CA THR A 708 6.50 14.12 -26.51
C THR A 708 6.28 15.00 -25.29
N ALA A 709 6.07 14.40 -24.11
CA ALA A 709 5.82 15.11 -22.85
C ALA A 709 7.11 15.60 -22.16
N ALA A 710 8.15 14.75 -22.10
CA ALA A 710 9.40 15.04 -21.39
C ALA A 710 10.11 16.32 -21.87
N PRO A 711 10.21 16.64 -23.18
CA PRO A 711 10.75 17.92 -23.63
C PRO A 711 9.98 19.15 -23.12
N ARG A 712 8.66 19.04 -22.95
CA ARG A 712 7.80 20.12 -22.41
C ARG A 712 8.01 20.30 -20.91
N VAL A 713 8.11 19.21 -20.15
CA VAL A 713 8.45 19.23 -18.72
C VAL A 713 9.85 19.82 -18.49
N ALA A 714 10.85 19.37 -19.26
CA ALA A 714 12.20 19.92 -19.20
C ALA A 714 12.23 21.42 -19.54
N ARG A 715 11.45 21.87 -20.53
CA ARG A 715 11.29 23.29 -20.87
C ARG A 715 10.69 24.10 -19.71
N ALA A 716 9.70 23.57 -18.99
CA ALA A 716 9.16 24.22 -17.80
C ALA A 716 10.21 24.39 -16.68
N LEU A 717 11.11 23.42 -16.49
CA LEU A 717 12.25 23.56 -15.56
C LEU A 717 13.27 24.61 -16.02
N ASP A 718 13.53 24.73 -17.34
CA ASP A 718 14.37 25.82 -17.89
C ASP A 718 13.73 27.20 -17.68
N LEU A 719 12.38 27.29 -17.71
CA LEU A 719 11.67 28.54 -17.41
C LEU A 719 11.94 28.97 -15.96
N ARG A 720 11.73 28.09 -14.97
CA ARG A 720 12.01 28.41 -13.55
C ARG A 720 13.48 28.79 -13.31
N HIS A 721 14.43 28.15 -14.01
CA HIS A 721 15.86 28.50 -13.92
C HIS A 721 16.19 29.94 -14.34
N GLN A 722 15.37 30.61 -15.15
CA GLN A 722 15.61 32.01 -15.55
C GLN A 722 15.21 33.03 -14.47
N TYR A 723 14.37 32.64 -13.51
CA TYR A 723 13.87 33.52 -12.44
C TYR A 723 14.67 33.39 -11.15
N ILE A 724 15.12 32.17 -10.80
CA ILE A 724 15.82 31.94 -9.54
C ILE A 724 17.17 32.64 -9.51
N TRP A 725 17.30 33.57 -8.57
CA TRP A 725 18.60 34.01 -8.07
C TRP A 725 19.15 32.99 -7.05
N ARG A 726 20.41 32.58 -7.22
CA ARG A 726 21.13 31.70 -6.28
C ARG A 726 22.04 32.56 -5.40
N PRO A 727 21.91 32.52 -4.05
CA PRO A 727 22.84 33.20 -3.15
C PRO A 727 24.25 32.56 -3.17
N PRO A 728 25.27 33.24 -2.64
CA PRO A 728 26.59 32.65 -2.43
C PRO A 728 26.53 31.32 -1.65
N PRO A 729 27.35 30.31 -1.99
CA PRO A 729 27.34 29.02 -1.29
C PRO A 729 27.66 29.15 0.21
N PRO A 730 27.00 28.37 1.09
CA PRO A 730 27.19 28.48 2.54
C PRO A 730 28.65 28.35 3.02
N TRP A 731 29.47 27.58 2.31
CA TRP A 731 30.89 27.36 2.62
C TRP A 731 31.82 28.50 2.20
N GLU A 732 31.38 29.39 1.31
CA GLU A 732 32.14 30.60 0.93
C GLU A 732 31.86 31.76 1.92
N THR A 733 30.73 31.73 2.61
CA THR A 733 30.25 32.78 3.55
C THR A 733 30.95 32.73 4.92
N ALA A 734 32.27 32.47 4.94
CA ALA A 734 33.04 32.19 6.16
C ALA A 734 33.50 33.43 6.95
N GLN A 735 33.50 34.62 6.33
CA GLN A 735 33.88 35.85 7.03
C GLN A 735 32.69 36.44 7.80
N ARG A 736 32.75 36.39 9.13
CA ARG A 736 31.85 37.17 9.98
C ARG A 736 32.09 38.66 9.73
N HIS A 737 31.18 39.31 9.02
CA HIS A 737 31.10 40.76 9.02
C HIS A 737 30.78 41.23 10.45
N GLY A 738 31.48 42.27 10.93
CA GLY A 738 31.21 42.82 12.24
C GLY A 738 30.02 43.77 12.14
N VAL A 739 29.14 43.82 13.14
CA VAL A 739 28.00 44.75 13.11
C VAL A 739 28.48 46.22 12.99
N GLU A 740 29.70 46.52 13.45
CA GLU A 740 30.34 47.83 13.24
C GLU A 740 30.76 48.11 11.79
N THR A 741 31.07 47.08 10.98
CA THR A 741 31.43 47.28 9.56
C THR A 741 30.20 47.60 8.70
N ASP A 742 29.01 47.17 9.11
CA ASP A 742 27.75 47.47 8.41
C ASP A 742 27.49 48.98 8.34
N PHE A 743 27.89 49.73 9.37
CA PHE A 743 27.70 51.19 9.48
C PHE A 743 28.86 52.03 8.91
N GLN A 744 29.88 51.40 8.32
CA GLN A 744 30.98 52.12 7.69
C GLN A 744 30.61 52.51 6.25
N ARG A 745 30.38 53.81 6.01
CA ARG A 745 30.13 54.38 4.67
C ARG A 745 31.14 53.94 3.60
N ARG A 746 32.38 53.63 4.02
CA ARG A 746 33.44 53.10 3.15
C ARG A 746 34.17 51.96 3.84
N THR A 747 34.03 50.76 3.29
CA THR A 747 34.78 49.56 3.69
C THR A 747 35.90 49.30 2.67
N ALA A 748 36.64 48.19 2.82
CA ALA A 748 37.63 47.75 1.83
C ALA A 748 37.00 47.27 0.50
N THR A 749 35.72 46.92 0.50
CA THR A 749 35.01 46.31 -0.65
C THR A 749 33.88 47.17 -1.21
N PHE A 750 33.40 48.17 -0.46
CA PHE A 750 32.23 48.97 -0.83
C PHE A 750 32.37 50.44 -0.39
N ASN A 751 31.83 51.36 -1.19
CA ASN A 751 31.79 52.80 -0.87
C ASN A 751 30.39 53.35 -1.19
N GLU A 752 29.63 53.73 -0.15
CA GLU A 752 28.25 54.22 -0.30
C GLU A 752 28.14 55.44 -1.20
N ASP A 753 29.14 56.33 -1.17
CA ASP A 753 29.13 57.56 -1.96
C ASP A 753 29.26 57.30 -3.48
N GLU A 754 29.69 56.10 -3.90
CA GLU A 754 29.81 55.70 -5.31
C GLU A 754 28.53 55.08 -5.90
N TRP A 755 27.56 54.71 -5.07
CA TRP A 755 26.35 54.00 -5.49
C TRP A 755 25.08 54.85 -5.36
N THR A 756 24.08 54.51 -6.17
CA THR A 756 22.72 55.10 -6.13
C THR A 756 21.73 54.05 -6.59
N TYR A 757 20.43 54.28 -6.37
CA TYR A 757 19.35 53.47 -6.95
C TYR A 757 18.37 54.32 -7.75
N ALA A 758 17.61 53.67 -8.63
CA ALA A 758 16.46 54.26 -9.31
C ALA A 758 15.34 53.22 -9.42
N ALA A 759 14.09 53.70 -9.52
CA ALA A 759 12.92 52.86 -9.76
C ALA A 759 12.60 52.81 -11.25
N SER A 760 12.94 51.71 -11.91
CA SER A 760 12.56 51.43 -13.29
C SER A 760 11.25 50.65 -13.29
N ASP A 761 10.16 51.26 -13.77
CA ASP A 761 8.82 50.66 -13.77
C ASP A 761 8.36 50.12 -12.39
N ALA A 762 8.71 50.85 -11.32
CA ALA A 762 8.52 50.46 -9.91
C ALA A 762 9.29 49.19 -9.46
N VAL A 763 10.28 48.75 -10.22
CA VAL A 763 11.36 47.86 -9.77
C VAL A 763 12.60 48.70 -9.44
N PHE A 764 13.04 48.65 -8.19
CA PHE A 764 14.17 49.41 -7.68
C PHE A 764 15.48 48.66 -7.97
N ILE A 765 16.45 49.35 -8.58
CA ILE A 765 17.73 48.80 -9.03
C ILE A 765 18.85 49.74 -8.60
N ALA A 766 19.88 49.21 -7.91
CA ALA A 766 21.10 49.95 -7.63
C ALA A 766 22.15 49.83 -8.75
N TYR A 767 22.90 50.91 -8.95
CA TYR A 767 23.99 51.01 -9.92
C TYR A 767 25.07 51.98 -9.42
N PRO A 768 26.34 51.80 -9.82
CA PRO A 768 27.37 52.80 -9.58
C PRO A 768 27.02 54.12 -10.28
N LYS A 769 27.27 55.26 -9.65
CA LYS A 769 27.03 56.61 -10.22
C LYS A 769 27.82 56.88 -11.52
N SER A 770 28.86 56.08 -11.78
CA SER A 770 29.65 56.08 -13.02
C SER A 770 29.04 55.26 -14.16
N ALA A 771 28.00 54.45 -13.89
CA ALA A 771 27.32 53.62 -14.87
C ALA A 771 25.98 54.23 -15.32
N VAL A 772 25.58 53.95 -16.55
CA VAL A 772 24.23 54.30 -17.04
C VAL A 772 23.22 53.32 -16.44
N HIS A 773 22.18 53.84 -15.80
CA HIS A 773 21.05 53.06 -15.31
C HIS A 773 20.41 52.25 -16.47
N ALA A 774 20.37 50.92 -16.31
CA ALA A 774 19.81 50.00 -17.28
C ALA A 774 19.18 48.80 -16.57
N TRP A 775 18.20 48.17 -17.22
CA TRP A 775 17.56 46.95 -16.71
C TRP A 775 18.58 45.80 -16.64
N PRO A 776 18.69 45.05 -15.52
CA PRO A 776 19.61 43.93 -15.41
C PRO A 776 19.31 42.84 -16.44
N ARG A 777 20.30 42.47 -17.27
CA ARG A 777 20.13 41.43 -18.31
C ARG A 777 19.77 40.05 -17.76
N SER A 778 20.04 39.81 -16.48
CA SER A 778 19.72 38.58 -15.75
C SER A 778 18.28 38.54 -15.22
N LEU A 779 17.56 39.67 -15.21
CA LEU A 779 16.22 39.81 -14.62
C LEU A 779 15.16 39.80 -15.74
N PRO A 780 14.27 38.78 -15.83
CA PRO A 780 13.18 38.77 -16.78
C PRO A 780 12.26 39.99 -16.63
N THR A 781 11.76 40.54 -17.75
CA THR A 781 10.81 41.66 -17.74
C THR A 781 9.38 41.20 -17.46
N LEU A 782 8.44 42.13 -17.27
CA LEU A 782 7.01 41.80 -17.12
C LEU A 782 6.43 41.15 -18.39
N ASP A 783 6.88 41.58 -19.57
CA ASP A 783 6.49 40.98 -20.85
C ASP A 783 7.04 39.54 -20.99
N ASP A 784 8.29 39.30 -20.57
CA ASP A 784 8.86 37.94 -20.50
C ASP A 784 8.08 37.07 -19.51
N PHE A 785 7.73 37.59 -18.35
CA PHE A 785 6.93 36.89 -17.35
C PHE A 785 5.53 36.56 -17.87
N HIS A 786 4.85 37.50 -18.54
CA HIS A 786 3.55 37.25 -19.17
C HIS A 786 3.62 36.22 -20.31
N LYS A 787 4.73 36.19 -21.07
CA LYS A 787 4.99 35.18 -22.10
C LYS A 787 5.25 33.80 -21.47
N HIS A 788 6.13 33.73 -20.48
CA HIS A 788 6.52 32.48 -19.81
C HIS A 788 5.37 31.88 -18.98
N LEU A 789 4.51 32.70 -18.38
CA LEU A 789 3.26 32.23 -17.75
C LEU A 789 2.33 31.53 -18.75
N ARG A 790 2.15 32.11 -19.94
CA ARG A 790 1.34 31.49 -20.99
C ARG A 790 1.98 30.19 -21.50
N GLU A 791 3.29 30.20 -21.75
CA GLU A 791 4.03 29.00 -22.16
C GLU A 791 3.91 27.87 -21.14
N LEU A 792 4.07 28.16 -19.83
CA LEU A 792 3.94 27.16 -18.76
C LEU A 792 2.50 26.63 -18.63
N ARG A 793 1.49 27.50 -18.76
CA ARG A 793 0.07 27.11 -18.79
C ARG A 793 -0.23 26.19 -19.97
N ASP A 794 0.24 26.53 -21.15
CA ASP A 794 -0.01 25.74 -22.36
C ASP A 794 0.75 24.39 -22.31
N ILE A 795 1.90 24.32 -21.62
CA ILE A 795 2.60 23.07 -21.26
C ILE A 795 1.76 22.19 -20.32
N CYS A 796 1.21 22.74 -19.23
CA CYS A 796 0.48 21.95 -18.24
C CYS A 796 -0.95 21.60 -18.69
N ALA A 797 -1.52 22.35 -19.65
CA ALA A 797 -2.79 22.03 -20.28
C ALA A 797 -2.73 20.80 -21.22
N SER A 798 -1.55 20.44 -21.72
CA SER A 798 -1.34 19.29 -22.63
C SER A 798 -1.77 17.96 -21.98
N ALA A 799 -2.62 17.21 -22.68
CA ALA A 799 -3.07 15.89 -22.23
C ALA A 799 -1.91 14.90 -22.07
N GLU A 800 -0.92 14.96 -22.98
CA GLU A 800 0.29 14.13 -22.95
C GLU A 800 1.14 14.43 -21.70
N VAL A 801 1.28 15.71 -21.33
CA VAL A 801 2.00 16.12 -20.11
C VAL A 801 1.22 15.74 -18.85
N LYS A 802 -0.11 15.84 -18.85
CA LYS A 802 -0.97 15.39 -17.73
C LYS A 802 -0.86 13.88 -17.49
N GLU A 803 -0.99 13.06 -18.53
CA GLU A 803 -0.86 11.60 -18.44
C GLU A 803 0.54 11.20 -17.97
N TYR A 804 1.60 11.80 -18.54
CA TYR A 804 2.98 11.54 -18.15
C TYR A 804 3.26 11.92 -16.68
N ALA A 805 2.92 13.14 -16.27
CA ALA A 805 3.15 13.61 -14.91
C ALA A 805 2.39 12.77 -13.87
N HIS A 806 1.13 12.42 -14.14
CA HIS A 806 0.34 11.55 -13.27
C HIS A 806 1.02 10.18 -13.07
N LYS A 807 1.44 9.51 -14.16
CA LYS A 807 2.17 8.24 -14.10
C LYS A 807 3.49 8.33 -13.32
N ARG A 808 4.25 9.42 -13.46
CA ARG A 808 5.48 9.62 -12.64
C ARG A 808 5.17 9.80 -11.15
N LEU A 809 4.11 10.55 -10.82
CA LEU A 809 3.67 10.79 -9.45
C LEU A 809 3.14 9.52 -8.77
N GLU A 810 2.39 8.67 -9.48
CA GLU A 810 1.98 7.35 -8.97
C GLU A 810 3.18 6.43 -8.76
N ASN A 811 4.13 6.40 -9.70
CA ASN A 811 5.37 5.63 -9.55
C ASN A 811 6.18 6.07 -8.32
N LEU A 812 6.23 7.38 -8.02
CA LEU A 812 6.89 7.91 -6.82
C LEU A 812 6.21 7.45 -5.52
N ASP A 813 4.88 7.50 -5.44
CA ASP A 813 4.12 7.02 -4.27
C ASP A 813 4.32 5.50 -4.08
N HIS A 814 4.18 4.69 -5.14
CA HIS A 814 4.40 3.24 -5.05
C HIS A 814 5.85 2.87 -4.72
N LYS A 815 6.84 3.60 -5.24
CA LYS A 815 8.26 3.37 -4.90
C LYS A 815 8.52 3.68 -3.43
N PHE A 816 7.93 4.74 -2.87
CA PHE A 816 8.03 5.04 -1.43
C PHE A 816 7.29 4.01 -0.56
N ARG A 817 6.08 3.56 -0.96
CA ARG A 817 5.36 2.48 -0.25
C ARG A 817 6.14 1.18 -0.22
N LEU A 818 6.75 0.78 -1.34
CA LEU A 818 7.58 -0.42 -1.41
C LEU A 818 8.90 -0.25 -0.63
N HIS A 819 9.49 0.95 -0.63
CA HIS A 819 10.62 1.29 0.25
C HIS A 819 10.24 1.15 1.73
N LEU A 820 9.11 1.70 2.18
CA LEU A 820 8.62 1.47 3.55
C LEU A 820 8.36 -0.01 3.82
N ALA A 821 7.74 -0.73 2.88
CA ALA A 821 7.49 -2.16 3.02
C ALA A 821 8.77 -3.00 3.15
N LEU A 822 9.91 -2.55 2.61
CA LEU A 822 11.21 -3.23 2.74
C LEU A 822 12.06 -2.72 3.91
N ASN A 823 11.97 -1.42 4.21
CA ASN A 823 12.96 -0.71 5.01
C ASN A 823 12.40 -0.06 6.28
N HIS A 824 11.10 -0.05 6.56
CA HIS A 824 10.56 0.62 7.75
C HIS A 824 11.21 0.12 9.06
N GLU A 825 11.46 -1.19 9.20
CA GLU A 825 12.17 -1.74 10.36
C GLU A 825 13.66 -1.38 10.38
N ASN A 826 14.31 -1.36 9.20
CA ASN A 826 15.72 -0.98 9.03
C ASN A 826 15.93 0.51 9.30
N GLU A 827 15.01 1.36 8.85
CA GLU A 827 14.96 2.79 9.13
C GLU A 827 14.80 3.06 10.62
N ALA A 828 13.94 2.29 11.31
CA ALA A 828 13.79 2.39 12.75
C ALA A 828 15.03 1.90 13.52
N GLY A 829 15.87 1.05 12.91
CA GLY A 829 17.14 0.57 13.47
C GLY A 829 16.99 -0.51 14.53
N THR A 830 18.10 -1.17 14.89
CA THR A 830 18.13 -2.14 15.99
C THR A 830 17.91 -1.46 17.34
N THR A 831 17.67 -2.25 18.40
CA THR A 831 17.53 -1.69 19.76
C THR A 831 18.80 -0.96 20.22
N GLU A 832 19.97 -1.42 19.78
CA GLU A 832 21.26 -0.77 20.05
C GLU A 832 21.39 0.57 19.28
N ASP A 833 21.03 0.60 18.00
CA ASP A 833 21.04 1.83 17.19
C ASP A 833 20.07 2.89 17.75
N ARG A 834 18.87 2.46 18.20
CA ARG A 834 17.88 3.36 18.83
C ARG A 834 18.39 3.94 20.14
N GLN A 835 19.15 3.16 20.92
CA GLN A 835 19.76 3.64 22.16
C GLN A 835 20.95 4.57 21.89
N SER A 836 21.76 4.32 20.85
CA SER A 836 22.91 5.17 20.53
C SER A 836 22.52 6.50 19.87
N SER A 837 21.50 6.50 19.00
CA SER A 837 21.05 7.69 18.25
C SER A 837 19.83 8.40 18.86
N ASN A 838 19.29 7.87 19.97
CA ASN A 838 18.15 8.39 20.73
C ASN A 838 17.06 9.01 19.83
N ARG A 839 16.56 8.23 18.86
CA ARG A 839 15.68 8.71 17.78
C ARG A 839 14.34 9.20 18.30
N ASP A 840 14.30 10.49 18.62
CA ASP A 840 13.19 11.15 19.31
C ASP A 840 12.82 12.45 18.58
N PHE A 841 11.62 12.47 18.00
CA PHE A 841 11.08 13.65 17.33
C PHE A 841 10.96 14.88 18.26
N TYR A 842 10.80 14.67 19.57
CA TYR A 842 10.76 15.80 20.51
C TYR A 842 12.13 16.51 20.61
N GLN A 843 13.24 15.83 20.29
CA GLN A 843 14.60 16.39 20.26
C GLN A 843 15.05 16.86 18.87
N ALA A 844 14.37 16.43 17.81
CA ALA A 844 14.55 17.01 16.49
C ALA A 844 14.16 18.50 16.50
N THR A 845 14.96 19.36 15.85
CA THR A 845 14.64 20.78 15.71
C THR A 845 13.55 20.96 14.64
N LYS A 846 12.47 21.67 14.97
CA LYS A 846 11.36 22.00 14.05
C LYS A 846 11.14 23.51 14.01
N VAL A 847 10.77 24.01 12.84
CA VAL A 847 10.42 25.41 12.60
C VAL A 847 8.96 25.49 12.16
N ASP A 848 8.16 26.30 12.84
CA ASP A 848 6.88 26.74 12.28
C ASP A 848 7.15 27.78 11.18
N THR A 849 7.11 27.32 9.94
CA THR A 849 7.41 28.14 8.76
C THR A 849 6.23 29.02 8.30
N HIS A 850 5.05 28.86 8.90
CA HIS A 850 3.87 29.66 8.59
C HIS A 850 2.99 29.86 9.81
N ILE A 851 3.11 31.05 10.39
CA ILE A 851 2.30 31.51 11.51
C ILE A 851 2.06 33.02 11.43
N HIS A 852 0.79 33.44 11.46
CA HIS A 852 0.39 34.84 11.48
C HIS A 852 0.45 35.39 12.90
N MET A 853 1.39 36.28 13.23
CA MET A 853 1.59 36.70 14.62
C MET A 853 0.36 37.38 15.25
N ALA A 854 -0.50 38.01 14.44
CA ALA A 854 -1.78 38.59 14.90
C ALA A 854 -2.75 37.55 15.48
N ALA A 855 -2.52 36.26 15.23
CA ALA A 855 -3.22 35.11 15.79
C ALA A 855 -2.25 33.97 16.21
N GLY A 856 -0.96 34.27 16.36
CA GLY A 856 0.10 33.30 16.69
C GLY A 856 0.13 32.86 18.15
N MET A 857 -0.95 33.14 18.88
CA MET A 857 -1.13 32.91 20.31
C MET A 857 -2.46 32.19 20.52
N THR A 858 -2.49 31.25 21.46
CA THR A 858 -3.71 30.47 21.74
C THR A 858 -4.82 31.35 22.34
N PRO A 859 -6.11 30.97 22.20
CA PRO A 859 -7.22 31.70 22.83
C PRO A 859 -7.05 31.84 24.35
N LYS A 860 -6.42 30.84 24.97
CA LYS A 860 -6.16 30.79 26.42
C LYS A 860 -5.09 31.78 26.86
N GLN A 861 -4.08 32.06 26.02
CA GLN A 861 -3.10 33.13 26.25
C GLN A 861 -3.78 34.51 26.22
N ILE A 862 -4.60 34.79 25.19
CA ILE A 862 -5.38 36.05 25.11
C ILE A 862 -6.29 36.20 26.33
N LEU A 863 -7.03 35.16 26.69
CA LEU A 863 -7.93 35.21 27.85
C LEU A 863 -7.17 35.51 29.15
N LYS A 864 -6.06 34.80 29.40
CA LYS A 864 -5.19 35.02 30.57
C LYS A 864 -4.67 36.47 30.59
N PHE A 865 -4.22 36.98 29.45
CA PHE A 865 -3.69 38.33 29.31
C PHE A 865 -4.75 39.40 29.58
N VAL A 866 -5.92 39.32 28.94
CA VAL A 866 -7.05 40.25 29.14
C VAL A 866 -7.50 40.24 30.61
N LEU A 867 -7.62 39.06 31.24
CA LEU A 867 -7.99 38.95 32.66
C LEU A 867 -6.92 39.47 33.62
N ALA A 868 -5.63 39.40 33.27
CA ALA A 868 -4.56 40.03 34.05
C ALA A 868 -4.62 41.56 33.93
N LYS A 869 -4.70 42.09 32.69
CA LYS A 869 -4.78 43.54 32.45
C LYS A 869 -6.03 44.19 33.04
N LEU A 870 -7.17 43.48 33.07
CA LEU A 870 -8.38 43.93 33.77
C LEU A 870 -8.16 44.16 35.27
N LYS A 871 -7.30 43.36 35.91
CA LYS A 871 -7.00 43.43 37.35
C LYS A 871 -5.86 44.40 37.68
N GLU A 872 -4.87 44.49 36.80
CA GLU A 872 -3.55 45.09 37.10
C GLU A 872 -3.26 46.38 36.32
N SER A 873 -4.03 46.70 35.27
CA SER A 873 -3.71 47.79 34.32
C SER A 873 -4.95 48.56 33.86
N GLY A 874 -5.99 48.65 34.72
CA GLY A 874 -7.24 49.34 34.39
C GLY A 874 -7.09 50.84 34.08
N ASP A 875 -6.06 51.50 34.63
CA ASP A 875 -5.81 52.93 34.45
C ASP A 875 -4.95 53.26 33.21
N ASP A 876 -4.38 52.26 32.53
CA ASP A 876 -3.58 52.48 31.32
C ASP A 876 -4.41 53.15 30.22
N ILE A 877 -3.87 54.20 29.60
CA ILE A 877 -4.57 54.93 28.53
C ILE A 877 -4.54 54.09 27.24
N ALA A 878 -5.67 53.45 26.93
CA ALA A 878 -5.79 52.54 25.79
C ALA A 878 -5.92 53.27 24.45
N MET A 879 -6.66 54.40 24.42
CA MET A 879 -6.85 55.20 23.20
C MET A 879 -7.32 56.63 23.48
N LYS A 880 -7.07 57.52 22.52
CA LYS A 880 -7.66 58.87 22.47
C LYS A 880 -8.59 58.98 21.26
N LYS A 881 -9.85 59.37 21.46
CA LYS A 881 -10.83 59.63 20.37
C LYS A 881 -11.22 61.10 20.39
N GLY A 882 -10.61 61.89 19.51
CA GLY A 882 -10.69 63.36 19.56
C GLY A 882 -9.92 63.88 20.78
N ASP A 883 -10.63 64.50 21.71
CA ASP A 883 -10.07 64.91 23.01
C ASP A 883 -10.36 63.95 24.16
N ASP A 884 -11.30 63.01 23.98
CA ASP A 884 -11.63 62.02 25.00
C ASP A 884 -10.50 60.98 25.15
N ILE A 885 -10.01 60.84 26.39
CA ILE A 885 -9.04 59.84 26.81
C ILE A 885 -9.81 58.65 27.38
N ILE A 886 -9.64 57.47 26.78
CA ILE A 886 -10.30 56.23 27.21
C ILE A 886 -9.26 55.32 27.87
N THR A 887 -9.45 55.05 29.16
CA THR A 887 -8.64 54.09 29.92
C THR A 887 -8.99 52.65 29.57
N LEU A 888 -8.10 51.71 29.87
CA LEU A 888 -8.33 50.29 29.62
C LEU A 888 -9.57 49.78 30.37
N GLY A 889 -9.75 50.19 31.62
CA GLY A 889 -10.92 49.85 32.42
C GLY A 889 -12.23 50.37 31.82
N GLN A 890 -12.22 51.59 31.26
CA GLN A 890 -13.38 52.13 30.52
C GLN A 890 -13.64 51.36 29.22
N LEU A 891 -12.58 51.02 28.47
CA LEU A 891 -12.71 50.24 27.24
C LEU A 891 -13.23 48.82 27.51
N PHE A 892 -12.71 48.16 28.55
CA PHE A 892 -13.12 46.83 28.98
C PHE A 892 -14.56 46.81 29.51
N ALA A 893 -14.95 47.79 30.33
CA ALA A 893 -16.32 47.96 30.77
C ALA A 893 -17.28 48.18 29.57
N LYS A 894 -16.88 48.99 28.59
CA LYS A 894 -17.65 49.23 27.36
C LYS A 894 -17.76 47.99 26.47
N ALA A 895 -16.73 47.14 26.44
CA ALA A 895 -16.72 45.88 25.71
C ALA A 895 -17.43 44.73 26.44
N GLY A 896 -17.91 44.93 27.68
CA GLY A 896 -18.54 43.86 28.48
C GLY A 896 -17.54 42.85 29.06
N ILE A 897 -16.25 43.19 29.13
CA ILE A 897 -15.22 42.33 29.73
C ILE A 897 -15.40 42.30 31.25
N THR A 898 -15.58 41.10 31.80
CA THR A 898 -15.74 40.86 33.25
C THR A 898 -14.68 39.88 33.76
N PRO A 899 -14.46 39.76 35.10
CA PRO A 899 -13.55 38.76 35.65
C PRO A 899 -13.90 37.30 35.34
N ASN A 900 -15.12 37.04 34.85
CA ASN A 900 -15.62 35.72 34.46
C ASN A 900 -15.56 35.47 32.94
N LEU A 901 -14.81 36.30 32.19
CA LEU A 901 -14.63 36.14 30.75
C LEU A 901 -14.18 34.71 30.39
N THR A 902 -14.72 34.15 29.32
CA THR A 902 -14.36 32.82 28.80
C THR A 902 -13.74 32.91 27.41
N VAL A 903 -13.12 31.81 26.94
CA VAL A 903 -12.60 31.70 25.56
C VAL A 903 -13.72 31.85 24.53
N ASP A 904 -14.87 31.24 24.80
CA ASP A 904 -16.07 31.31 23.97
C ASP A 904 -16.53 32.77 23.77
N GLN A 905 -16.59 33.54 24.86
CA GLN A 905 -16.95 34.96 24.83
C GLN A 905 -15.95 35.85 24.07
N LEU A 906 -14.69 35.44 23.90
CA LEU A 906 -13.75 36.16 23.04
C LEU A 906 -14.10 36.04 21.55
N ASN A 907 -14.90 35.06 21.15
CA ASN A 907 -15.28 34.78 19.75
C ASN A 907 -14.09 34.75 18.76
N VAL A 908 -12.94 34.19 19.18
CA VAL A 908 -11.72 34.09 18.36
C VAL A 908 -11.48 32.71 17.74
N GLN A 909 -12.14 31.66 18.24
CA GLN A 909 -11.97 30.30 17.73
C GLN A 909 -12.78 30.06 16.45
N ALA A 910 -12.26 29.18 15.60
CA ALA A 910 -12.96 28.71 14.41
C ALA A 910 -14.20 27.86 14.79
N ASP A 911 -15.24 27.98 13.98
CA ASP A 911 -16.46 27.19 14.08
C ASP A 911 -16.97 26.80 12.69
N HIS A 912 -18.08 26.06 12.63
CA HIS A 912 -18.66 25.53 11.39
C HIS A 912 -19.12 26.60 10.38
N THR A 913 -19.17 27.89 10.76
CA THR A 913 -19.57 28.99 9.87
C THR A 913 -18.42 29.59 9.07
N LEU A 914 -17.17 29.17 9.31
CA LEU A 914 -15.98 29.68 8.60
C LEU A 914 -15.72 28.99 7.25
N PHE A 915 -16.22 27.78 7.06
CA PHE A 915 -15.94 26.97 5.87
C PHE A 915 -16.44 27.71 4.60
N GLU A 916 -15.54 27.96 3.66
CA GLU A 916 -15.74 28.80 2.45
C GLU A 916 -16.17 30.27 2.73
N ARG A 917 -16.15 30.73 3.98
CA ARG A 917 -16.59 32.07 4.42
C ARG A 917 -15.43 32.90 4.95
N PHE A 918 -14.61 33.39 4.01
CA PHE A 918 -13.44 34.22 4.31
C PHE A 918 -13.79 35.57 4.98
N ASP A 919 -15.05 36.02 4.87
CA ASP A 919 -15.59 37.16 5.62
C ASP A 919 -15.74 36.84 7.11
N ASN A 920 -16.27 35.66 7.45
CA ASN A 920 -16.35 35.17 8.83
C ASN A 920 -14.95 34.89 9.41
N PHE A 921 -14.04 34.31 8.63
CA PHE A 921 -12.63 34.14 9.04
C PHE A 921 -11.98 35.48 9.43
N ASN A 922 -12.10 36.51 8.57
CA ASN A 922 -11.58 37.84 8.87
C ASN A 922 -12.19 38.49 10.12
N SER A 923 -13.42 38.14 10.49
CA SER A 923 -14.10 38.69 11.66
C SER A 923 -13.52 38.15 12.97
N LYS A 924 -13.04 36.89 13.00
CA LYS A 924 -12.43 36.23 14.18
C LYS A 924 -11.14 36.88 14.67
N TYR A 925 -10.46 37.69 13.84
CA TYR A 925 -9.37 38.55 14.29
C TYR A 925 -9.83 39.73 15.17
N ASN A 926 -11.13 39.94 15.40
CA ASN A 926 -11.65 40.95 16.30
C ASN A 926 -12.14 40.29 17.60
N PRO A 927 -11.35 40.30 18.70
CA PRO A 927 -11.81 39.76 19.98
C PRO A 927 -13.11 40.44 20.42
N MET A 928 -14.11 39.64 20.80
CA MET A 928 -15.47 40.07 21.13
C MET A 928 -16.14 40.90 20.01
N GLU A 929 -15.81 40.58 18.75
CA GLU A 929 -16.22 41.31 17.54
C GLU A 929 -15.82 42.80 17.52
N ASN A 930 -14.89 43.20 18.40
CA ASN A 930 -14.57 44.60 18.64
C ASN A 930 -13.26 45.02 17.95
N GLY A 931 -13.39 45.82 16.89
CA GLY A 931 -12.25 46.38 16.16
C GLY A 931 -11.32 47.27 16.99
N ASP A 932 -11.83 47.94 18.03
CA ASP A 932 -10.99 48.70 18.97
C ASP A 932 -10.08 47.75 19.77
N LEU A 933 -10.58 46.58 20.21
CA LEU A 933 -9.79 45.56 20.92
C LEU A 933 -8.74 44.92 20.00
N ARG A 934 -9.09 44.62 18.74
CA ARG A 934 -8.10 44.16 17.74
C ARG A 934 -6.96 45.15 17.58
N SER A 935 -7.30 46.43 17.43
CA SER A 935 -6.30 47.49 17.23
C SER A 935 -5.39 47.66 18.45
N LEU A 936 -5.93 47.52 19.66
CA LEU A 936 -5.18 47.59 20.91
C LEU A 936 -4.27 46.37 21.15
N LEU A 937 -4.79 45.16 20.94
CA LEU A 937 -4.15 43.90 21.36
C LEU A 937 -3.31 43.24 20.26
N LEU A 938 -3.66 43.41 18.99
CA LEU A 938 -3.16 42.60 17.86
C LEU A 938 -2.56 43.44 16.72
N LYS A 939 -2.12 44.68 17.00
CA LYS A 939 -1.45 45.58 16.05
C LYS A 939 -0.19 46.21 16.65
N THR A 940 0.79 46.44 15.79
CA THR A 940 2.06 47.10 16.12
C THR A 940 1.93 48.64 16.16
N ASP A 941 1.13 49.21 15.26
CA ASP A 941 0.82 50.65 15.18
C ASP A 941 -0.56 50.92 15.81
N ASN A 942 -0.56 51.43 17.05
CA ASN A 942 -1.75 51.87 17.78
C ASN A 942 -1.38 52.96 18.79
N PHE A 943 -2.35 53.49 19.54
CA PHE A 943 -2.11 54.60 20.49
C PHE A 943 -1.07 54.27 21.59
N MET A 944 -0.96 53.00 22.00
CA MET A 944 0.05 52.53 22.96
C MET A 944 1.34 52.03 22.27
N ASN A 945 1.58 52.42 21.02
CA ASN A 945 2.70 51.97 20.19
C ASN A 945 2.88 50.44 20.21
N GLY A 946 1.79 49.67 20.14
CA GLY A 946 1.81 48.21 20.05
C GLY A 946 2.31 47.46 21.29
N ARG A 947 2.37 48.12 22.46
CA ARG A 947 2.88 47.56 23.72
C ARG A 947 2.22 46.23 24.09
N TYR A 948 0.89 46.15 24.14
CA TYR A 948 0.19 44.92 24.55
C TYR A 948 0.35 43.77 23.56
N PHE A 949 0.49 44.06 22.26
CA PHE A 949 0.81 43.04 21.27
C PHE A 949 2.22 42.48 21.50
N ALA A 950 3.20 43.35 21.79
CA ALA A 950 4.56 42.93 22.15
C ALA A 950 4.62 42.12 23.46
N GLU A 951 3.84 42.49 24.49
CA GLU A 951 3.74 41.71 25.73
C GLU A 951 3.13 40.31 25.48
N LEU A 952 2.09 40.20 24.64
CA LEU A 952 1.53 38.90 24.20
C LEU A 952 2.53 38.05 23.41
N ILE A 953 3.35 38.67 22.56
CA ILE A 953 4.40 38.00 21.80
C ILE A 953 5.51 37.46 22.72
N HIS A 954 5.85 38.18 23.79
CA HIS A 954 6.82 37.69 24.79
C HIS A 954 6.33 36.43 25.52
N ASP A 955 5.04 36.32 25.85
CA ASP A 955 4.43 35.08 26.40
C ASP A 955 4.57 33.89 25.42
N VAL A 956 4.46 34.13 24.10
CA VAL A 956 4.66 33.12 23.04
C VAL A 956 6.14 32.77 22.87
N PHE A 957 7.04 33.74 22.95
CA PHE A 957 8.49 33.52 22.91
C PHE A 957 9.00 32.72 24.13
N GLU A 958 8.39 32.92 25.31
CA GLU A 958 8.68 32.09 26.48
C GLU A 958 8.29 30.63 26.23
N GLN A 959 7.14 30.40 25.59
CA GLN A 959 6.67 29.06 25.22
C GLN A 959 7.64 28.35 24.27
N TYR A 960 8.09 28.98 23.18
CA TYR A 960 9.10 28.40 22.28
C TYR A 960 10.41 28.05 23.03
N SER A 961 10.80 28.92 23.97
CA SER A 961 12.02 28.74 24.76
C SER A 961 11.96 27.56 25.74
N ARG A 962 10.76 27.06 26.11
CA ARG A 962 10.57 25.93 27.02
C ARG A 962 10.85 24.57 26.34
N ASP A 963 10.41 24.37 25.11
CA ASP A 963 10.69 23.14 24.33
C ASP A 963 12.18 23.06 23.90
N ARG A 964 12.83 24.22 23.70
CA ARG A 964 14.20 24.39 23.18
C ARG A 964 14.40 23.97 21.72
N TYR A 965 13.59 23.07 21.17
CA TYR A 965 13.71 22.55 19.81
C TYR A 965 12.67 23.12 18.83
N THR A 966 11.72 23.93 19.32
CA THR A 966 10.73 24.64 18.51
C THR A 966 11.19 26.06 18.20
N TYR A 967 11.07 26.43 16.93
CA TYR A 967 11.42 27.73 16.35
C TYR A 967 10.25 28.19 15.46
N ALA A 968 10.19 29.47 15.08
CA ALA A 968 9.11 30.00 14.25
C ALA A 968 9.58 31.12 13.30
N GLU A 969 8.83 31.31 12.20
CA GLU A 969 8.97 32.44 11.29
C GLU A 969 7.67 33.27 11.28
N ASN A 970 7.48 34.03 12.37
CA ASN A 970 6.24 34.78 12.61
C ASN A 970 6.02 35.92 11.61
N ARG A 971 4.77 36.13 11.19
CA ARG A 971 4.42 37.12 10.16
C ARG A 971 3.90 38.44 10.72
N LEU A 972 4.44 39.55 10.20
CA LEU A 972 4.04 40.93 10.50
C LEU A 972 3.64 41.67 9.22
N SER A 973 2.56 42.45 9.27
CA SER A 973 2.05 43.18 8.11
C SER A 973 2.79 44.49 7.83
N VAL A 974 3.16 44.68 6.57
CA VAL A 974 3.36 46.01 5.95
C VAL A 974 2.28 46.19 4.90
N TYR A 975 1.55 47.30 4.96
CA TYR A 975 0.35 47.55 4.16
C TYR A 975 0.61 48.40 2.91
N GLY A 976 1.74 49.10 2.82
CA GLY A 976 2.10 49.89 1.64
C GLY A 976 1.28 51.19 1.47
N ILE A 977 0.70 51.69 2.56
CA ILE A 977 -0.05 52.94 2.64
C ILE A 977 0.91 54.14 2.71
N ASN A 978 2.01 54.01 3.45
CA ASN A 978 2.97 55.08 3.69
C ASN A 978 4.41 54.56 3.83
N VAL A 979 5.36 55.25 3.18
CA VAL A 979 6.81 55.05 3.29
C VAL A 979 7.29 54.89 4.74
N LYS A 980 6.67 55.59 5.71
CA LYS A 980 7.01 55.56 7.14
C LYS A 980 6.56 54.30 7.91
N GLU A 981 5.87 53.35 7.28
CA GLU A 981 5.44 52.11 7.95
C GLU A 981 6.64 51.29 8.47
N TRP A 982 7.71 51.22 7.69
CA TRP A 982 8.93 50.50 8.07
C TRP A 982 9.62 51.13 9.29
N ASP A 983 9.73 52.45 9.36
CA ASP A 983 10.30 53.15 10.51
C ASP A 983 9.49 52.90 11.78
N LYS A 984 8.14 52.94 11.68
CA LYS A 984 7.25 52.61 12.79
C LYS A 984 7.43 51.16 13.26
N LEU A 985 7.49 50.21 12.32
CA LEU A 985 7.63 48.79 12.62
C LEU A 985 9.00 48.47 13.25
N ALA A 986 10.08 49.06 12.72
CA ALA A 986 11.42 48.96 13.26
C ALA A 986 11.54 49.62 14.65
N HIS A 987 10.87 50.75 14.86
CA HIS A 987 10.80 51.39 16.18
C HIS A 987 10.02 50.54 17.18
N TRP A 988 8.88 49.97 16.81
CA TRP A 988 8.13 49.01 17.64
C TRP A 988 9.01 47.80 18.01
N PHE A 989 9.70 47.21 17.03
CA PHE A 989 10.60 46.07 17.23
C PHE A 989 11.72 46.38 18.22
N ALA A 990 12.36 47.55 18.07
CA ALA A 990 13.46 47.98 18.94
C ALA A 990 12.99 48.35 20.35
N THR A 991 11.91 49.14 20.46
CA THR A 991 11.38 49.65 21.73
C THR A 991 10.90 48.55 22.67
N HIS A 992 10.28 47.49 22.14
CA HIS A 992 9.74 46.39 22.96
C HIS A 992 10.64 45.14 23.02
N GLY A 993 11.83 45.18 22.41
CA GLY A 993 12.80 44.08 22.46
C GLY A 993 12.35 42.81 21.72
N MET A 994 11.81 42.95 20.50
CA MET A 994 11.23 41.85 19.70
C MET A 994 12.24 40.92 19.02
N ALA A 995 13.52 41.00 19.41
CA ALA A 995 14.58 40.09 18.97
C ALA A 995 14.58 38.82 19.84
N ASN A 996 14.43 37.64 19.22
CA ASN A 996 14.45 36.36 19.93
C ASN A 996 15.17 35.29 19.11
N LYS A 997 15.99 34.45 19.78
CA LYS A 997 16.76 33.37 19.12
C LYS A 997 15.88 32.28 18.49
N HIS A 998 14.66 32.09 18.98
CA HIS A 998 13.68 31.13 18.46
C HIS A 998 12.83 31.69 17.31
N ASN A 999 13.00 32.95 16.93
CA ASN A 999 12.12 33.62 15.97
C ASN A 999 12.88 34.38 14.87
N LYS A 1000 12.44 34.21 13.62
CA LYS A 1000 12.66 35.18 12.54
C LYS A 1000 11.33 35.78 12.12
N TRP A 1001 11.36 36.92 11.45
CA TRP A 1001 10.16 37.61 10.99
C TRP A 1001 9.98 37.48 9.48
N ILE A 1002 8.76 37.17 9.03
CA ILE A 1002 8.36 37.26 7.61
C ILE A 1002 7.43 38.47 7.45
N ILE A 1003 7.61 39.24 6.39
CA ILE A 1003 6.82 40.44 6.14
C ILE A 1003 5.70 40.11 5.15
N GLN A 1004 4.48 40.05 5.67
CA GLN A 1004 3.30 39.81 4.85
C GLN A 1004 2.78 41.10 4.24
N VAL A 1005 2.56 41.09 2.93
CA VAL A 1005 2.02 42.20 2.14
C VAL A 1005 0.60 41.81 1.70
N PRO A 1006 -0.45 42.34 2.34
CA PRO A 1006 -1.82 41.98 1.98
C PRO A 1006 -2.23 42.62 0.64
N ARG A 1007 -2.89 41.85 -0.22
CA ARG A 1007 -3.35 42.26 -1.57
C ARG A 1007 -4.55 43.22 -1.54
N VAL A 1008 -4.46 44.28 -0.74
CA VAL A 1008 -5.57 45.20 -0.40
C VAL A 1008 -5.46 46.58 -1.04
N TYR A 1009 -4.67 46.74 -2.12
CA TYR A 1009 -4.55 48.01 -2.88
C TYR A 1009 -5.90 48.68 -3.12
N LYS A 1010 -6.93 47.90 -3.50
CA LYS A 1010 -8.29 48.38 -3.74
C LYS A 1010 -8.90 49.19 -2.59
N VAL A 1011 -8.58 48.83 -1.34
CA VAL A 1011 -9.11 49.49 -0.14
C VAL A 1011 -8.50 50.88 0.01
N PHE A 1012 -7.17 50.98 -0.04
CA PHE A 1012 -6.46 52.25 0.11
C PHE A 1012 -6.61 53.15 -1.10
N ARG A 1013 -6.80 52.58 -2.29
CA ARG A 1013 -7.11 53.32 -3.52
C ARG A 1013 -8.51 53.91 -3.47
N ALA A 1014 -9.53 53.16 -3.05
CA ALA A 1014 -10.89 53.67 -2.85
C ALA A 1014 -10.95 54.76 -1.76
N GLN A 1015 -10.10 54.67 -0.74
CA GLN A 1015 -9.94 55.69 0.30
C GLN A 1015 -9.08 56.90 -0.13
N ASN A 1016 -8.58 56.94 -1.37
CA ASN A 1016 -7.68 57.97 -1.91
C ASN A 1016 -6.36 58.18 -1.13
N VAL A 1017 -5.90 57.16 -0.39
CA VAL A 1017 -4.64 57.25 0.37
C VAL A 1017 -3.42 57.01 -0.53
N ILE A 1018 -3.59 56.26 -1.62
CA ILE A 1018 -2.55 55.96 -2.61
C ILE A 1018 -3.00 56.34 -4.03
N GLY A 1019 -2.06 56.86 -4.83
CA GLY A 1019 -2.31 57.37 -6.18
C GLY A 1019 -2.33 56.32 -7.28
N SER A 1020 -1.50 55.28 -7.16
CA SER A 1020 -1.33 54.20 -8.15
C SER A 1020 -0.71 52.98 -7.49
N PHE A 1021 -0.67 51.85 -8.20
CA PHE A 1021 0.05 50.67 -7.72
C PHE A 1021 1.57 50.89 -7.65
N GLY A 1022 2.12 51.77 -8.48
CA GLY A 1022 3.51 52.22 -8.39
C GLY A 1022 3.83 52.92 -7.06
N GLN A 1023 2.93 53.77 -6.56
CA GLN A 1023 3.06 54.39 -5.23
C GLN A 1023 3.01 53.34 -4.11
N TYR A 1024 2.14 52.34 -4.23
CA TYR A 1024 2.02 51.23 -3.28
C TYR A 1024 3.32 50.42 -3.19
N LEU A 1025 3.91 50.06 -4.34
CA LEU A 1025 5.21 49.39 -4.40
C LEU A 1025 6.36 50.27 -3.86
N GLN A 1026 6.34 51.57 -4.17
CA GLN A 1026 7.31 52.54 -3.64
C GLN A 1026 7.27 52.58 -2.11
N ASN A 1027 6.08 52.66 -1.50
CA ASN A 1027 5.91 52.68 -0.05
C ASN A 1027 6.48 51.42 0.63
N ILE A 1028 6.48 50.27 -0.07
CA ILE A 1028 7.02 49.00 0.44
C ILE A 1028 8.54 48.92 0.24
N PHE A 1029 9.05 49.22 -0.95
CA PHE A 1029 10.43 48.90 -1.32
C PHE A 1029 11.44 50.05 -1.17
N GLN A 1030 11.01 51.32 -1.25
CA GLN A 1030 11.96 52.44 -1.11
C GLN A 1030 12.67 52.45 0.27
N PRO A 1031 12.00 52.28 1.42
CA PRO A 1031 12.67 52.28 2.74
C PRO A 1031 13.70 51.16 2.90
N LEU A 1032 13.47 50.03 2.23
CA LEU A 1032 14.38 48.89 2.24
C LEU A 1032 15.65 49.17 1.45
N TRP A 1033 15.56 49.91 0.35
CA TRP A 1033 16.70 50.39 -0.41
C TRP A 1033 17.46 51.47 0.33
N GLU A 1034 16.77 52.42 0.96
CA GLU A 1034 17.38 53.46 1.81
C GLU A 1034 18.19 52.83 2.96
N ALA A 1035 17.62 51.89 3.73
CA ALA A 1035 18.32 51.19 4.81
C ALA A 1035 19.35 50.14 4.37
N SER A 1036 19.37 49.76 3.09
CA SER A 1036 20.38 48.84 2.52
C SER A 1036 21.55 49.59 1.86
N LEU A 1037 21.29 50.78 1.32
CA LEU A 1037 22.34 51.64 0.76
C LEU A 1037 22.98 52.52 1.84
N HIS A 1038 22.20 53.07 2.79
CA HIS A 1038 22.66 53.96 3.87
C HIS A 1038 22.26 53.44 5.26
N PRO A 1039 22.79 52.28 5.70
CA PRO A 1039 22.52 51.69 7.02
C PRO A 1039 22.81 52.62 8.20
N SER A 1040 23.80 53.54 8.08
CA SER A 1040 24.10 54.53 9.11
C SER A 1040 22.99 55.58 9.31
N GLU A 1041 22.16 55.80 8.30
CA GLU A 1041 21.05 56.77 8.33
C GLU A 1041 19.74 56.14 8.82
N HIS A 1042 19.60 54.81 8.67
CA HIS A 1042 18.44 54.03 9.10
C HIS A 1042 18.81 52.87 10.04
N PRO A 1043 19.53 53.10 11.16
CA PRO A 1043 20.15 52.01 11.95
C PRO A 1043 19.14 51.08 12.63
N THR A 1044 17.99 51.61 13.07
CA THR A 1044 16.90 50.81 13.67
C THR A 1044 16.27 49.88 12.64
N LEU A 1045 15.99 50.37 11.43
CA LEU A 1045 15.44 49.59 10.32
C LEU A 1045 16.45 48.55 9.84
N HIS A 1046 17.71 48.92 9.66
CA HIS A 1046 18.77 47.96 9.31
C HIS A 1046 18.87 46.80 10.31
N ASN A 1047 18.89 47.10 11.63
CA ASN A 1047 18.89 46.07 12.67
C ASN A 1047 17.62 45.19 12.64
N PHE A 1048 16.44 45.75 12.37
CA PHE A 1048 15.22 44.97 12.18
C PHE A 1048 15.33 44.02 10.97
N LEU A 1049 15.88 44.48 9.84
CA LEU A 1049 16.06 43.67 8.63
C LEU A 1049 17.02 42.48 8.84
N ASN A 1050 17.94 42.53 9.81
CA ASN A 1050 18.76 41.37 10.18
C ASN A 1050 17.95 40.26 10.92
N HIS A 1051 16.74 40.58 11.36
CA HIS A 1051 15.78 39.65 11.96
C HIS A 1051 14.64 39.24 11.00
N VAL A 1052 14.54 39.86 9.83
CA VAL A 1052 13.59 39.48 8.77
C VAL A 1052 14.21 38.42 7.86
N SER A 1053 13.47 37.35 7.57
CA SER A 1053 13.91 36.22 6.73
C SER A 1053 13.20 36.12 5.37
N GLY A 1054 12.08 36.82 5.17
CA GLY A 1054 11.32 36.72 3.94
C GLY A 1054 10.11 37.64 3.82
N PHE A 1055 9.44 37.52 2.68
CA PHE A 1055 8.20 38.21 2.34
C PHE A 1055 7.11 37.21 1.93
N ASP A 1056 5.87 37.54 2.25
CA ASP A 1056 4.66 36.78 1.93
C ASP A 1056 3.63 37.71 1.27
N SER A 1057 2.76 37.16 0.42
CA SER A 1057 1.64 37.86 -0.23
C SER A 1057 0.36 37.19 0.24
N VAL A 1058 -0.53 37.95 0.88
CA VAL A 1058 -1.70 37.41 1.62
C VAL A 1058 -3.01 38.09 1.20
N ASP A 1059 -4.15 37.67 1.77
CA ASP A 1059 -5.56 38.02 1.45
C ASP A 1059 -6.26 36.99 0.53
N ASN A 1060 -7.60 37.03 0.44
CA ASN A 1060 -8.46 36.00 -0.15
C ASN A 1060 -8.08 35.58 -1.58
N GLU A 1061 -7.47 34.40 -1.74
CA GLU A 1061 -7.12 33.81 -3.04
C GLU A 1061 -8.35 33.50 -3.91
N ALA A 1062 -9.52 33.25 -3.32
CA ALA A 1062 -10.77 32.98 -4.05
C ALA A 1062 -11.35 34.22 -4.75
N THR A 1063 -10.74 35.40 -4.60
CA THR A 1063 -11.12 36.61 -5.33
C THR A 1063 -10.84 36.42 -6.83
N ILE A 1064 -11.83 36.68 -7.69
CA ILE A 1064 -11.66 36.60 -9.15
C ILE A 1064 -10.63 37.65 -9.61
N ASP A 1065 -9.54 37.19 -10.21
CA ASP A 1065 -8.50 38.02 -10.80
C ASP A 1065 -8.98 38.72 -12.08
N LEU A 1066 -8.49 39.94 -12.30
CA LEU A 1066 -8.56 40.59 -13.61
C LEU A 1066 -7.64 39.89 -14.63
N PRO A 1067 -7.90 39.99 -15.95
CA PRO A 1067 -6.97 39.53 -16.97
C PRO A 1067 -5.57 40.15 -16.77
N PHE A 1068 -4.53 39.33 -16.86
CA PHE A 1068 -3.15 39.80 -16.72
C PHE A 1068 -2.80 40.78 -17.84
N THR A 1069 -2.27 41.95 -17.49
CA THR A 1069 -1.80 42.97 -18.43
C THR A 1069 -0.35 43.35 -18.16
N THR A 1070 0.33 43.92 -19.15
CA THR A 1070 1.70 44.44 -19.03
C THR A 1070 1.73 45.97 -18.85
N VAL A 1071 0.65 46.53 -18.29
CA VAL A 1071 0.55 47.97 -17.94
C VAL A 1071 1.50 48.29 -16.78
N SER A 1072 2.22 49.41 -16.87
CA SER A 1072 3.10 49.92 -15.82
C SER A 1072 2.37 50.10 -14.47
N PRO A 1073 3.00 49.81 -13.31
CA PRO A 1073 2.42 50.06 -11.98
C PRO A 1073 2.03 51.52 -11.76
N TRP A 1074 2.79 52.46 -12.36
CA TRP A 1074 2.50 53.89 -12.29
C TRP A 1074 1.24 54.28 -13.07
N ALA A 1075 0.93 53.55 -14.15
CA ALA A 1075 -0.30 53.71 -14.93
C ALA A 1075 -1.49 52.97 -14.31
N TRP A 1076 -1.26 51.95 -13.47
CA TRP A 1076 -2.33 51.28 -12.72
C TRP A 1076 -2.92 52.21 -11.64
N THR A 1077 -3.94 52.95 -12.04
CA THR A 1077 -4.63 53.98 -11.24
C THR A 1077 -6.10 53.65 -11.00
N VAL A 1078 -6.60 52.55 -11.57
CA VAL A 1078 -7.95 52.01 -11.35
C VAL A 1078 -8.11 51.56 -9.89
N VAL A 1079 -9.34 51.41 -9.40
CA VAL A 1079 -9.63 51.05 -8.00
C VAL A 1079 -9.46 49.56 -7.76
N GLU A 1080 -9.71 48.72 -8.76
CA GLU A 1080 -9.59 47.28 -8.68
C GLU A 1080 -8.14 46.84 -8.44
N ASN A 1081 -8.00 45.72 -7.72
CA ASN A 1081 -6.70 45.09 -7.49
C ASN A 1081 -6.09 44.62 -8.84
N PRO A 1082 -4.77 44.82 -9.04
CA PRO A 1082 -4.04 44.02 -10.02
C PRO A 1082 -4.19 42.52 -9.74
N PRO A 1083 -4.10 41.65 -10.75
CA PRO A 1083 -4.23 40.21 -10.55
C PRO A 1083 -3.09 39.64 -9.69
N TYR A 1084 -3.34 38.50 -9.03
CA TYR A 1084 -2.40 37.83 -8.13
C TYR A 1084 -0.97 37.73 -8.68
N ASN A 1085 -0.82 37.25 -9.93
CA ASN A 1085 0.51 37.09 -10.55
C ASN A 1085 1.22 38.43 -10.83
N TYR A 1086 0.48 39.54 -10.95
CA TYR A 1086 1.06 40.88 -11.13
C TYR A 1086 1.68 41.37 -9.81
N TYR A 1087 0.96 41.23 -8.69
CA TYR A 1087 1.54 41.43 -7.35
C TYR A 1087 2.80 40.58 -7.18
N LEU A 1088 2.71 39.29 -7.50
CA LEU A 1088 3.80 38.35 -7.29
C LEU A 1088 5.06 38.70 -8.09
N TYR A 1089 4.93 39.09 -9.37
CA TYR A 1089 6.06 39.54 -10.18
C TYR A 1089 6.74 40.78 -9.58
N TYR A 1090 5.98 41.79 -9.18
CA TYR A 1090 6.58 43.03 -8.65
C TYR A 1090 7.19 42.87 -7.26
N LEU A 1091 6.65 41.96 -6.43
CA LEU A 1091 7.32 41.54 -5.21
C LEU A 1091 8.63 40.81 -5.55
N TYR A 1092 8.59 39.80 -6.42
CA TYR A 1092 9.76 39.04 -6.86
C TYR A 1092 10.88 39.91 -7.42
N ALA A 1093 10.57 40.80 -8.37
CA ALA A 1093 11.59 41.59 -9.06
C ALA A 1093 12.31 42.53 -8.09
N ASN A 1094 11.58 43.19 -7.19
CA ASN A 1094 12.15 44.05 -6.16
C ASN A 1094 12.91 43.29 -5.06
N ILE A 1095 12.37 42.16 -4.59
CA ILE A 1095 13.08 41.32 -3.61
C ILE A 1095 14.38 40.77 -4.20
N ARG A 1096 14.35 40.36 -5.48
CA ARG A 1096 15.52 39.82 -6.18
C ARG A 1096 16.62 40.88 -6.36
N THR A 1097 16.30 42.06 -6.88
CA THR A 1097 17.31 43.13 -7.05
C THR A 1097 17.86 43.61 -5.70
N LEU A 1098 17.00 43.69 -4.68
CA LEU A 1098 17.40 44.03 -3.31
C LEU A 1098 18.30 42.95 -2.70
N ASN A 1099 18.01 41.67 -2.92
CA ASN A 1099 18.85 40.55 -2.45
C ASN A 1099 20.20 40.49 -3.17
N GLU A 1100 20.22 40.67 -4.50
CA GLU A 1100 21.45 40.75 -5.30
C GLU A 1100 22.38 41.86 -4.73
N PHE A 1101 21.81 43.01 -4.36
CA PHE A 1101 22.57 44.10 -3.73
C PHE A 1101 22.97 43.80 -2.28
N ARG A 1102 22.04 43.38 -1.42
CA ARG A 1102 22.29 43.09 0.01
C ARG A 1102 23.32 41.99 0.20
N ALA A 1103 23.27 40.93 -0.61
CA ALA A 1103 24.27 39.87 -0.61
C ALA A 1103 25.67 40.37 -1.00
N SER A 1104 25.78 41.32 -1.94
CA SER A 1104 27.09 41.91 -2.30
C SER A 1104 27.70 42.77 -1.18
N ARG A 1105 26.88 43.28 -0.25
CA ARG A 1105 27.31 43.92 1.00
C ARG A 1105 27.48 42.95 2.19
N GLY A 1106 27.18 41.65 2.03
CA GLY A 1106 27.21 40.67 3.12
C GLY A 1106 26.02 40.76 4.10
N PHE A 1107 24.95 41.50 3.75
CA PHE A 1107 23.77 41.67 4.60
C PHE A 1107 22.76 40.51 4.45
N SER A 1108 21.80 40.41 5.38
CA SER A 1108 20.72 39.42 5.32
C SER A 1108 19.89 39.52 4.04
N THR A 1109 19.40 38.40 3.52
CA THR A 1109 18.57 38.31 2.31
C THR A 1109 17.21 37.70 2.60
N PHE A 1110 16.21 38.02 1.78
CA PHE A 1110 14.80 37.69 2.03
C PHE A 1110 14.26 36.65 1.04
N GLY A 1111 13.70 35.55 1.51
CA GLY A 1111 12.98 34.60 0.66
C GLY A 1111 11.58 35.11 0.29
N LEU A 1112 11.11 34.86 -0.94
CA LEU A 1112 9.72 35.09 -1.34
C LEU A 1112 8.90 33.81 -1.14
N ARG A 1113 7.88 33.89 -0.27
CA ARG A 1113 7.08 32.76 0.22
C ARG A 1113 5.58 33.10 0.30
N PRO A 1114 4.90 33.31 -0.84
CA PRO A 1114 3.51 33.72 -0.84
C PRO A 1114 2.57 32.61 -0.36
N HIS A 1115 1.43 32.98 0.22
CA HIS A 1115 0.21 32.16 0.16
C HIS A 1115 -0.15 31.93 -1.29
N CYS A 1116 -0.20 30.66 -1.68
CA CYS A 1116 -0.49 30.29 -3.05
C CYS A 1116 -1.11 28.89 -3.14
N GLY A 1117 -2.31 28.81 -3.73
CA GLY A 1117 -2.99 27.54 -3.97
C GLY A 1117 -3.55 26.92 -2.69
N GLU A 1118 -3.91 27.76 -1.71
CA GLU A 1118 -4.85 27.37 -0.66
C GLU A 1118 -6.27 27.29 -1.24
N SER A 1119 -6.65 28.34 -1.98
CA SER A 1119 -7.87 28.40 -2.75
C SER A 1119 -7.56 29.04 -4.12
N GLY A 1120 -8.44 29.87 -4.66
CA GLY A 1120 -8.17 30.64 -5.87
C GLY A 1120 -7.95 29.84 -7.15
N SER A 1121 -7.24 30.46 -8.09
CA SER A 1121 -7.00 29.93 -9.43
C SER A 1121 -5.73 29.10 -9.48
N GLU A 1122 -5.76 27.96 -10.18
CA GLU A 1122 -4.56 27.17 -10.50
C GLU A 1122 -3.43 28.06 -11.06
N VAL A 1123 -3.78 29.09 -11.84
CA VAL A 1123 -2.86 30.08 -12.45
C VAL A 1123 -1.93 30.79 -11.44
N HIS A 1124 -2.31 30.84 -10.16
CA HIS A 1124 -1.46 31.36 -9.07
C HIS A 1124 -0.20 30.51 -8.89
N LEU A 1125 -0.34 29.18 -8.93
CA LEU A 1125 0.74 28.21 -8.74
C LEU A 1125 1.79 28.29 -9.86
N TYR A 1126 1.39 28.72 -11.07
CA TYR A 1126 2.27 28.93 -12.22
C TYR A 1126 3.20 30.14 -12.00
N GLY A 1127 2.67 31.24 -11.47
CA GLY A 1127 3.48 32.41 -11.12
C GLY A 1127 4.42 32.10 -9.96
N ALA A 1128 3.94 31.40 -8.93
CA ALA A 1128 4.77 30.99 -7.80
C ALA A 1128 5.85 29.98 -8.19
N PHE A 1129 5.56 29.06 -9.10
CA PHE A 1129 6.57 28.15 -9.65
C PHE A 1129 7.69 28.88 -10.40
N LEU A 1130 7.43 30.01 -11.04
CA LEU A 1130 8.50 30.82 -11.63
C LEU A 1130 9.24 31.63 -10.56
N CYS A 1131 8.51 32.37 -9.73
CA CYS A 1131 9.08 33.46 -8.93
C CYS A 1131 9.42 33.12 -7.46
N ALA A 1132 8.80 32.12 -6.84
CA ALA A 1132 8.88 31.89 -5.40
C ALA A 1132 9.99 30.90 -4.99
N ASN A 1133 10.49 31.06 -3.76
CA ASN A 1133 11.44 30.14 -3.12
C ASN A 1133 10.71 28.92 -2.52
N SER A 1134 9.60 29.19 -1.83
CA SER A 1134 8.63 28.21 -1.31
C SER A 1134 7.23 28.83 -1.40
N ILE A 1135 6.18 28.07 -1.10
CA ILE A 1135 4.80 28.58 -1.01
C ILE A 1135 4.11 28.11 0.26
N CYS A 1136 3.08 28.83 0.67
CA CYS A 1136 2.20 28.45 1.75
C CYS A 1136 0.94 27.75 1.22
N HIS A 1137 0.52 26.70 1.92
CA HIS A 1137 -0.49 25.70 1.58
C HIS A 1137 -0.19 24.85 0.34
N GLY A 1138 -0.35 25.40 -0.87
CA GLY A 1138 -0.20 24.64 -2.13
C GLY A 1138 -1.14 23.44 -2.32
N ILE A 1139 -2.20 23.29 -1.51
CA ILE A 1139 -3.10 22.12 -1.56
C ILE A 1139 -3.78 21.92 -2.92
N ASN A 1140 -3.98 23.00 -3.69
CA ASN A 1140 -4.52 22.94 -5.04
C ASN A 1140 -3.58 22.30 -6.08
N LEU A 1141 -2.30 22.04 -5.76
CA LEU A 1141 -1.42 21.22 -6.60
C LEU A 1141 -2.00 19.82 -6.85
N ARG A 1142 -2.88 19.31 -5.96
CA ARG A 1142 -3.56 18.02 -6.16
C ARG A 1142 -4.45 17.97 -7.42
N ASN A 1143 -4.90 19.12 -7.93
CA ASN A 1143 -5.78 19.23 -9.09
C ASN A 1143 -5.00 19.31 -10.41
N ASP A 1144 -3.71 19.64 -10.36
CA ASP A 1144 -2.82 19.85 -11.52
C ASP A 1144 -1.56 18.95 -11.40
N PRO A 1145 -1.61 17.69 -11.88
CA PRO A 1145 -0.49 16.76 -11.80
C PRO A 1145 0.80 17.26 -12.48
N PRO A 1146 0.78 17.92 -13.66
CA PRO A 1146 1.94 18.60 -14.21
C PRO A 1146 2.61 19.56 -13.23
N MET A 1147 1.84 20.47 -12.61
CA MET A 1147 2.40 21.41 -11.63
C MET A 1147 2.91 20.68 -10.40
N GLN A 1148 2.19 19.69 -9.86
CA GLN A 1148 2.67 18.88 -8.73
C GLN A 1148 4.03 18.21 -9.02
N TYR A 1149 4.20 17.64 -10.22
CA TYR A 1149 5.45 17.00 -10.63
C TYR A 1149 6.58 18.02 -10.84
N LEU A 1150 6.27 19.21 -11.36
CA LEU A 1150 7.24 20.30 -11.47
C LEU A 1150 7.70 20.81 -10.09
N TYR A 1151 6.80 20.92 -9.11
CA TYR A 1151 7.16 21.27 -7.72
C TYR A 1151 8.06 20.21 -7.06
N TYR A 1152 7.82 18.92 -7.36
CA TYR A 1152 8.72 17.83 -6.96
C TYR A 1152 10.12 17.95 -7.61
N LEU A 1153 10.20 18.09 -8.94
CA LEU A 1153 11.47 18.17 -9.66
C LEU A 1153 12.28 19.43 -9.30
N ALA A 1154 11.60 20.52 -8.96
CA ALA A 1154 12.21 21.77 -8.51
C ALA A 1154 12.40 21.89 -6.99
N GLN A 1155 11.95 20.90 -6.21
CA GLN A 1155 12.04 20.81 -4.74
C GLN A 1155 11.59 22.07 -3.99
N ILE A 1156 10.53 22.72 -4.51
CA ILE A 1156 9.95 23.92 -3.92
C ILE A 1156 9.32 23.57 -2.58
N GLY A 1157 9.65 24.33 -1.54
CA GLY A 1157 9.08 24.14 -0.20
C GLY A 1157 7.57 24.37 -0.18
N LEU A 1158 6.83 23.51 0.50
CA LEU A 1158 5.39 23.63 0.76
C LEU A 1158 5.16 23.70 2.27
N HIS A 1159 4.67 24.84 2.77
CA HIS A 1159 4.31 25.04 4.16
C HIS A 1159 2.81 24.73 4.33
N VAL A 1160 2.46 23.54 4.81
CA VAL A 1160 1.06 23.06 4.84
C VAL A 1160 0.52 23.15 6.26
N SER A 1161 -0.71 23.67 6.41
CA SER A 1161 -1.39 23.86 7.70
C SER A 1161 -2.71 23.08 7.76
N PRO A 1162 -2.69 21.75 8.02
CA PRO A 1162 -3.85 20.88 7.89
C PRO A 1162 -5.08 21.23 8.72
N LEU A 1163 -4.93 21.73 9.97
CA LEU A 1163 -6.07 22.13 10.81
C LEU A 1163 -6.75 23.41 10.29
N SER A 1164 -5.96 24.38 9.82
CA SER A 1164 -6.47 25.58 9.15
C SER A 1164 -7.26 25.20 7.90
N ASN A 1165 -6.64 24.42 7.00
CA ASN A 1165 -7.29 23.97 5.78
C ASN A 1165 -8.58 23.17 6.09
N ASN A 1166 -8.60 22.35 7.15
CA ASN A 1166 -9.79 21.63 7.61
C ASN A 1166 -10.94 22.54 8.06
N ALA A 1167 -10.63 23.71 8.65
CA ALA A 1167 -11.62 24.69 9.07
C ALA A 1167 -12.13 25.56 7.91
N LEU A 1168 -11.30 25.84 6.91
CA LEU A 1168 -11.59 26.84 5.87
C LEU A 1168 -12.01 26.26 4.51
N PHE A 1169 -11.34 25.21 4.00
CA PHE A 1169 -11.43 24.84 2.58
C PHE A 1169 -11.51 23.33 2.28
N LEU A 1170 -10.96 22.47 3.14
CA LEU A 1170 -10.73 21.06 2.82
C LEU A 1170 -10.60 20.17 4.06
N HIS A 1171 -11.63 19.34 4.32
CA HIS A 1171 -11.63 18.38 5.44
C HIS A 1171 -10.33 17.58 5.58
N PHE A 1172 -9.89 17.37 6.82
CA PHE A 1172 -8.56 16.84 7.17
C PHE A 1172 -8.18 15.54 6.47
N LEU A 1173 -9.12 14.58 6.33
CA LEU A 1173 -8.88 13.30 5.65
C LEU A 1173 -8.69 13.43 4.13
N ASN A 1174 -9.12 14.54 3.53
CA ASN A 1174 -9.00 14.84 2.11
C ASN A 1174 -7.82 15.78 1.80
N ASN A 1175 -7.06 16.21 2.82
CA ASN A 1175 -5.87 17.03 2.65
C ASN A 1175 -4.78 16.23 1.93
N PRO A 1176 -4.09 16.78 0.91
CA PRO A 1176 -3.14 16.03 0.09
C PRO A 1176 -1.74 15.88 0.71
N PHE A 1177 -1.50 16.38 1.93
CA PHE A 1177 -0.20 16.25 2.62
C PHE A 1177 0.41 14.84 2.59
N PRO A 1178 -0.28 13.73 2.96
CA PRO A 1178 0.32 12.40 2.92
C PRO A 1178 0.76 11.98 1.51
N ASP A 1179 -0.03 12.29 0.49
CA ASP A 1179 0.34 12.05 -0.92
C ASP A 1179 1.57 12.87 -1.33
N PHE A 1180 1.63 14.14 -0.94
CA PHE A 1180 2.75 15.04 -1.22
C PHE A 1180 4.04 14.51 -0.55
N PHE A 1181 3.93 14.10 0.72
CA PHE A 1181 5.02 13.52 1.49
C PHE A 1181 5.52 12.20 0.90
N HIS A 1182 4.63 11.26 0.54
CA HIS A 1182 5.05 9.99 -0.07
C HIS A 1182 5.76 10.22 -1.40
N ARG A 1183 5.21 11.08 -2.27
CA ARG A 1183 5.79 11.42 -3.58
C ARG A 1183 7.12 12.19 -3.48
N GLY A 1184 7.52 12.64 -2.29
CA GLY A 1184 8.81 13.31 -2.05
C GLY A 1184 8.81 14.79 -2.39
N LEU A 1185 7.65 15.45 -2.37
CA LEU A 1185 7.60 16.91 -2.39
C LEU A 1185 8.18 17.44 -1.07
N ASN A 1186 8.83 18.61 -1.14
CA ASN A 1186 9.51 19.24 -0.02
C ASN A 1186 8.48 19.89 0.94
N VAL A 1187 7.77 19.07 1.72
CA VAL A 1187 6.70 19.50 2.64
C VAL A 1187 7.20 19.78 4.05
N SER A 1188 6.59 20.77 4.71
CA SER A 1188 6.65 21.04 6.14
C SER A 1188 5.23 21.22 6.71
N LEU A 1189 5.06 20.98 8.02
CA LEU A 1189 3.82 21.25 8.75
C LEU A 1189 3.94 22.60 9.50
N SER A 1190 2.87 23.38 9.50
CA SER A 1190 2.78 24.72 10.09
C SER A 1190 1.39 24.99 10.71
N THR A 1191 1.26 26.04 11.52
CA THR A 1191 0.05 26.25 12.36
C THR A 1191 -0.90 27.35 11.90
N ASP A 1192 -0.45 28.25 11.02
CA ASP A 1192 -1.24 29.33 10.44
C ASP A 1192 -1.77 30.36 11.47
N ASP A 1193 -2.98 30.14 12.00
CA ASP A 1193 -3.57 30.92 13.10
C ASP A 1193 -3.85 30.03 14.34
N PRO A 1194 -2.86 29.80 15.22
CA PRO A 1194 -3.04 29.15 16.53
C PRO A 1194 -4.23 29.63 17.37
N MET A 1195 -4.56 30.92 17.30
CA MET A 1195 -5.73 31.51 17.97
C MET A 1195 -7.05 30.92 17.48
N MET A 1196 -7.15 30.53 16.21
CA MET A 1196 -8.40 30.07 15.61
C MET A 1196 -8.52 28.54 15.66
N PHE A 1197 -7.43 27.83 15.36
CA PHE A 1197 -7.48 26.41 15.00
C PHE A 1197 -6.98 25.44 16.10
N HIS A 1198 -6.24 25.91 17.09
CA HIS A 1198 -5.51 25.05 18.04
C HIS A 1198 -6.08 25.11 19.47
N GLN A 1199 -5.94 24.00 20.22
CA GLN A 1199 -6.50 23.85 21.57
C GLN A 1199 -5.44 23.61 22.65
N THR A 1200 -4.26 23.12 22.26
CA THR A 1200 -3.15 22.85 23.19
C THR A 1200 -2.36 24.12 23.52
N GLN A 1201 -1.38 24.01 24.42
CA GLN A 1201 -0.37 25.06 24.63
C GLN A 1201 0.81 24.96 23.64
N GLU A 1202 0.83 23.98 22.73
CA GLU A 1202 1.96 23.74 21.82
C GLU A 1202 1.45 23.50 20.40
N PRO A 1203 0.96 24.55 19.71
CA PRO A 1203 0.21 24.43 18.45
C PRO A 1203 0.92 23.58 17.37
N LEU A 1204 2.22 23.78 17.17
CA LEU A 1204 2.99 23.00 16.20
C LEU A 1204 3.06 21.50 16.57
N ILE A 1205 3.17 21.18 17.86
CA ILE A 1205 3.18 19.78 18.33
C ILE A 1205 1.80 19.13 18.16
N GLU A 1206 0.71 19.90 18.28
CA GLU A 1206 -0.65 19.47 18.01
C GLU A 1206 -0.85 19.08 16.53
N GLU A 1207 -0.39 19.90 15.58
CA GLU A 1207 -0.39 19.55 14.14
C GLU A 1207 0.38 18.25 13.86
N TYR A 1208 1.65 18.15 14.29
CA TYR A 1208 2.45 16.93 14.09
C TYR A 1208 1.80 15.69 14.76
N SER A 1209 1.20 15.85 15.95
CA SER A 1209 0.56 14.76 16.69
C SER A 1209 -0.71 14.27 16.00
N ILE A 1210 -1.55 15.18 15.48
CA ILE A 1210 -2.78 14.82 14.76
C ILE A 1210 -2.42 14.22 13.39
N ALA A 1211 -1.49 14.81 12.65
CA ALA A 1211 -0.98 14.27 11.38
C ALA A 1211 -0.45 12.83 11.55
N ALA A 1212 0.39 12.58 12.56
CA ALA A 1212 0.89 11.23 12.87
C ALA A 1212 -0.23 10.26 13.23
N ARG A 1213 -1.21 10.70 14.04
CA ARG A 1213 -2.28 9.85 14.55
C ARG A 1213 -3.33 9.51 13.49
N VAL A 1214 -3.57 10.40 12.53
CA VAL A 1214 -4.59 10.26 11.48
C VAL A 1214 -4.03 9.60 10.22
N TRP A 1215 -2.84 10.02 9.75
CA TRP A 1215 -2.21 9.47 8.54
C TRP A 1215 -1.24 8.32 8.81
N GLY A 1216 -0.93 8.02 10.07
CA GLY A 1216 -0.06 6.90 10.46
C GLY A 1216 1.44 7.17 10.28
N LEU A 1217 1.84 8.45 10.28
CA LEU A 1217 3.26 8.83 10.15
C LEU A 1217 4.09 8.31 11.33
N SER A 1218 5.23 7.74 11.02
CA SER A 1218 6.20 7.23 11.99
C SER A 1218 7.13 8.33 12.52
N ALA A 1219 7.86 8.06 13.60
CA ALA A 1219 8.85 9.00 14.13
C ALA A 1219 9.89 9.43 13.08
N ASN A 1220 10.31 8.51 12.19
CA ASN A 1220 11.24 8.81 11.09
C ASN A 1220 10.62 9.77 10.06
N ASP A 1221 9.32 9.66 9.80
CA ASP A 1221 8.58 10.58 8.93
C ASP A 1221 8.46 11.97 9.56
N LEU A 1222 8.15 12.05 10.86
CA LEU A 1222 8.09 13.32 11.58
C LEU A 1222 9.46 14.02 11.64
N CYS A 1223 10.55 13.27 11.81
CA CYS A 1223 11.91 13.79 11.73
C CYS A 1223 12.28 14.28 10.31
N GLU A 1224 11.77 13.63 9.25
CA GLU A 1224 11.93 14.12 7.87
C GLU A 1224 11.21 15.47 7.67
N ILE A 1225 9.96 15.57 8.12
CA ILE A 1225 9.15 16.81 8.03
C ILE A 1225 9.80 17.94 8.86
N ALA A 1226 10.32 17.63 10.05
CA ALA A 1226 11.06 18.58 10.89
C ALA A 1226 12.36 19.05 10.21
N ARG A 1227 13.18 18.13 9.68
CA ARG A 1227 14.39 18.47 8.91
C ARG A 1227 14.06 19.36 7.71
N ASN A 1228 12.98 19.07 6.98
CA ASN A 1228 12.51 19.87 5.86
C ASN A 1228 12.10 21.28 6.30
N SER A 1229 11.42 21.45 7.45
CA SER A 1229 11.11 22.78 7.99
C SER A 1229 12.38 23.62 8.25
N VAL A 1230 13.44 23.00 8.79
CA VAL A 1230 14.74 23.66 9.02
C VAL A 1230 15.47 23.97 7.70
N LEU A 1231 15.39 23.10 6.69
CA LEU A 1231 15.97 23.39 5.38
C LEU A 1231 15.25 24.56 4.68
N GLN A 1232 13.92 24.58 4.74
CA GLN A 1232 13.09 25.62 4.13
C GLN A 1232 13.15 26.97 4.85
N CYS A 1233 13.42 26.98 6.17
CA CYS A 1233 13.40 28.21 6.95
C CYS A 1233 14.51 29.22 6.55
N GLY A 1234 14.34 30.49 6.91
CA GLY A 1234 15.29 31.56 6.61
C GLY A 1234 16.15 31.99 7.81
N PHE A 1235 16.37 31.09 8.76
CA PHE A 1235 17.43 31.23 9.75
C PHE A 1235 18.81 31.05 9.10
N ASP A 1236 19.86 31.54 9.78
CA ASP A 1236 21.22 31.56 9.24
C ASP A 1236 21.89 30.18 9.13
N ASN A 1237 23.04 30.14 8.44
CA ASN A 1237 23.79 28.91 8.19
C ASN A 1237 24.26 28.23 9.50
N ASN A 1238 24.56 28.99 10.57
CA ASN A 1238 25.00 28.40 11.84
C ASN A 1238 23.84 27.69 12.55
N PHE A 1239 22.63 28.27 12.50
CA PHE A 1239 21.42 27.58 12.97
C PHE A 1239 21.22 26.26 12.23
N LYS A 1240 21.32 26.25 10.89
CA LYS A 1240 21.16 25.03 10.09
C LYS A 1240 22.27 24.00 10.37
N CYS A 1241 23.53 24.42 10.54
CA CYS A 1241 24.60 23.54 11.01
C CYS A 1241 24.27 22.91 12.37
N ASN A 1242 23.84 23.70 13.35
CA ASN A 1242 23.51 23.22 14.69
C ASN A 1242 22.29 22.27 14.70
N ALA A 1243 21.31 22.49 13.83
CA ALA A 1243 20.07 21.73 13.77
C ALA A 1243 20.15 20.44 12.92
N ILE A 1244 20.95 20.42 11.85
CA ILE A 1244 21.00 19.31 10.88
C ILE A 1244 22.38 18.62 10.81
N GLY A 1245 23.46 19.35 11.06
CA GLY A 1245 24.84 18.90 10.84
C GLY A 1245 25.62 19.86 9.94
N ASP A 1246 26.94 19.80 10.04
CA ASP A 1246 27.84 20.82 9.46
C ASP A 1246 27.81 20.88 7.91
N ARG A 1247 27.25 19.85 7.28
CA ARG A 1247 27.10 19.67 5.82
C ARG A 1247 25.64 19.74 5.34
N TRP A 1248 24.75 20.38 6.12
CA TRP A 1248 23.29 20.43 5.89
C TRP A 1248 22.83 20.84 4.47
N PHE A 1249 23.69 21.54 3.73
CA PHE A 1249 23.45 21.98 2.35
C PHE A 1249 23.62 20.87 1.30
N LEU A 1250 24.15 19.70 1.68
CA LEU A 1250 24.17 18.49 0.86
C LEU A 1250 22.83 17.74 0.99
N SER A 1251 22.35 17.17 -0.10
CA SER A 1251 21.04 16.51 -0.19
C SER A 1251 21.10 15.00 0.08
N SER A 1252 22.27 14.37 -0.08
CA SER A 1252 22.49 12.96 0.24
C SER A 1252 22.68 12.69 1.74
N SER A 1253 22.95 11.43 2.13
CA SER A 1253 23.27 11.09 3.53
C SER A 1253 24.44 11.89 4.12
N LEU A 1254 25.31 12.47 3.28
CA LEU A 1254 26.42 13.32 3.71
C LEU A 1254 25.98 14.62 4.38
N GLY A 1255 24.75 15.09 4.10
CA GLY A 1255 24.12 16.27 4.69
C GLY A 1255 23.11 15.95 5.78
N ASN A 1256 23.22 14.80 6.44
CA ASN A 1256 22.39 14.39 7.56
C ASN A 1256 23.26 13.91 8.73
N ASP A 1257 23.29 14.66 9.83
CA ASP A 1257 23.77 14.13 11.11
C ASP A 1257 22.59 13.47 11.83
N SER A 1258 22.50 12.14 11.75
CA SER A 1258 21.39 11.37 12.33
C SER A 1258 21.32 11.45 13.86
N LEU A 1259 22.34 12.00 14.54
CA LEU A 1259 22.30 12.33 15.98
C LEU A 1259 21.62 13.68 16.27
N ARG A 1260 21.51 14.59 15.28
CA ARG A 1260 20.83 15.90 15.39
C ARG A 1260 19.45 15.88 14.76
N THR A 1261 19.31 15.27 13.58
CA THR A 1261 18.03 15.20 12.86
C THR A 1261 17.12 14.08 13.36
N HIS A 1262 17.69 13.06 14.02
CA HIS A 1262 17.03 11.79 14.36
C HIS A 1262 16.40 11.06 13.15
N LEU A 1263 16.75 11.48 11.93
CA LEU A 1263 16.32 10.92 10.65
C LEU A 1263 17.30 9.86 10.19
N SER A 1264 16.80 8.70 9.79
CA SER A 1264 17.64 7.61 9.27
C SER A 1264 18.28 7.96 7.94
N ASP A 1265 19.59 7.73 7.80
CA ASP A 1265 20.34 7.93 6.55
C ASP A 1265 19.80 7.09 5.39
N ILE A 1266 19.11 5.97 5.69
CA ILE A 1266 18.37 5.15 4.72
C ILE A 1266 17.27 5.97 4.03
N ARG A 1267 16.54 6.81 4.78
CA ARG A 1267 15.49 7.68 4.22
C ARG A 1267 16.09 8.74 3.31
N VAL A 1268 17.15 9.39 3.78
CA VAL A 1268 17.84 10.46 3.03
C VAL A 1268 18.44 9.91 1.74
N ALA A 1269 19.11 8.75 1.80
CA ALA A 1269 19.59 8.04 0.63
C ALA A 1269 18.44 7.71 -0.33
N PHE A 1270 17.35 7.08 0.12
CA PHE A 1270 16.20 6.76 -0.73
C PHE A 1270 15.64 7.98 -1.48
N ARG A 1271 15.46 9.12 -0.78
CA ARG A 1271 14.97 10.37 -1.39
C ARG A 1271 15.95 10.90 -2.43
N PHE A 1272 17.23 10.96 -2.09
CA PHE A 1272 18.30 11.44 -2.97
C PHE A 1272 18.45 10.57 -4.23
N GLU A 1273 18.50 9.25 -4.07
CA GLU A 1273 18.60 8.26 -5.15
C GLU A 1273 17.38 8.34 -6.08
N THR A 1274 16.18 8.49 -5.51
CA THR A 1274 14.93 8.60 -6.27
C THR A 1274 14.83 9.91 -7.05
N TYR A 1275 15.15 11.06 -6.44
CA TYR A 1275 15.17 12.36 -7.12
C TYR A 1275 16.07 12.34 -8.36
N HIS A 1276 17.29 11.84 -8.19
CA HIS A 1276 18.27 11.78 -9.27
C HIS A 1276 17.93 10.75 -10.34
N THR A 1277 17.28 9.65 -9.97
CA THR A 1277 16.75 8.66 -10.94
C THR A 1277 15.63 9.25 -11.79
N GLU A 1278 14.69 10.01 -11.20
CA GLU A 1278 13.63 10.68 -11.98
C GLU A 1278 14.19 11.70 -12.97
N LEU A 1279 15.20 12.48 -12.57
CA LEU A 1279 15.88 13.41 -13.47
C LEU A 1279 16.62 12.69 -14.60
N GLN A 1280 17.35 11.62 -14.31
CA GLN A 1280 18.03 10.82 -15.34
C GLN A 1280 17.04 10.23 -16.35
N GLN A 1281 15.87 9.79 -15.89
CA GLN A 1281 14.78 9.33 -16.77
C GLN A 1281 14.18 10.47 -17.60
N LEU A 1282 14.02 11.68 -17.04
CA LEU A 1282 13.56 12.86 -17.77
C LEU A 1282 14.56 13.27 -18.87
N GLU A 1283 15.87 13.31 -18.56
CA GLU A 1283 16.96 13.61 -19.50
C GLU A 1283 16.99 12.61 -20.66
N LEU A 1284 16.84 11.33 -20.34
CA LEU A 1284 16.85 10.23 -21.30
C LEU A 1284 15.62 10.23 -22.22
N CYS A 1285 14.43 10.55 -21.70
CA CYS A 1285 13.21 10.70 -22.47
C CYS A 1285 13.17 11.99 -23.32
N CYS A 1286 13.78 13.10 -22.85
CA CYS A 1286 13.82 14.36 -23.62
C CYS A 1286 15.04 14.49 -24.55
N GLY A 1287 16.03 13.61 -24.42
CA GLY A 1287 17.21 13.56 -25.30
C GLY A 1287 18.27 14.63 -25.06
N ARG A 1288 18.24 15.30 -23.89
CA ARG A 1288 19.21 16.34 -23.49
C ARG A 1288 19.42 16.36 -21.98
N PRO A 1289 20.54 16.92 -21.48
CA PRO A 1289 20.68 17.23 -20.05
C PRO A 1289 19.66 18.28 -19.59
N VAL A 1290 19.28 18.18 -18.31
CA VAL A 1290 18.30 19.06 -17.66
C VAL A 1290 18.91 19.62 -16.38
N SER A 1291 18.85 20.95 -16.22
CA SER A 1291 19.43 21.64 -15.07
C SER A 1291 18.79 21.17 -13.75
N ARG A 1292 19.63 20.72 -12.81
CA ARG A 1292 19.22 20.09 -11.55
C ARG A 1292 19.13 21.11 -10.41
N PHE A 1293 18.22 20.87 -9.46
CA PHE A 1293 18.04 21.72 -8.27
C PHE A 1293 18.75 21.18 -7.03
N MET A 1294 19.06 19.87 -7.00
CA MET A 1294 20.02 19.27 -6.06
C MET A 1294 21.38 19.02 -6.73
N MET A 1295 22.43 18.96 -5.93
CA MET A 1295 23.77 18.56 -6.36
C MET A 1295 23.84 17.05 -6.58
N THR A 1296 24.52 16.61 -7.63
CA THR A 1296 24.77 15.19 -7.89
C THR A 1296 25.79 14.61 -6.92
N ALA A 1297 25.78 13.29 -6.74
CA ALA A 1297 26.72 12.61 -5.85
C ALA A 1297 28.21 12.86 -6.21
N ALA A 1298 28.50 13.21 -7.46
CA ALA A 1298 29.85 13.59 -7.89
C ALA A 1298 30.21 15.02 -7.47
N GLU A 1299 29.30 15.97 -7.63
CA GLU A 1299 29.48 17.36 -7.21
C GLU A 1299 29.55 17.50 -5.68
N GLU A 1300 28.68 16.78 -4.95
CA GLU A 1300 28.73 16.76 -3.49
C GLU A 1300 30.07 16.22 -2.98
N ARG A 1301 30.63 15.15 -3.59
CA ARG A 1301 31.97 14.66 -3.26
C ARG A 1301 33.07 15.68 -3.56
N ALA A 1302 32.94 16.46 -4.63
CA ALA A 1302 33.91 17.49 -4.96
C ALA A 1302 33.92 18.63 -3.92
N VAL A 1303 32.75 19.09 -3.50
CA VAL A 1303 32.62 20.06 -2.39
C VAL A 1303 33.11 19.46 -1.06
N ASP A 1304 32.83 18.18 -0.80
CA ASP A 1304 33.25 17.53 0.44
C ASP A 1304 34.78 17.47 0.59
N VAL A 1305 35.49 17.15 -0.50
CA VAL A 1305 36.96 17.15 -0.54
C VAL A 1305 37.51 18.56 -0.31
N GLN A 1306 36.92 19.59 -0.95
CA GLN A 1306 37.33 20.98 -0.75
C GLN A 1306 37.19 21.43 0.71
N LEU A 1307 36.08 21.07 1.37
CA LEU A 1307 35.82 21.39 2.79
C LEU A 1307 36.83 20.72 3.73
N VAL A 1308 37.18 19.45 3.47
CA VAL A 1308 38.14 18.70 4.28
C VAL A 1308 39.57 19.23 4.13
N ASP A 1309 39.99 19.62 2.92
CA ASP A 1309 41.32 20.19 2.71
C ASP A 1309 41.48 21.61 3.30
N VAL A 1310 40.41 22.43 3.30
CA VAL A 1310 40.44 23.78 3.91
C VAL A 1310 40.57 23.75 5.44
N GLN A 1311 40.13 22.68 6.12
CA GLN A 1311 40.27 22.55 7.58
C GLN A 1311 41.68 22.16 8.06
N ARG A 1312 42.65 21.90 7.15
CA ARG A 1312 44.06 21.77 7.54
C ARG A 1312 44.68 23.14 7.81
N GLU A 1313 44.37 23.73 8.96
CA GLU A 1313 45.22 24.76 9.52
C GLU A 1313 46.65 24.19 9.66
N TYR A 1314 47.63 24.95 9.16
CA TYR A 1314 49.04 24.65 9.33
C TYR A 1314 49.43 24.88 10.79
N VAL A 1315 49.11 23.92 11.66
CA VAL A 1315 49.77 23.84 12.97
C VAL A 1315 51.24 23.55 12.70
N LEU A 1316 52.10 24.53 12.98
CA LEU A 1316 53.56 24.36 13.03
C LEU A 1316 53.92 23.48 14.25
N LEU A 1317 53.54 22.22 14.15
CA LEU A 1317 53.90 21.14 15.06
C LEU A 1317 55.41 20.96 15.01
N SER A 1318 56.03 20.79 16.19
CA SER A 1318 57.48 20.65 16.28
C SER A 1318 57.94 19.40 15.55
N THR A 1319 59.24 19.29 15.25
CA THR A 1319 59.80 18.07 14.62
C THR A 1319 59.57 16.80 15.45
N HIS A 1320 59.31 16.92 16.74
CA HIS A 1320 58.88 15.82 17.60
C HIS A 1320 57.41 15.43 17.37
N ASP A 1321 56.53 16.43 17.23
CA ASP A 1321 55.10 16.23 17.04
C ASP A 1321 54.77 15.69 15.63
N GLN A 1322 55.51 16.11 14.59
CA GLN A 1322 55.40 15.51 13.25
C GLN A 1322 55.81 14.03 13.25
N ALA A 1323 56.87 13.67 13.98
CA ALA A 1323 57.26 12.27 14.15
C ALA A 1323 56.18 11.47 14.92
N MET A 1324 55.57 12.08 15.94
CA MET A 1324 54.42 11.49 16.64
C MET A 1324 53.20 11.31 15.74
N GLU A 1325 52.84 12.27 14.88
CA GLU A 1325 51.68 12.16 13.99
C GLU A 1325 51.89 11.08 12.91
N VAL A 1326 53.08 11.00 12.31
CA VAL A 1326 53.44 9.92 11.38
C VAL A 1326 53.36 8.57 12.08
N MET A 1327 53.92 8.44 13.28
CA MET A 1327 53.88 7.21 14.06
C MET A 1327 52.45 6.84 14.49
N LEU A 1328 51.58 7.81 14.77
CA LEU A 1328 50.16 7.58 15.03
C LEU A 1328 49.41 7.07 13.79
N ARG A 1329 49.64 7.66 12.61
CA ARG A 1329 49.05 7.16 11.35
C ARG A 1329 49.56 5.76 11.00
N GLU A 1330 50.85 5.49 11.16
CA GLU A 1330 51.40 4.14 11.01
C GLU A 1330 50.80 3.14 12.01
N MET A 1331 50.54 3.56 13.25
CA MET A 1331 49.83 2.75 14.24
C MET A 1331 48.36 2.48 13.86
N GLU A 1332 47.66 3.46 13.28
CA GLU A 1332 46.28 3.29 12.80
C GLU A 1332 46.20 2.36 11.58
N ASP A 1333 47.08 2.53 10.60
CA ASP A 1333 47.21 1.64 9.45
C ASP A 1333 47.60 0.21 9.89
N THR A 1334 48.50 0.08 10.86
CA THR A 1334 48.90 -1.22 11.42
C THR A 1334 47.74 -1.85 12.19
N LYS A 1335 46.95 -1.06 12.92
CA LYS A 1335 45.74 -1.52 13.62
C LYS A 1335 44.66 -1.98 12.64
N ALA A 1336 44.45 -1.26 11.54
CA ALA A 1336 43.57 -1.67 10.45
C ALA A 1336 44.01 -2.99 9.80
N LYS A 1337 45.31 -3.12 9.47
CA LYS A 1337 45.88 -4.39 8.97
C LYS A 1337 45.70 -5.54 9.97
N ILE A 1338 45.98 -5.33 11.26
CA ILE A 1338 45.78 -6.34 12.31
C ILE A 1338 44.31 -6.78 12.42
N LEU A 1339 43.36 -5.84 12.33
CA LEU A 1339 41.93 -6.16 12.33
C LEU A 1339 41.54 -7.01 11.10
N GLN A 1340 42.03 -6.65 9.92
CA GLN A 1340 41.80 -7.38 8.68
C GLN A 1340 42.42 -8.80 8.72
N THR A 1341 43.65 -8.94 9.24
CA THR A 1341 44.30 -10.23 9.44
C THR A 1341 43.59 -11.08 10.49
N ARG A 1342 43.11 -10.49 11.60
CA ARG A 1342 42.29 -11.20 12.60
C ARG A 1342 40.99 -11.74 12.00
N ALA A 1343 40.29 -10.94 11.19
CA ALA A 1343 39.09 -11.38 10.49
C ALA A 1343 39.37 -12.60 9.59
N GLN A 1344 40.47 -12.59 8.81
CA GLN A 1344 40.89 -13.76 8.02
C GLN A 1344 41.23 -14.99 8.88
N VAL A 1345 41.96 -14.80 9.99
CA VAL A 1345 42.31 -15.89 10.92
C VAL A 1345 41.06 -16.50 11.57
N ASP A 1346 40.07 -15.69 11.93
CA ASP A 1346 38.83 -16.21 12.52
C ASP A 1346 37.91 -16.87 11.48
N ILE A 1347 37.90 -16.43 10.21
CA ILE A 1347 37.28 -17.18 9.10
C ILE A 1347 37.93 -18.57 8.95
N LEU A 1348 39.27 -18.63 8.89
CA LEU A 1348 40.01 -19.89 8.79
C LEU A 1348 39.76 -20.81 10.00
N ARG A 1349 39.66 -20.25 11.21
CA ARG A 1349 39.30 -21.01 12.43
C ARG A 1349 37.87 -21.53 12.40
N ARG A 1350 36.90 -20.78 11.86
CA ARG A 1350 35.51 -21.26 11.69
C ARG A 1350 35.45 -22.38 10.66
N GLN A 1351 36.15 -22.25 9.53
CA GLN A 1351 36.29 -23.32 8.55
C GLN A 1351 36.94 -24.56 9.17
N GLN A 1352 38.03 -24.41 9.93
CA GLN A 1352 38.69 -25.51 10.63
C GLN A 1352 37.75 -26.20 11.63
N ARG A 1353 36.96 -25.44 12.41
CA ARG A 1353 35.96 -26.03 13.34
C ARG A 1353 34.85 -26.77 12.61
N SER A 1354 34.25 -26.19 11.58
CA SER A 1354 33.21 -26.86 10.79
C SER A 1354 33.73 -28.15 10.12
N LEU A 1355 35.00 -28.16 9.71
CA LEU A 1355 35.64 -29.34 9.11
C LEU A 1355 35.96 -30.41 10.18
N LEU A 1356 36.37 -30.00 11.39
CA LEU A 1356 36.51 -30.88 12.56
C LEU A 1356 35.17 -31.45 13.02
N GLU A 1357 34.11 -30.64 13.10
CA GLU A 1357 32.75 -31.07 13.44
C GLU A 1357 32.24 -32.09 12.42
N LYS A 1358 32.39 -31.83 11.12
CA LYS A 1358 32.02 -32.80 10.06
C LYS A 1358 32.85 -34.09 10.13
N ILE A 1359 34.15 -34.02 10.41
CA ILE A 1359 34.98 -35.23 10.62
C ILE A 1359 34.52 -36.00 11.87
N THR A 1360 34.17 -35.30 12.94
CA THR A 1360 33.69 -35.90 14.20
C THR A 1360 32.32 -36.54 13.99
N GLU A 1361 31.41 -35.87 13.28
CA GLU A 1361 30.07 -36.38 12.95
C GLU A 1361 30.14 -37.58 11.98
N MET A 1362 31.03 -37.55 10.97
CA MET A 1362 31.32 -38.75 10.16
C MET A 1362 31.95 -39.88 10.98
N GLY A 1363 32.80 -39.56 11.95
CA GLY A 1363 33.39 -40.52 12.89
C GLY A 1363 32.32 -41.19 13.76
N ILE A 1364 31.44 -40.39 14.35
CA ILE A 1364 30.29 -40.85 15.14
C ILE A 1364 29.36 -41.71 14.28
N ARG A 1365 28.93 -41.24 13.10
CA ARG A 1365 28.05 -42.05 12.22
C ARG A 1365 28.71 -43.35 11.76
N ARG A 1366 30.04 -43.38 11.59
CA ARG A 1366 30.78 -44.60 11.27
C ARG A 1366 30.86 -45.55 12.46
N GLN A 1367 31.11 -45.04 13.66
CA GLN A 1367 31.10 -45.82 14.89
C GLN A 1367 29.69 -46.33 15.20
N GLU A 1368 28.64 -45.52 15.05
CA GLU A 1368 27.24 -45.94 15.19
C GLU A 1368 26.86 -47.02 14.18
N ALA A 1369 27.34 -46.94 12.92
CA ALA A 1369 27.13 -47.99 11.92
C ALA A 1369 27.91 -49.29 12.24
N GLU A 1370 29.13 -49.18 12.76
CA GLU A 1370 29.93 -50.33 13.21
C GLU A 1370 29.35 -50.97 14.48
N GLU A 1371 28.84 -50.17 15.43
CA GLU A 1371 28.15 -50.61 16.65
C GLU A 1371 26.76 -51.20 16.34
N GLN A 1372 25.99 -50.65 15.40
CA GLN A 1372 24.76 -51.27 14.92
C GLN A 1372 25.06 -52.61 14.22
N SER A 1373 26.09 -52.68 13.38
CA SER A 1373 26.52 -53.94 12.75
C SER A 1373 27.05 -54.99 13.74
N ALA A 1374 27.52 -54.55 14.91
CA ALA A 1374 27.91 -55.43 16.02
C ALA A 1374 26.69 -55.86 16.86
N GLN A 1375 25.79 -54.93 17.21
CA GLN A 1375 24.59 -55.22 18.01
C GLN A 1375 23.58 -56.08 17.26
N GLU A 1376 23.43 -55.92 15.93
CA GLU A 1376 22.61 -56.83 15.12
C GLU A 1376 23.15 -58.27 15.06
N LYS A 1377 24.43 -58.49 15.44
CA LYS A 1377 25.01 -59.83 15.62
C LYS A 1377 24.88 -60.38 17.04
N GLU A 1378 24.39 -59.59 18.02
CA GLU A 1378 24.27 -59.97 19.43
C GLU A 1378 22.84 -59.75 20.01
N LEU A 1379 21.84 -60.41 19.43
CA LEU A 1379 20.59 -60.72 20.14
C LEU A 1379 20.82 -61.87 21.16
N PRO A 1380 20.00 -62.04 22.24
CA PRO A 1380 19.20 -61.06 23.00
C PRO A 1380 19.24 -61.26 24.55
N SER A 1381 19.28 -60.21 25.40
CA SER A 1381 18.71 -60.34 26.79
C SER A 1381 18.46 -59.02 27.60
N ARG A 1382 17.37 -59.04 28.40
CA ARG A 1382 17.13 -58.35 29.70
C ARG A 1382 16.94 -56.81 29.83
N LYS A 1383 15.66 -56.40 29.82
CA LYS A 1383 14.89 -55.63 30.84
C LYS A 1383 15.61 -54.68 31.85
N GLY A 1384 15.10 -53.44 31.97
CA GLY A 1384 15.09 -52.67 33.24
C GLY A 1384 15.05 -51.13 33.13
N PRO A 1385 13.95 -50.42 33.51
CA PRO A 1385 13.83 -48.96 33.42
C PRO A 1385 13.82 -48.22 34.78
N LEU A 1386 13.98 -46.87 34.77
CA LEU A 1386 13.25 -45.85 35.58
C LEU A 1386 14.04 -44.51 35.69
N TYR A 1387 13.39 -43.37 35.38
CA TYR A 1387 13.06 -42.29 36.36
C TYR A 1387 12.36 -41.10 35.67
N VAL A 1388 11.26 -40.63 36.25
CA VAL A 1388 10.47 -39.42 35.85
C VAL A 1388 10.11 -38.65 37.12
N ARG A 1389 9.91 -37.32 37.05
CA ARG A 1389 9.32 -36.55 38.17
C ARG A 1389 8.55 -35.31 37.71
N GLU A 1390 7.23 -35.31 37.93
CA GLU A 1390 6.31 -34.17 37.83
C GLU A 1390 5.91 -33.62 39.21
N LYS A 1391 5.28 -32.42 39.25
CA LYS A 1391 4.11 -32.02 40.09
C LYS A 1391 3.70 -30.57 39.74
N SER A 1392 2.46 -30.28 39.31
CA SER A 1392 1.18 -30.13 40.06
C SER A 1392 1.06 -28.78 40.82
N GLN A 1393 0.20 -27.84 40.41
CA GLN A 1393 -1.28 -27.72 40.55
C GLN A 1393 -1.79 -27.25 41.93
N VAL A 1394 -2.53 -26.11 41.95
CA VAL A 1394 -3.57 -25.65 42.92
C VAL A 1394 -4.48 -24.67 42.12
N SER A 1395 -5.72 -24.93 41.69
CA SER A 1395 -7.05 -25.05 42.38
C SER A 1395 -7.55 -23.76 43.08
N GLN A 1396 -8.84 -23.38 43.17
CA GLN A 1396 -10.12 -23.71 42.48
C GLN A 1396 -11.27 -22.79 43.06
N VAL A 1397 -12.48 -22.82 42.47
CA VAL A 1397 -13.84 -22.57 43.07
C VAL A 1397 -14.56 -21.20 42.87
N GLY A 1398 -15.77 -21.28 42.28
CA GLY A 1398 -16.95 -20.42 42.53
C GLY A 1398 -17.18 -19.22 41.57
N GLY A 1399 -18.37 -18.95 40.98
CA GLY A 1399 -19.68 -19.62 40.99
C GLY A 1399 -20.84 -18.63 41.17
N GLY A 1400 -21.84 -18.59 40.25
CA GLY A 1400 -23.07 -17.79 40.41
C GLY A 1400 -23.75 -17.34 39.10
N ASP A 1401 -25.05 -17.63 38.97
CA ASP A 1401 -25.89 -17.40 37.78
C ASP A 1401 -26.48 -15.97 37.65
N GLY A 1402 -27.02 -15.64 36.47
CA GLY A 1402 -27.84 -14.43 36.28
C GLY A 1402 -28.29 -14.15 34.84
N GLU A 1403 -29.47 -14.64 34.45
CA GLU A 1403 -30.12 -14.28 33.17
C GLU A 1403 -30.64 -12.83 33.16
N ARG A 1404 -30.55 -12.14 32.01
CA ARG A 1404 -31.63 -11.24 31.51
C ARG A 1404 -31.44 -10.82 30.04
N SER A 1405 -32.55 -10.89 29.30
CA SER A 1405 -32.71 -10.51 27.90
C SER A 1405 -32.64 -8.98 27.65
N CYS A 1406 -32.08 -8.55 26.50
CA CYS A 1406 -32.84 -7.83 25.44
C CYS A 1406 -31.98 -7.15 24.33
N VAL A 1407 -32.32 -7.46 23.07
CA VAL A 1407 -32.61 -6.49 21.98
C VAL A 1407 -31.46 -5.75 21.23
N LEU A 1408 -31.31 -6.11 19.95
CA LEU A 1408 -30.92 -5.29 18.76
C LEU A 1408 -29.63 -4.44 18.77
N ARG A 1409 -28.61 -4.87 18.00
CA ARG A 1409 -28.14 -4.24 16.72
C ARG A 1409 -26.91 -4.97 16.14
N SER A 1410 -26.74 -4.85 14.83
CA SER A 1410 -25.70 -5.51 14.02
C SER A 1410 -24.27 -4.98 14.28
N PRO A 1411 -23.25 -5.83 14.11
CA PRO A 1411 -21.89 -5.39 13.85
C PRO A 1411 -21.44 -5.78 12.42
N THR A 1412 -21.15 -4.77 11.61
CA THR A 1412 -20.32 -4.92 10.40
C THR A 1412 -18.95 -5.48 10.76
N CYS A 1413 -18.46 -6.45 9.99
CA CYS A 1413 -17.18 -7.10 10.22
C CYS A 1413 -16.02 -6.08 10.08
N PRO A 1414 -15.22 -5.82 11.14
CA PRO A 1414 -14.09 -4.92 11.05
C PRO A 1414 -12.86 -5.66 10.51
N THR A 1415 -12.22 -5.10 9.48
CA THR A 1415 -10.91 -5.59 9.02
C THR A 1415 -9.89 -5.54 10.16
N GLN A 1416 -9.05 -6.58 10.30
CA GLN A 1416 -8.14 -6.77 11.46
C GLN A 1416 -7.16 -5.60 11.71
N GLN A 1417 -6.92 -4.75 10.72
CA GLN A 1417 -6.17 -3.49 10.87
C GLN A 1417 -6.85 -2.52 11.86
N GLY A 1418 -8.19 -2.47 11.90
CA GLY A 1418 -8.96 -1.63 12.80
C GLY A 1418 -8.93 -2.08 14.27
N GLU A 1419 -8.89 -3.38 14.54
CA GLU A 1419 -8.75 -3.91 15.91
C GLU A 1419 -7.33 -3.72 16.46
N THR A 1420 -6.30 -3.87 15.61
CA THR A 1420 -4.91 -3.58 16.00
C THR A 1420 -4.77 -2.11 16.39
N LEU A 1421 -5.38 -1.21 15.61
CA LEU A 1421 -5.44 0.22 15.93
C LEU A 1421 -6.19 0.50 17.24
N LYS A 1422 -7.31 -0.19 17.50
CA LYS A 1422 -8.08 -0.06 18.76
C LYS A 1422 -7.37 -0.66 19.99
N ARG A 1423 -6.55 -1.71 19.82
CA ARG A 1423 -5.70 -2.26 20.89
C ARG A 1423 -4.55 -1.31 21.23
N LEU A 1424 -3.89 -0.73 20.22
CA LEU A 1424 -2.88 0.32 20.42
C LEU A 1424 -3.47 1.57 21.08
N LEU A 1425 -4.69 1.99 20.70
CA LEU A 1425 -5.41 3.11 21.33
C LEU A 1425 -5.86 2.86 22.78
N ARG A 1426 -5.84 1.62 23.27
CA ARG A 1426 -6.15 1.28 24.67
C ARG A 1426 -4.91 1.17 25.56
N TRP A 1427 -3.72 1.39 25.02
CA TRP A 1427 -2.47 1.31 25.78
C TRP A 1427 -2.29 2.56 26.65
N LYS A 1428 -2.76 2.49 27.90
CA LYS A 1428 -2.35 3.44 28.95
C LYS A 1428 -0.95 3.05 29.44
N PRO A 1429 -0.01 3.98 29.61
CA PRO A 1429 1.28 3.68 30.22
C PRO A 1429 1.06 3.16 31.64
N MET A 1430 1.83 2.14 32.02
CA MET A 1430 1.77 1.55 33.36
C MET A 1430 2.21 2.60 34.41
N PRO A 1431 1.49 2.78 35.53
CA PRO A 1431 1.89 3.75 36.54
C PRO A 1431 3.32 3.50 37.06
N PRO A 1432 4.13 4.54 37.34
CA PRO A 1432 5.52 4.38 37.78
C PRO A 1432 5.71 3.46 39.00
N ASP A 1433 4.68 3.35 39.84
CA ASP A 1433 4.71 2.57 41.08
C ASP A 1433 4.70 1.06 40.84
N LEU A 1434 4.15 0.58 39.71
CA LEU A 1434 4.11 -0.85 39.39
C LEU A 1434 5.47 -1.40 38.94
N MET A 1435 6.31 -0.58 38.29
CA MET A 1435 7.65 -0.98 37.84
C MET A 1435 8.66 -1.22 38.96
N ARG A 1436 8.32 -0.92 40.23
CA ARG A 1436 9.22 -1.12 41.39
C ARG A 1436 8.98 -2.43 42.16
N SER A 1437 8.00 -3.24 41.77
CA SER A 1437 7.51 -4.35 42.61
C SER A 1437 7.90 -5.78 42.17
N VAL A 1438 8.46 -5.98 40.97
CA VAL A 1438 8.95 -7.31 40.54
C VAL A 1438 10.39 -7.52 41.02
N THR A 1439 10.52 -7.80 42.32
CA THR A 1439 11.77 -8.17 42.97
C THR A 1439 11.82 -9.66 43.29
N GLN A 1440 13.02 -10.25 43.13
CA GLN A 1440 13.48 -11.47 43.81
C GLN A 1440 12.65 -12.76 43.67
N ALA A 1441 13.05 -13.61 42.70
CA ALA A 1441 12.94 -15.06 42.82
C ALA A 1441 14.34 -15.68 42.74
N SER A 1442 14.86 -16.17 43.86
CA SER A 1442 16.21 -16.73 43.97
C SER A 1442 16.26 -18.21 43.58
N PHE A 1443 17.20 -18.60 42.71
CA PHE A 1443 17.63 -19.99 42.57
C PHE A 1443 19.09 -20.16 42.99
N SER A 1444 19.32 -21.11 43.89
CA SER A 1444 20.62 -21.49 44.46
C SER A 1444 21.33 -22.53 43.58
N GLY A 1445 22.68 -22.55 43.52
CA GLY A 1445 23.32 -23.81 43.12
C GLY A 1445 24.75 -23.90 42.53
N SER A 1446 25.67 -22.99 42.84
CA SER A 1446 27.14 -23.25 42.81
C SER A 1446 27.91 -23.33 41.46
N ARG A 1447 29.22 -22.99 41.55
CA ARG A 1447 30.32 -23.17 40.57
C ARG A 1447 30.26 -22.33 39.29
N GLY A 1448 30.63 -21.05 39.42
CA GLY A 1448 30.88 -20.16 38.28
C GLY A 1448 32.34 -20.12 37.79
N ARG A 1449 32.55 -19.48 36.63
CA ARG A 1449 33.76 -18.71 36.31
C ARG A 1449 33.38 -17.22 36.32
N PRO A 1450 34.26 -16.31 36.80
CA PRO A 1450 33.94 -14.88 36.83
C PRO A 1450 33.98 -14.27 35.42
N LEU A 1451 33.02 -13.41 35.12
CA LEU A 1451 33.08 -12.49 33.98
C LEU A 1451 33.97 -11.27 34.33
N PRO A 1452 34.63 -10.63 33.34
CA PRO A 1452 35.43 -9.43 33.58
C PRO A 1452 34.57 -8.25 34.09
N PRO A 1453 35.13 -7.36 34.93
CA PRO A 1453 34.41 -6.17 35.37
C PRO A 1453 34.25 -5.15 34.22
N LEU A 1454 33.10 -4.47 34.19
CA LEU A 1454 32.87 -3.33 33.31
C LEU A 1454 33.77 -2.14 33.71
N PRO A 1455 34.23 -1.31 32.76
CA PRO A 1455 35.10 -0.17 33.08
C PRO A 1455 34.37 0.90 33.90
N VAL A 1456 34.78 1.08 35.16
CA VAL A 1456 34.37 2.22 35.97
C VAL A 1456 35.08 3.47 35.44
N ARG A 1457 34.33 4.43 34.86
CA ARG A 1457 34.86 5.78 34.61
C ARG A 1457 35.05 6.49 35.95
N GLN A 1458 36.30 6.54 36.42
CA GLN A 1458 36.68 7.24 37.64
C GLN A 1458 36.54 8.76 37.48
N LEU A 1459 35.95 9.40 38.49
CA LEU A 1459 36.06 10.85 38.71
C LEU A 1459 37.50 11.17 39.11
N TYR A 1460 38.19 11.97 38.31
CA TYR A 1460 39.47 12.58 38.71
C TYR A 1460 39.22 13.91 39.43
N GLN A 1461 39.63 13.96 40.70
CA GLN A 1461 39.78 15.20 41.46
C GLN A 1461 41.24 15.67 41.45
N SER A 1462 41.41 16.94 41.87
CA SER A 1462 42.62 17.57 42.43
C SER A 1462 43.51 18.41 41.49
N THR A 1463 43.52 19.72 41.79
CA THR A 1463 44.70 20.61 41.96
C THR A 1463 45.64 20.85 40.74
N THR A 1464 46.08 22.07 40.40
CA THR A 1464 46.25 23.36 41.11
C THR A 1464 46.17 24.58 40.17
N SER A 1465 45.80 25.77 40.68
CA SER A 1465 46.10 27.16 40.22
C SER A 1465 46.38 27.45 38.72
N VAL A 1466 45.78 28.48 38.10
CA VAL A 1466 46.09 29.93 38.31
C VAL A 1466 44.87 30.83 38.04
N LYS A 1467 44.91 32.07 38.55
CA LYS A 1467 43.84 33.09 38.59
C LYS A 1467 43.52 33.74 37.23
N GLY A 1468 42.27 34.15 37.03
CA GLY A 1468 41.90 35.22 36.08
C GLY A 1468 40.46 35.13 35.54
N PRO A 1469 39.53 36.03 35.92
CA PRO A 1469 38.14 36.02 35.42
C PRO A 1469 37.85 37.19 34.46
N ALA A 1470 37.26 36.89 33.29
CA ALA A 1470 36.48 37.85 32.51
C ALA A 1470 35.50 37.13 31.57
N LYS A 1471 34.22 37.46 31.76
CA LYS A 1471 33.17 37.65 30.74
C LYS A 1471 33.56 37.38 29.28
N TYR A 1472 32.89 36.42 28.64
CA TYR A 1472 31.79 36.69 27.69
C TYR A 1472 30.85 35.47 27.63
#